data_AF-A0A974SX03-F1
#
_entry.id   AF-A0A974SX03-F1
#
_cell.length_a   1.000
_cell.length_b   1.000
_cell.length_c   1.000
_cell.angle_alpha   90.00
_cell.angle_beta   90.00
_cell.angle_gamma   90.00
#
_symmetry.space_group_name_H-M   'P 1'
#
loop_
_entity.id
_entity.type
_entity.pdbx_description
1 polymer ?
#
loop_
_entity_poly.entity_id
_entity_poly.type
_entity_poly.pdbx_seq_one_letter_code
_entity_poly.pdbx_strand_id
1 'polypeptide(L)'
;MSLLSKAVKSIMAPIGKALNGLGIHALNSIYGVRPKSDAPSPAAAPTRAPISSLTTAQIAGLTSTQIQALSTTDIAQLSVEQLDAFTTSQIQDFSSSQVGAFSPFQMSSFLTNQIGAFTSTQLSNGFTTAQIAALTTDQVRLGLSTNQIQALTTSEIAALSSLQIQSGLTTDQLVALTTGQVAALTTGQLVTLSTNQLQAMETQDVAALTSSQIAALTTTQISQGLSTAQLIALGTAQVSALTTEQIQRGLSPAQLSLLGSAQIASLTTSQIGALTTDEIASGLTTAQIVALSTGQIASLNSIQLQALSTTQVAAIETVDIAALTTSQIVALTTEQISLGLNTRQIQALTTTEVAALSSDQLQNGLTTDQLVALTTGQVAALTTGQLVTLSTNQLQAIETQDVAALTTSQIAALTTHQIRQGLTTAQLQALSTTQIAALTTEQIQSGLSTSQIPVLTTEQIAAIETTDISVLTTAQVAALTTAQIVALTTHQIASLNTSQLQALSTTQVAAIETVDIAALSTLQINQGLATTQIAALSTNQISALGTEQLKFGLSTAQIQALTTTELAALNTTQIQSGLSTAQIVALTTEQFAAFKTDQLQALGTAQVNAMETRDLVALSTSQIVALTTSQIRQGLNTDQLDDLTTAQIAALTTEQISTGLSPAQFAVLTTEQIVALRTSQIVVLTTDEIANGLTTTQFAALTTEQLSALTSLQIAALSTDQIASLLGTAQLGVLTTSQIASLTTDQIAALSTSQIANGLGTAQVAALTTEQVQALTTSQLTAFSTGQIGALETADLAALSTSQIAALTTEQINSGLSTTQIAALTTTEIAALTTTQVQSGLSSAQIVALTTGQVAGLTSNQLIALSTAQIVALETQDIAALTTGQIASLATDDVAALTTTQIQSGLTTEQIVALTTQQVVGLTTGQLVALTTNQLSSMETADVLALQTTQLVALTTTQIQAGLTTDQVHIFTTDQVSALTNDQRAALTTDQLAAMNDQISYLYVTPIVLDLNGDGISTLSIENGVQFDMLGTGQKIATGWITGGDALLVMDRNHDGLINDGSELFGGATVLASGETASNGFVAMQALDSNGDGVLTQADDAWGDLGLWVDGNADGVSQTDELKTLDSVGITQLDLTSANTASFDNGNLIGLTSSYETQDGSAHQMADVWFRADKAPASSTDTALQGKVSSLVDAMALYPDTPNAALPGIAPMIPAANETPVAGSMAGILGNFDANGNSLNASPLMQCTGLPGVSSATLPAGTAGGNLLIPER
;
A
#
# COMPACT_ATOMS: atom_id res chain seq x y z
N MET A 1 -40.06 66.55 -52.85
CA MET A 1 -39.41 67.67 -53.55
C MET A 1 -39.86 67.60 -55.00
N SER A 2 -40.76 68.48 -55.46
CA SER A 2 -40.48 69.86 -55.89
C SER A 2 -40.14 69.93 -57.38
N LEU A 3 -41.13 70.45 -58.13
CA LEU A 3 -41.01 71.39 -59.25
C LEU A 3 -40.23 70.93 -60.50
N LEU A 4 -40.90 70.83 -61.65
CA LEU A 4 -41.13 71.92 -62.60
C LEU A 4 -39.84 72.46 -63.27
N SER A 5 -39.90 72.48 -64.60
CA SER A 5 -39.55 73.64 -65.44
C SER A 5 -38.17 73.68 -66.11
N LYS A 6 -38.27 74.00 -67.41
CA LYS A 6 -37.34 74.79 -68.25
C LYS A 6 -36.10 74.07 -68.77
N ALA A 7 -36.00 73.75 -70.06
CA ALA A 7 -36.10 74.60 -71.27
C ALA A 7 -35.03 75.70 -71.35
N VAL A 8 -34.06 75.50 -72.25
CA VAL A 8 -33.29 76.52 -73.00
C VAL A 8 -32.82 75.81 -74.29
N LYS A 9 -33.41 75.99 -75.49
CA LYS A 9 -33.40 77.15 -76.41
C LYS A 9 -32.01 77.72 -76.71
N SER A 10 -31.50 77.57 -77.94
CA SER A 10 -30.96 78.69 -78.76
C SER A 10 -30.50 78.11 -80.11
N ILE A 11 -31.18 78.32 -81.25
CA ILE A 11 -31.44 79.55 -82.03
C ILE A 11 -30.27 79.95 -82.93
N MET A 12 -30.55 80.11 -84.22
CA MET A 12 -30.24 81.27 -85.11
C MET A 12 -30.66 80.90 -86.56
N ALA A 13 -31.15 81.74 -87.48
CA ALA A 13 -31.50 83.17 -87.58
C ALA A 13 -32.05 83.44 -89.04
N PRO A 14 -32.17 84.67 -89.59
CA PRO A 14 -33.43 85.43 -89.66
C PRO A 14 -33.61 86.24 -91.01
N ILE A 15 -34.37 87.35 -90.93
CA ILE A 15 -34.53 88.54 -91.83
C ILE A 15 -35.90 88.54 -92.57
N GLY A 16 -36.72 89.60 -92.61
CA GLY A 16 -36.61 90.96 -92.10
C GLY A 16 -36.99 92.03 -93.16
N LYS A 17 -38.12 92.73 -92.93
CA LYS A 17 -38.42 94.15 -93.23
C LYS A 17 -38.80 94.66 -94.64
N ALA A 18 -39.96 95.31 -94.62
CA ALA A 18 -40.27 96.68 -95.09
C ALA A 18 -40.78 96.89 -96.52
N LEU A 19 -42.02 97.37 -96.64
CA LEU A 19 -42.31 98.81 -96.74
C LEU A 19 -43.81 99.13 -96.58
N ASN A 20 -44.08 100.00 -95.59
CA ASN A 20 -45.10 101.06 -95.45
C ASN A 20 -46.54 100.82 -95.97
N GLY A 21 -47.63 101.07 -95.25
CA GLY A 21 -47.85 102.03 -94.16
C GLY A 21 -49.02 102.95 -94.54
N LEU A 22 -50.04 103.05 -93.66
CA LEU A 22 -51.13 104.06 -93.62
C LEU A 22 -52.18 103.90 -94.76
N GLY A 23 -53.48 104.06 -94.62
CA GLY A 23 -54.39 104.52 -93.58
C GLY A 23 -55.74 104.87 -94.28
N ILE A 24 -56.86 104.52 -93.65
CA ILE A 24 -58.08 105.35 -93.48
C ILE A 24 -58.74 106.04 -94.73
N HIS A 25 -60.05 105.78 -94.88
CA HIS A 25 -61.16 106.59 -95.43
C HIS A 25 -61.36 106.84 -96.94
N ALA A 26 -62.50 106.29 -97.40
CA ALA A 26 -63.70 107.00 -97.87
C ALA A 26 -63.75 107.69 -99.26
N LEU A 27 -64.85 107.33 -99.94
CA LEU A 27 -65.75 108.15 -100.77
C LEU A 27 -65.36 108.50 -102.23
N ASN A 28 -66.05 107.79 -103.12
CA ASN A 28 -67.10 108.32 -103.99
C ASN A 28 -66.71 109.26 -105.16
N SER A 29 -67.07 108.75 -106.35
CA SER A 29 -67.82 109.44 -107.41
C SER A 29 -67.14 110.29 -108.48
N ILE A 30 -67.63 110.01 -109.71
CA ILE A 30 -68.13 110.95 -110.74
C ILE A 30 -67.32 111.13 -112.05
N TYR A 31 -67.98 110.64 -113.13
CA TYR A 31 -68.10 111.12 -114.52
C TYR A 31 -66.97 110.90 -115.56
N GLY A 32 -67.26 110.04 -116.55
CA GLY A 32 -67.93 110.48 -117.79
C GLY A 32 -67.11 110.86 -119.04
N VAL A 33 -67.49 110.19 -120.15
CA VAL A 33 -67.76 110.75 -121.50
C VAL A 33 -66.70 110.66 -122.63
N ARG A 34 -67.02 109.79 -123.61
CA ARG A 34 -66.86 109.84 -125.11
C ARG A 34 -65.48 109.97 -125.77
N PRO A 35 -65.37 109.56 -127.06
CA PRO A 35 -65.52 110.52 -128.17
C PRO A 35 -66.46 110.02 -129.31
N LYS A 36 -66.90 110.97 -130.16
CA LYS A 36 -67.78 110.82 -131.33
C LYS A 36 -67.09 111.51 -132.52
N SER A 37 -67.15 110.99 -133.75
CA SER A 37 -67.54 111.72 -134.99
C SER A 37 -67.26 110.95 -136.30
N ASP A 38 -68.35 110.73 -137.05
CA ASP A 38 -68.62 110.84 -138.50
C ASP A 38 -67.71 110.22 -139.60
N ALA A 39 -68.26 109.14 -140.24
CA ALA A 39 -68.37 108.70 -141.67
C ALA A 39 -67.24 108.92 -142.71
N PRO A 40 -67.04 108.04 -143.76
CA PRO A 40 -68.03 107.19 -144.48
C PRO A 40 -67.62 105.71 -144.83
N SER A 41 -68.56 104.98 -145.46
CA SER A 41 -68.58 103.66 -146.21
C SER A 41 -67.25 103.15 -146.86
N PRO A 42 -67.05 101.85 -147.29
CA PRO A 42 -68.07 100.86 -147.72
C PRO A 42 -67.85 99.32 -147.50
N ALA A 43 -68.93 98.57 -147.80
CA ALA A 43 -69.07 97.19 -148.35
C ALA A 43 -68.99 95.92 -147.45
N ALA A 44 -69.77 94.90 -147.86
CA ALA A 44 -70.41 93.85 -147.04
C ALA A 44 -70.02 92.38 -147.36
N ALA A 45 -70.41 91.45 -146.46
CA ALA A 45 -70.94 90.06 -146.66
C ALA A 45 -70.30 88.99 -145.73
N PRO A 46 -70.90 87.79 -145.50
CA PRO A 46 -72.16 87.47 -144.80
C PRO A 46 -71.99 86.40 -143.66
N THR A 47 -73.08 86.10 -142.94
CA THR A 47 -73.22 85.24 -141.73
C THR A 47 -73.46 83.74 -142.01
N ARG A 48 -73.06 82.84 -141.08
CA ARG A 48 -73.32 81.37 -141.08
C ARG A 48 -74.33 80.98 -139.97
N ALA A 49 -75.20 79.99 -140.22
CA ALA A 49 -76.29 79.54 -139.34
C ALA A 49 -75.82 78.76 -138.08
N PRO A 50 -76.58 78.78 -136.96
CA PRO A 50 -76.22 78.08 -135.72
C PRO A 50 -76.35 76.55 -135.86
N ILE A 51 -75.43 75.80 -135.27
CA ILE A 51 -75.30 74.35 -135.50
C ILE A 51 -76.52 73.52 -135.06
N SER A 52 -77.30 74.02 -134.09
CA SER A 52 -78.48 73.33 -133.55
C SER A 52 -79.59 73.12 -134.60
N SER A 53 -79.57 73.85 -135.73
CA SER A 53 -80.52 73.67 -136.83
C SER A 53 -80.14 72.56 -137.83
N LEU A 54 -78.99 71.89 -137.65
CA LEU A 54 -78.54 70.84 -138.58
C LEU A 54 -79.20 69.49 -138.27
N THR A 55 -79.64 68.78 -139.31
CA THR A 55 -80.14 67.40 -139.15
C THR A 55 -78.99 66.43 -138.91
N THR A 56 -79.27 65.25 -138.33
CA THR A 56 -78.26 64.19 -138.11
C THR A 56 -77.53 63.81 -139.40
N ALA A 57 -78.23 63.69 -140.54
CA ALA A 57 -77.63 63.43 -141.84
C ALA A 57 -76.69 64.55 -142.32
N GLN A 58 -77.01 65.82 -142.00
CA GLN A 58 -76.15 66.96 -142.33
C GLN A 58 -74.90 66.99 -141.45
N ILE A 59 -75.04 66.61 -140.18
CA ILE A 59 -73.91 66.49 -139.26
C ILE A 59 -72.94 65.37 -139.70
N ALA A 60 -73.45 64.20 -140.09
CA ALA A 60 -72.65 63.09 -140.61
C ALA A 60 -71.87 63.44 -141.91
N GLY A 61 -72.27 64.50 -142.63
CA GLY A 61 -71.61 64.99 -143.85
C GLY A 61 -70.66 66.18 -143.66
N LEU A 62 -70.46 66.66 -142.43
CA LEU A 62 -69.54 67.75 -142.15
C LEU A 62 -68.09 67.36 -142.47
N THR A 63 -67.41 68.24 -143.20
CA THR A 63 -65.96 68.10 -143.50
C THR A 63 -65.11 68.54 -142.32
N SER A 64 -63.87 68.06 -142.23
CA SER A 64 -62.92 68.40 -141.15
C SER A 64 -62.76 69.91 -140.93
N THR A 65 -62.68 70.70 -142.00
CA THR A 65 -62.60 72.17 -141.94
C THR A 65 -63.86 72.80 -141.33
N GLN A 66 -65.03 72.22 -141.61
CA GLN A 66 -66.30 72.72 -141.08
C GLN A 66 -66.48 72.39 -139.60
N ILE A 67 -65.94 71.25 -139.16
CA ILE A 67 -65.92 70.82 -137.77
C ILE A 67 -64.95 71.70 -136.97
N GLN A 68 -63.73 71.96 -137.48
CA GLN A 68 -62.76 72.84 -136.82
C GLN A 68 -63.19 74.31 -136.74
N ALA A 69 -64.09 74.76 -137.62
CA ALA A 69 -64.65 76.11 -137.59
C ALA A 69 -65.78 76.30 -136.56
N LEU A 70 -66.21 75.25 -135.86
CA LEU A 70 -67.28 75.35 -134.85
C LEU A 70 -66.81 76.11 -133.62
N SER A 71 -67.61 77.07 -133.16
CA SER A 71 -67.31 77.74 -131.90
C SER A 71 -67.63 76.82 -130.71
N THR A 72 -67.03 77.10 -129.55
CA THR A 72 -67.35 76.38 -128.31
C THR A 72 -68.83 76.56 -127.90
N THR A 73 -69.46 77.67 -128.30
CA THR A 73 -70.91 77.92 -128.11
C THR A 73 -71.76 77.03 -128.99
N ASP A 74 -71.33 76.76 -130.23
CA ASP A 74 -72.03 75.84 -131.13
C ASP A 74 -72.02 74.42 -130.55
N ILE A 75 -70.87 73.96 -130.06
CA ILE A 75 -70.70 72.62 -129.52
C ILE A 75 -71.58 72.37 -128.29
N ALA A 76 -71.71 73.35 -127.40
CA ALA A 76 -72.56 73.25 -126.21
C ALA A 76 -74.06 73.15 -126.53
N GLN A 77 -74.50 73.49 -127.75
CA GLN A 77 -75.91 73.46 -128.19
C GLN A 77 -76.30 72.17 -128.93
N LEU A 78 -75.37 71.23 -129.12
CA LEU A 78 -75.66 69.97 -129.83
C LEU A 78 -76.58 69.05 -129.01
N SER A 79 -77.62 68.49 -129.63
CA SER A 79 -78.49 67.47 -129.03
C SER A 79 -77.81 66.09 -129.02
N VAL A 80 -78.36 65.14 -128.24
CA VAL A 80 -77.87 63.75 -128.21
C VAL A 80 -77.99 63.09 -129.58
N GLU A 81 -79.10 63.27 -130.31
CA GLU A 81 -79.24 62.69 -131.66
C GLU A 81 -78.23 63.27 -132.64
N GLN A 82 -77.86 64.54 -132.47
CA GLN A 82 -76.84 65.22 -133.26
C GLN A 82 -75.43 64.72 -132.93
N LEU A 83 -75.14 64.39 -131.67
CA LEU A 83 -73.88 63.76 -131.27
C LEU A 83 -73.72 62.37 -131.90
N ASP A 84 -74.74 61.51 -131.82
CA ASP A 84 -74.74 60.14 -132.38
C ASP A 84 -74.50 60.11 -133.89
N ALA A 85 -74.87 61.20 -134.57
CA ALA A 85 -74.74 61.31 -136.01
C ALA A 85 -73.30 61.58 -136.51
N PHE A 86 -72.40 62.03 -135.63
CA PHE A 86 -71.00 62.18 -136.00
C PHE A 86 -70.35 60.81 -136.22
N THR A 87 -69.74 60.63 -137.39
CA THR A 87 -68.92 59.44 -137.64
C THR A 87 -67.64 59.47 -136.80
N THR A 88 -67.06 58.32 -136.51
CA THR A 88 -65.81 58.22 -135.74
C THR A 88 -64.66 59.03 -136.36
N SER A 89 -64.59 59.09 -137.70
CA SER A 89 -63.59 59.93 -138.39
C SER A 89 -63.80 61.43 -138.15
N GLN A 90 -65.06 61.88 -138.06
CA GLN A 90 -65.37 63.29 -137.81
C GLN A 90 -65.13 63.70 -136.35
N ILE A 91 -65.28 62.77 -135.41
CA ILE A 91 -64.93 63.00 -134.01
C ILE A 91 -63.44 63.37 -133.86
N GLN A 92 -62.56 62.81 -134.70
CA GLN A 92 -61.12 63.13 -134.71
C GLN A 92 -60.81 64.54 -135.23
N ASP A 93 -61.73 65.14 -135.99
CA ASP A 93 -61.53 66.46 -136.59
C ASP A 93 -61.74 67.62 -135.62
N PHE A 94 -62.32 67.38 -134.43
CA PHE A 94 -62.46 68.41 -133.40
C PHE A 94 -61.10 68.82 -132.84
N SER A 95 -60.86 70.12 -132.69
CA SER A 95 -59.68 70.60 -131.94
C SER A 95 -59.83 70.36 -130.44
N SER A 96 -58.73 70.29 -129.69
CA SER A 96 -58.80 70.07 -128.24
C SER A 96 -59.64 71.13 -127.50
N SER A 97 -59.59 72.41 -127.89
CA SER A 97 -60.44 73.45 -127.26
C SER A 97 -61.93 73.27 -127.54
N GLN A 98 -62.26 72.67 -128.68
CA GLN A 98 -63.63 72.35 -129.06
C GLN A 98 -64.16 71.14 -128.30
N VAL A 99 -63.31 70.12 -128.11
CA VAL A 99 -63.64 68.97 -127.27
C VAL A 99 -63.95 69.40 -125.83
N GLY A 100 -63.20 70.37 -125.27
CA GLY A 100 -63.47 70.91 -123.93
C GLY A 100 -64.78 71.69 -123.78
N ALA A 101 -65.45 72.01 -124.90
CA ALA A 101 -66.72 72.72 -124.90
C ALA A 101 -67.95 71.81 -124.80
N PHE A 102 -67.80 70.49 -124.95
CA PHE A 102 -68.90 69.55 -124.69
C PHE A 102 -69.29 69.60 -123.20
N SER A 103 -70.58 69.63 -122.90
CA SER A 103 -71.03 69.45 -121.52
C SER A 103 -70.77 68.01 -121.05
N PRO A 104 -70.60 67.76 -119.74
CA PRO A 104 -70.50 66.40 -119.20
C PRO A 104 -71.67 65.50 -119.61
N PHE A 105 -72.88 66.06 -119.70
CA PHE A 105 -74.07 65.34 -120.17
C PHE A 105 -73.93 64.88 -121.63
N GLN A 106 -73.50 65.77 -122.53
CA GLN A 106 -73.22 65.41 -123.93
C GLN A 106 -72.15 64.32 -124.02
N MET A 107 -71.08 64.42 -123.21
CA MET A 107 -70.03 63.39 -123.18
C MET A 107 -70.55 62.01 -122.76
N SER A 108 -71.43 61.95 -121.76
CA SER A 108 -72.07 60.68 -121.33
C SER A 108 -73.01 60.06 -122.38
N SER A 109 -73.47 60.86 -123.34
CA SER A 109 -74.43 60.45 -124.37
C SER A 109 -73.79 59.95 -125.67
N PHE A 110 -72.49 60.17 -125.88
CA PHE A 110 -71.79 59.58 -127.04
C PHE A 110 -71.89 58.05 -127.03
N LEU A 111 -71.94 57.44 -128.21
CA LEU A 111 -71.78 55.99 -128.32
C LEU A 111 -70.35 55.59 -127.94
N THR A 112 -70.18 54.39 -127.37
CA THR A 112 -68.89 53.83 -126.97
C THR A 112 -67.82 53.90 -128.07
N ASN A 113 -68.19 53.56 -129.32
CA ASN A 113 -67.28 53.63 -130.47
C ASN A 113 -66.92 55.07 -130.88
N GLN A 114 -67.76 56.06 -130.57
CA GLN A 114 -67.48 57.47 -130.78
C GLN A 114 -66.54 58.02 -129.71
N ILE A 115 -66.72 57.62 -128.44
CA ILE A 115 -65.75 57.91 -127.38
C ILE A 115 -64.36 57.34 -127.75
N GLY A 116 -64.30 56.13 -128.28
CA GLY A 116 -63.07 55.52 -128.78
C GLY A 116 -62.47 56.16 -130.02
N ALA A 117 -63.20 57.06 -130.69
CA ALA A 117 -62.70 57.72 -131.88
C ALA A 117 -61.82 58.94 -131.57
N PHE A 118 -61.96 59.57 -130.40
CA PHE A 118 -61.14 60.73 -130.03
C PHE A 118 -59.64 60.37 -129.98
N THR A 119 -58.79 61.19 -130.60
CA THR A 119 -57.35 60.98 -130.57
C THR A 119 -56.76 61.22 -129.17
N SER A 120 -55.64 60.57 -128.85
CA SER A 120 -54.90 60.79 -127.58
C SER A 120 -54.58 62.27 -127.30
N THR A 121 -54.36 63.08 -128.34
CA THR A 121 -54.13 64.55 -128.22
C THR A 121 -55.39 65.31 -127.82
N GLN A 122 -56.56 64.86 -128.29
CA GLN A 122 -57.85 65.44 -127.89
C GLN A 122 -58.20 65.07 -126.45
N LEU A 123 -57.87 63.84 -126.01
CA LEU A 123 -58.05 63.45 -124.61
C LEU A 123 -57.15 64.27 -123.68
N SER A 124 -55.83 64.26 -123.91
CA SER A 124 -54.84 64.93 -123.02
C SER A 124 -54.98 66.44 -122.86
N ASN A 125 -55.46 67.16 -123.90
CA ASN A 125 -55.49 68.62 -123.93
C ASN A 125 -56.89 69.21 -124.10
N GLY A 126 -57.91 68.37 -124.28
CA GLY A 126 -59.25 68.81 -124.65
C GLY A 126 -60.33 68.36 -123.69
N PHE A 127 -60.22 67.19 -123.06
CA PHE A 127 -61.18 66.80 -122.05
C PHE A 127 -60.98 67.60 -120.74
N THR A 128 -62.07 67.73 -120.01
CA THR A 128 -62.10 68.27 -118.64
C THR A 128 -62.39 67.14 -117.67
N THR A 129 -61.95 67.28 -116.43
CA THR A 129 -62.22 66.31 -115.37
C THR A 129 -63.71 66.01 -115.18
N ALA A 130 -64.57 67.02 -115.32
CA ALA A 130 -66.02 66.87 -115.24
C ALA A 130 -66.61 66.03 -116.39
N GLN A 131 -66.06 66.16 -117.60
CA GLN A 131 -66.46 65.36 -118.76
C GLN A 131 -66.03 63.90 -118.60
N ILE A 132 -64.80 63.66 -118.15
CA ILE A 132 -64.29 62.31 -117.89
C ILE A 132 -65.10 61.62 -116.78
N ALA A 133 -65.42 62.33 -115.69
CA ALA A 133 -66.26 61.82 -114.61
C ALA A 133 -67.68 61.44 -115.06
N ALA A 134 -68.20 62.07 -116.12
CA ALA A 134 -69.55 61.82 -116.62
C ALA A 134 -69.65 60.66 -117.62
N LEU A 135 -68.53 60.11 -118.10
CA LEU A 135 -68.56 58.93 -118.98
C LEU A 135 -69.26 57.74 -118.29
N THR A 136 -70.00 56.93 -119.04
CA THR A 136 -70.55 55.68 -118.51
C THR A 136 -69.45 54.63 -118.35
N THR A 137 -69.66 53.62 -117.52
CA THR A 137 -68.70 52.51 -117.34
C THR A 137 -68.39 51.79 -118.66
N ASP A 138 -69.37 51.66 -119.55
CA ASP A 138 -69.18 51.02 -120.85
C ASP A 138 -68.40 51.91 -121.83
N GLN A 139 -68.58 53.22 -121.77
CA GLN A 139 -67.76 54.15 -122.55
C GLN A 139 -66.29 54.09 -122.14
N VAL A 140 -66.00 53.95 -120.84
CA VAL A 140 -64.63 53.78 -120.34
C VAL A 140 -64.07 52.38 -120.71
N ARG A 141 -64.85 51.31 -120.55
CA ARG A 141 -64.40 49.91 -120.73
C ARG A 141 -64.21 49.47 -122.17
N LEU A 142 -65.17 49.84 -123.01
CA LEU A 142 -65.26 49.37 -124.39
C LEU A 142 -64.96 50.49 -125.39
N GLY A 143 -64.99 51.74 -124.96
CA GLY A 143 -64.77 52.89 -125.82
C GLY A 143 -63.31 53.29 -125.86
N LEU A 144 -62.68 53.46 -124.72
CA LEU A 144 -61.29 53.91 -124.67
C LEU A 144 -60.31 52.76 -124.89
N SER A 145 -59.35 52.93 -125.79
CA SER A 145 -58.20 52.02 -125.93
C SER A 145 -57.14 52.26 -124.84
N THR A 146 -56.20 51.32 -124.69
CA THR A 146 -55.05 51.46 -123.77
C THR A 146 -54.25 52.74 -123.99
N ASN A 147 -53.98 53.11 -125.25
CA ASN A 147 -53.27 54.35 -125.62
C ASN A 147 -54.07 55.62 -125.30
N GLN A 148 -55.41 55.55 -125.28
CA GLN A 148 -56.27 56.67 -124.94
C GLN A 148 -56.36 56.85 -123.42
N ILE A 149 -56.47 55.74 -122.68
CA ILE A 149 -56.41 55.74 -121.21
C ILE A 149 -55.06 56.30 -120.72
N GLN A 150 -53.94 55.88 -121.33
CA GLN A 150 -52.60 56.41 -121.02
C GLN A 150 -52.46 57.91 -121.30
N ALA A 151 -53.21 58.44 -122.29
CA ALA A 151 -53.16 59.86 -122.65
C ALA A 151 -53.94 60.78 -121.71
N LEU A 152 -54.76 60.26 -120.79
CA LEU A 152 -55.46 61.06 -119.81
C LEU A 152 -54.48 61.73 -118.83
N THR A 153 -54.80 62.92 -118.36
CA THR A 153 -54.03 63.56 -117.29
C THR A 153 -54.28 62.86 -115.94
N THR A 154 -53.39 63.05 -114.98
CA THR A 154 -53.55 62.51 -113.62
C THR A 154 -54.83 63.01 -112.94
N SER A 155 -55.21 64.27 -113.18
CA SER A 155 -56.46 64.85 -112.66
C SER A 155 -57.72 64.25 -113.29
N GLU A 156 -57.66 63.82 -114.55
CA GLU A 156 -58.77 63.16 -115.24
C GLU A 156 -58.96 61.72 -114.78
N ILE A 157 -57.86 60.99 -114.61
CA ILE A 157 -57.89 59.64 -114.00
C ILE A 157 -58.45 59.69 -112.58
N ALA A 158 -58.03 60.68 -111.77
CA ALA A 158 -58.57 60.90 -110.42
C ALA A 158 -60.06 61.29 -110.41
N ALA A 159 -60.58 61.86 -111.51
CA ALA A 159 -61.97 62.30 -111.63
C ALA A 159 -62.95 61.17 -112.00
N LEU A 160 -62.46 60.01 -112.47
CA LEU A 160 -63.29 58.84 -112.69
C LEU A 160 -63.97 58.42 -111.38
N SER A 161 -65.26 58.06 -111.42
CA SER A 161 -65.93 57.46 -110.26
C SER A 161 -65.33 56.08 -109.94
N SER A 162 -65.43 55.65 -108.69
CA SER A 162 -65.01 54.30 -108.28
C SER A 162 -65.64 53.19 -109.13
N LEU A 163 -66.89 53.37 -109.59
CA LEU A 163 -67.57 52.40 -110.45
C LEU A 163 -66.98 52.35 -111.88
N GLN A 164 -66.55 53.49 -112.42
CA GLN A 164 -65.83 53.56 -113.69
C GLN A 164 -64.43 52.95 -113.58
N ILE A 165 -63.79 53.00 -112.42
CA ILE A 165 -62.50 52.33 -112.20
C ILE A 165 -62.72 50.81 -112.03
N GLN A 166 -63.62 50.37 -111.15
CA GLN A 166 -63.88 48.97 -110.84
C GLN A 166 -64.46 48.17 -112.03
N SER A 167 -65.50 48.69 -112.68
CA SER A 167 -66.23 47.98 -113.74
C SER A 167 -66.00 48.58 -115.12
N GLY A 168 -65.35 49.75 -115.18
CA GLY A 168 -65.08 50.47 -116.41
C GLY A 168 -63.65 50.34 -116.92
N LEU A 169 -62.67 49.86 -116.15
CA LEU A 169 -61.32 49.56 -116.68
C LEU A 169 -61.08 48.04 -116.75
N THR A 170 -60.62 47.56 -117.90
CA THR A 170 -60.08 46.21 -118.03
C THR A 170 -58.68 46.13 -117.40
N THR A 171 -58.18 44.92 -117.15
CA THR A 171 -56.79 44.71 -116.66
C THR A 171 -55.77 45.33 -117.61
N ASP A 172 -55.97 45.20 -118.92
CA ASP A 172 -55.06 45.75 -119.95
C ASP A 172 -55.07 47.28 -119.96
N GLN A 173 -56.24 47.90 -119.75
CA GLN A 173 -56.36 49.36 -119.63
C GLN A 173 -55.72 49.88 -118.34
N LEU A 174 -55.81 49.11 -117.25
CA LEU A 174 -55.18 49.46 -115.99
C LEU A 174 -53.64 49.35 -116.05
N VAL A 175 -53.11 48.32 -116.71
CA VAL A 175 -51.66 48.17 -117.04
C VAL A 175 -51.16 49.32 -117.91
N ALA A 176 -52.00 49.85 -118.80
CA ALA A 176 -51.61 50.93 -119.69
C ALA A 176 -51.51 52.30 -119.00
N LEU A 177 -51.98 52.44 -117.76
CA LEU A 177 -51.80 53.67 -117.00
C LEU A 177 -50.31 53.92 -116.73
N THR A 178 -49.89 55.17 -116.82
CA THR A 178 -48.59 55.58 -116.32
C THR A 178 -48.56 55.53 -114.79
N THR A 179 -47.38 55.33 -114.23
CA THR A 179 -47.14 55.35 -112.78
C THR A 179 -47.67 56.62 -112.09
N GLY A 180 -47.58 57.78 -112.75
CA GLY A 180 -48.14 59.03 -112.24
C GLY A 180 -49.69 59.06 -112.23
N GLN A 181 -50.35 58.40 -113.18
CA GLN A 181 -51.80 58.27 -113.21
C GLN A 181 -52.32 57.29 -112.16
N VAL A 182 -51.63 56.16 -111.97
CA VAL A 182 -51.96 55.21 -110.91
C VAL A 182 -51.82 55.88 -109.53
N ALA A 183 -50.72 56.62 -109.30
CA ALA A 183 -50.52 57.35 -108.06
C ALA A 183 -51.59 58.43 -107.79
N ALA A 184 -52.30 58.90 -108.84
CA ALA A 184 -53.37 59.88 -108.72
C ALA A 184 -54.74 59.28 -108.37
N LEU A 185 -54.90 57.95 -108.39
CA LEU A 185 -56.15 57.30 -107.98
C LEU A 185 -56.48 57.63 -106.52
N THR A 186 -57.69 58.08 -106.24
CA THR A 186 -58.15 58.32 -104.87
C THR A 186 -58.24 57.00 -104.09
N THR A 187 -58.14 57.08 -102.77
CA THR A 187 -58.32 55.91 -101.87
C THR A 187 -59.65 55.19 -102.11
N GLY A 188 -60.72 55.96 -102.39
CA GLY A 188 -62.05 55.44 -102.71
C GLY A 188 -62.16 54.74 -104.07
N GLN A 189 -61.31 55.08 -105.04
CA GLN A 189 -61.22 54.33 -106.30
C GLN A 189 -60.42 53.04 -106.09
N LEU A 190 -59.30 53.12 -105.38
CA LEU A 190 -58.41 51.98 -105.15
C LEU A 190 -59.10 50.83 -104.37
N VAL A 191 -59.89 51.15 -103.34
CA VAL A 191 -60.59 50.16 -102.52
C VAL A 191 -61.68 49.39 -103.30
N THR A 192 -62.11 49.90 -104.45
CA THR A 192 -63.11 49.24 -105.30
C THR A 192 -62.52 48.35 -106.38
N LEU A 193 -61.20 48.39 -106.63
CA LEU A 193 -60.55 47.51 -107.60
C LEU A 193 -60.76 46.04 -107.23
N SER A 194 -61.10 45.21 -108.22
CA SER A 194 -61.10 43.76 -108.03
C SER A 194 -59.67 43.24 -107.79
N THR A 195 -59.55 42.06 -107.18
CA THR A 195 -58.24 41.42 -106.94
C THR A 195 -57.47 41.19 -108.24
N ASN A 196 -58.15 40.81 -109.32
CA ASN A 196 -57.53 40.64 -110.65
C ASN A 196 -57.01 41.96 -111.24
N GLN A 197 -57.74 43.06 -111.03
CA GLN A 197 -57.29 44.39 -111.47
C GLN A 197 -56.06 44.83 -110.69
N LEU A 198 -56.10 44.73 -109.36
CA LEU A 198 -54.96 45.07 -108.52
C LEU A 198 -53.72 44.20 -108.86
N GLN A 199 -53.92 42.92 -109.16
CA GLN A 199 -52.84 42.00 -109.53
C GLN A 199 -52.25 42.31 -110.91
N ALA A 200 -53.05 42.85 -111.82
CA ALA A 200 -52.60 43.24 -113.15
C ALA A 200 -51.70 44.48 -113.13
N MET A 201 -51.79 45.35 -112.12
CA MET A 201 -50.95 46.56 -112.03
C MET A 201 -49.46 46.23 -112.05
N GLU A 202 -48.65 47.07 -112.68
CA GLU A 202 -47.21 46.84 -112.67
C GLU A 202 -46.64 47.08 -111.27
N THR A 203 -45.54 46.40 -110.93
CA THR A 203 -44.89 46.53 -109.61
C THR A 203 -44.46 47.96 -109.31
N GLN A 204 -43.99 48.69 -110.33
CA GLN A 204 -43.63 50.10 -110.24
C GLN A 204 -44.83 51.00 -109.90
N ASP A 205 -46.02 50.63 -110.36
CA ASP A 205 -47.24 51.41 -110.14
C ASP A 205 -47.76 51.21 -108.73
N VAL A 206 -47.75 49.97 -108.25
CA VAL A 206 -48.06 49.66 -106.85
C VAL A 206 -47.07 50.34 -105.90
N ALA A 207 -45.77 50.34 -106.24
CA ALA A 207 -44.73 51.01 -105.46
C ALA A 207 -44.90 52.55 -105.42
N ALA A 208 -45.51 53.15 -106.44
CA ALA A 208 -45.74 54.59 -106.51
C ALA A 208 -47.00 55.07 -105.76
N LEU A 209 -47.85 54.15 -105.26
CA LEU A 209 -48.99 54.51 -104.43
C LEU A 209 -48.54 55.20 -103.14
N THR A 210 -49.31 56.17 -102.65
CA THR A 210 -49.06 56.77 -101.34
C THR A 210 -49.39 55.82 -100.20
N SER A 211 -48.81 56.06 -99.03
CA SER A 211 -49.14 55.33 -97.79
C SER A 211 -50.65 55.31 -97.49
N SER A 212 -51.37 56.42 -97.76
CA SER A 212 -52.82 56.48 -97.55
C SER A 212 -53.61 55.63 -98.56
N GLN A 213 -53.12 55.50 -99.79
CA GLN A 213 -53.71 54.61 -100.80
C GLN A 213 -53.52 53.15 -100.44
N ILE A 214 -52.32 52.76 -100.00
CA ILE A 214 -52.04 51.40 -99.54
C ILE A 214 -52.85 51.05 -98.29
N ALA A 215 -52.91 51.96 -97.30
CA ALA A 215 -53.71 51.78 -96.09
C ALA A 215 -55.22 51.71 -96.34
N ALA A 216 -55.71 52.18 -97.48
CA ALA A 216 -57.13 52.11 -97.84
C ALA A 216 -57.56 50.76 -98.46
N LEU A 217 -56.61 49.91 -98.88
CA LEU A 217 -56.92 48.61 -99.47
C LEU A 217 -57.64 47.70 -98.46
N THR A 218 -58.54 46.85 -98.92
CA THR A 218 -59.15 45.83 -98.05
C THR A 218 -58.17 44.70 -97.75
N THR A 219 -58.42 43.94 -96.68
CA THR A 219 -57.62 42.74 -96.35
C THR A 219 -57.65 41.70 -97.48
N THR A 220 -58.77 41.57 -98.20
CA THR A 220 -58.89 40.72 -99.40
C THR A 220 -58.04 41.23 -100.56
N GLN A 221 -58.01 42.55 -100.78
CA GLN A 221 -57.17 43.14 -101.82
C GLN A 221 -55.67 42.94 -101.54
N ILE A 222 -55.25 42.99 -100.28
CA ILE A 222 -53.85 42.74 -99.93
C ILE A 222 -53.51 41.25 -100.05
N SER A 223 -54.35 40.35 -99.52
CA SER A 223 -54.06 38.91 -99.49
C SER A 223 -54.16 38.23 -100.85
N GLN A 224 -55.14 38.61 -101.66
CA GLN A 224 -55.47 37.95 -102.93
C GLN A 224 -55.31 38.85 -104.15
N GLY A 225 -55.24 40.17 -103.97
CA GLY A 225 -55.14 41.14 -105.06
C GLY A 225 -53.73 41.65 -105.32
N LEU A 226 -52.80 41.55 -104.37
CA LEU A 226 -51.39 41.85 -104.61
C LEU A 226 -50.62 40.55 -104.87
N SER A 227 -49.91 40.51 -106.00
CA SER A 227 -48.90 39.48 -106.24
C SER A 227 -47.72 39.66 -105.28
N THR A 228 -46.99 38.57 -105.06
CA THR A 228 -45.76 38.56 -104.26
C THR A 228 -44.76 39.63 -104.71
N ALA A 229 -44.57 39.84 -106.02
CA ALA A 229 -43.65 40.84 -106.54
C ALA A 229 -44.10 42.27 -106.24
N GLN A 230 -45.41 42.54 -106.30
CA GLN A 230 -45.98 43.86 -105.98
C GLN A 230 -45.89 44.14 -104.47
N LEU A 231 -46.12 43.13 -103.64
CA LEU A 231 -46.01 43.26 -102.20
C LEU A 231 -44.55 43.55 -101.76
N ILE A 232 -43.57 42.86 -102.35
CA ILE A 232 -42.14 43.12 -102.11
C ILE A 232 -41.74 44.53 -102.57
N ALA A 233 -42.35 45.03 -103.65
CA ALA A 233 -42.03 46.35 -104.21
C ALA A 233 -42.50 47.53 -103.34
N LEU A 234 -43.33 47.30 -102.31
CA LEU A 234 -43.77 48.36 -101.39
C LEU A 234 -42.59 48.97 -100.62
N GLY A 235 -42.52 50.29 -100.53
CA GLY A 235 -41.57 50.99 -99.66
C GLY A 235 -41.90 50.81 -98.17
N THR A 236 -40.93 51.07 -97.30
CA THR A 236 -41.10 50.98 -95.83
C THR A 236 -42.23 51.87 -95.32
N ALA A 237 -42.38 53.09 -95.85
CA ALA A 237 -43.48 53.99 -95.48
C ALA A 237 -44.87 53.50 -95.90
N GLN A 238 -44.96 52.66 -96.95
CA GLN A 238 -46.22 52.05 -97.39
C GLN A 238 -46.54 50.85 -96.50
N VAL A 239 -45.57 49.99 -96.23
CA VAL A 239 -45.71 48.83 -95.34
C VAL A 239 -46.07 49.26 -93.92
N SER A 240 -45.41 50.29 -93.37
CA SER A 240 -45.72 50.82 -92.04
C SER A 240 -47.10 51.46 -91.94
N ALA A 241 -47.70 51.86 -93.06
CA ALA A 241 -49.03 52.48 -93.10
C ALA A 241 -50.19 51.47 -93.11
N LEU A 242 -49.90 50.18 -93.35
CA LEU A 242 -50.91 49.12 -93.26
C LEU A 242 -51.53 49.10 -91.85
N THR A 243 -52.83 48.86 -91.75
CA THR A 243 -53.48 48.70 -90.45
C THR A 243 -53.08 47.37 -89.81
N THR A 244 -53.25 47.25 -88.49
CA THR A 244 -53.03 45.99 -87.77
C THR A 244 -53.88 44.85 -88.33
N GLU A 245 -55.12 45.14 -88.76
CA GLU A 245 -56.03 44.18 -89.39
C GLU A 245 -55.55 43.75 -90.79
N GLN A 246 -54.99 44.67 -91.56
CA GLN A 246 -54.39 44.37 -92.87
C GLN A 246 -53.13 43.53 -92.77
N ILE A 247 -52.30 43.77 -91.76
CA ILE A 247 -51.14 42.92 -91.49
C ILE A 247 -51.62 41.52 -91.09
N GLN A 248 -52.47 41.41 -90.06
CA GLN A 248 -52.91 40.14 -89.46
C GLN A 248 -53.79 39.26 -90.37
N ARG A 249 -54.63 39.87 -91.21
CA ARG A 249 -55.62 39.14 -92.04
C ARG A 249 -55.36 39.27 -93.53
N GLY A 250 -54.52 40.21 -93.93
CA GLY A 250 -54.21 40.52 -95.32
C GLY A 250 -52.89 39.93 -95.79
N LEU A 251 -51.99 39.48 -94.90
CA LEU A 251 -50.75 38.81 -95.29
C LEU A 251 -50.79 37.34 -94.88
N SER A 252 -50.39 36.46 -95.78
CA SER A 252 -50.07 35.07 -95.42
C SER A 252 -48.65 34.98 -94.86
N PRO A 253 -48.31 33.96 -94.06
CA PRO A 253 -46.94 33.72 -93.61
C PRO A 253 -45.93 33.67 -94.78
N ALA A 254 -46.31 33.05 -95.91
CA ALA A 254 -45.48 33.00 -97.11
C ALA A 254 -45.23 34.39 -97.73
N GLN A 255 -46.20 35.30 -97.66
CA GLN A 255 -46.04 36.68 -98.12
C GLN A 255 -45.19 37.51 -97.16
N LEU A 256 -45.39 37.34 -95.85
CA LEU A 256 -44.65 38.05 -94.81
C LEU A 256 -43.15 37.70 -94.84
N SER A 257 -42.80 36.44 -95.10
CA SER A 257 -41.40 35.98 -95.13
C SER A 257 -40.60 36.51 -96.33
N LEU A 258 -41.31 37.02 -97.35
CA LEU A 258 -40.72 37.59 -98.55
C LEU A 258 -40.47 39.09 -98.46
N LEU A 259 -41.06 39.78 -97.46
CA LEU A 259 -40.74 41.17 -97.19
C LEU A 259 -39.26 41.31 -96.77
N GLY A 260 -38.59 42.37 -97.19
CA GLY A 260 -37.24 42.69 -96.74
C GLY A 260 -37.21 43.07 -95.26
N SER A 261 -36.05 42.85 -94.61
CA SER A 261 -35.82 43.22 -93.20
C SER A 261 -36.16 44.67 -92.89
N ALA A 262 -35.88 45.62 -93.80
CA ALA A 262 -36.21 47.03 -93.61
C ALA A 262 -37.73 47.31 -93.62
N GLN A 263 -38.50 46.55 -94.40
CA GLN A 263 -39.97 46.66 -94.43
C GLN A 263 -40.58 46.13 -93.13
N ILE A 264 -40.11 44.98 -92.66
CA ILE A 264 -40.54 44.43 -91.36
C ILE A 264 -40.14 45.36 -90.21
N ALA A 265 -38.90 45.85 -90.18
CA ALA A 265 -38.42 46.79 -89.16
C ALA A 265 -39.23 48.10 -89.12
N SER A 266 -39.82 48.52 -90.25
CA SER A 266 -40.64 49.73 -90.32
C SER A 266 -42.03 49.61 -89.69
N LEU A 267 -42.49 48.39 -89.38
CA LEU A 267 -43.76 48.16 -88.71
C LEU A 267 -43.76 48.74 -87.29
N THR A 268 -44.87 49.28 -86.85
CA THR A 268 -45.06 49.71 -85.46
C THR A 268 -45.13 48.52 -84.51
N THR A 269 -44.89 48.76 -83.21
CA THR A 269 -45.06 47.75 -82.16
C THR A 269 -46.48 47.18 -82.13
N SER A 270 -47.50 47.98 -82.44
CA SER A 270 -48.89 47.50 -82.53
C SER A 270 -49.13 46.59 -83.74
N GLN A 271 -48.45 46.81 -84.87
CA GLN A 271 -48.54 45.93 -86.04
C GLN A 271 -47.81 44.61 -85.80
N ILE A 272 -46.61 44.65 -85.21
CA ILE A 272 -45.87 43.43 -84.84
C ILE A 272 -46.65 42.64 -83.77
N GLY A 273 -47.16 43.31 -82.73
CA GLY A 273 -47.99 42.68 -81.70
C GLY A 273 -49.36 42.19 -82.19
N ALA A 274 -49.80 42.55 -83.39
CA ALA A 274 -51.05 42.05 -83.99
C ALA A 274 -50.86 40.75 -84.81
N LEU A 275 -49.63 40.37 -85.14
CA LEU A 275 -49.34 39.16 -85.92
C LEU A 275 -49.88 37.91 -85.21
N THR A 276 -50.44 36.99 -85.97
CA THR A 276 -50.83 35.67 -85.49
C THR A 276 -49.61 34.80 -85.19
N THR A 277 -49.82 33.72 -84.43
CA THR A 277 -48.76 32.74 -84.16
C THR A 277 -48.18 32.12 -85.43
N ASP A 278 -49.01 31.88 -86.45
CA ASP A 278 -48.57 31.27 -87.70
C ASP A 278 -47.71 32.26 -88.52
N GLU A 279 -48.07 33.54 -88.51
CA GLU A 279 -47.27 34.61 -89.14
C GLU A 279 -45.94 34.82 -88.42
N ILE A 280 -45.90 34.70 -87.09
CA ILE A 280 -44.65 34.75 -86.33
C ILE A 280 -43.79 33.51 -86.61
N ALA A 281 -44.35 32.30 -86.47
CA ALA A 281 -43.63 31.03 -86.57
C ALA A 281 -43.09 30.75 -87.97
N SER A 282 -43.91 30.97 -89.00
CA SER A 282 -43.61 30.60 -90.39
C SER A 282 -43.48 31.80 -91.33
N GLY A 283 -43.83 33.01 -90.87
CA GLY A 283 -43.82 34.22 -91.69
C GLY A 283 -42.67 35.17 -91.41
N LEU A 284 -41.93 35.03 -90.32
CA LEU A 284 -40.71 35.80 -90.07
C LEU A 284 -39.45 34.94 -90.25
N THR A 285 -38.50 35.43 -91.03
CA THR A 285 -37.16 34.84 -91.15
C THR A 285 -36.26 35.32 -90.02
N THR A 286 -35.18 34.60 -89.74
CA THR A 286 -34.18 35.02 -88.71
C THR A 286 -33.58 36.40 -89.01
N ALA A 287 -33.34 36.74 -90.29
CA ALA A 287 -32.87 38.06 -90.70
C ALA A 287 -33.90 39.18 -90.51
N GLN A 288 -35.19 38.85 -90.51
CA GLN A 288 -36.25 39.81 -90.18
C GLN A 288 -36.38 39.97 -88.66
N ILE A 289 -36.24 38.90 -87.88
CA ILE A 289 -36.21 38.96 -86.40
C ILE A 289 -35.05 39.85 -85.92
N VAL A 290 -33.84 39.67 -86.46
CA VAL A 290 -32.66 40.53 -86.16
C VAL A 290 -32.92 42.00 -86.49
N ALA A 291 -33.76 42.28 -87.49
CA ALA A 291 -34.02 43.66 -87.92
C ALA A 291 -35.11 44.36 -87.10
N LEU A 292 -35.86 43.63 -86.27
CA LEU A 292 -36.81 44.23 -85.34
C LEU A 292 -36.07 45.03 -84.28
N SER A 293 -36.60 46.19 -83.93
CA SER A 293 -36.15 46.94 -82.77
C SER A 293 -36.54 46.24 -81.47
N THR A 294 -35.80 46.55 -80.41
CA THR A 294 -36.07 46.11 -79.03
C THR A 294 -37.53 46.34 -78.61
N GLY A 295 -38.12 47.48 -78.99
CA GLY A 295 -39.52 47.78 -78.69
C GLY A 295 -40.51 46.89 -79.45
N GLN A 296 -40.18 46.45 -80.66
CA GLN A 296 -41.01 45.53 -81.45
C GLN A 296 -40.93 44.11 -80.90
N ILE A 297 -39.74 43.61 -80.56
CA ILE A 297 -39.60 42.31 -79.90
C ILE A 297 -40.33 42.29 -78.56
N ALA A 298 -40.16 43.33 -77.73
CA ALA A 298 -40.86 43.47 -76.45
C ALA A 298 -42.38 43.64 -76.57
N SER A 299 -42.90 43.98 -77.76
CA SER A 299 -44.35 44.07 -78.01
C SER A 299 -45.03 42.73 -78.26
N LEU A 300 -44.27 41.66 -78.51
CA LEU A 300 -44.81 40.31 -78.69
C LEU A 300 -45.41 39.79 -77.38
N ASN A 301 -46.62 39.29 -77.40
CA ASN A 301 -47.20 38.64 -76.22
C ASN A 301 -46.62 37.23 -75.99
N SER A 302 -46.90 36.65 -74.83
CA SER A 302 -46.42 35.32 -74.44
C SER A 302 -46.77 34.19 -75.42
N ILE A 303 -47.89 34.28 -76.14
CA ILE A 303 -48.30 33.26 -77.12
C ILE A 303 -47.52 33.42 -78.43
N GLN A 304 -47.27 34.65 -78.86
CA GLN A 304 -46.44 34.94 -80.04
C GLN A 304 -44.98 34.51 -79.84
N LEU A 305 -44.41 34.77 -78.66
CA LEU A 305 -43.06 34.31 -78.32
C LEU A 305 -42.96 32.78 -78.33
N GLN A 306 -43.96 32.07 -77.80
CA GLN A 306 -44.03 30.59 -77.86
C GLN A 306 -44.12 30.05 -79.29
N ALA A 307 -44.67 30.82 -80.23
CA ALA A 307 -44.78 30.40 -81.61
C ALA A 307 -43.45 30.47 -82.37
N LEU A 308 -42.46 31.23 -81.89
CA LEU A 308 -41.14 31.29 -82.53
C LEU A 308 -40.46 29.92 -82.54
N SER A 309 -39.87 29.54 -83.66
CA SER A 309 -38.94 28.42 -83.72
C SER A 309 -37.68 28.71 -82.91
N THR A 310 -36.97 27.66 -82.50
CA THR A 310 -35.66 27.76 -81.81
C THR A 310 -34.66 28.60 -82.61
N THR A 311 -34.65 28.47 -83.94
CA THR A 311 -33.77 29.28 -84.81
C THR A 311 -34.13 30.77 -84.83
N GLN A 312 -35.41 31.11 -84.70
CA GLN A 312 -35.85 32.51 -84.60
C GLN A 312 -35.56 33.08 -83.22
N VAL A 313 -35.75 32.30 -82.14
CA VAL A 313 -35.33 32.68 -80.78
C VAL A 313 -33.82 32.92 -80.71
N ALA A 314 -33.01 32.09 -81.37
CA ALA A 314 -31.56 32.27 -81.48
C ALA A 314 -31.13 33.54 -82.23
N ALA A 315 -32.01 34.05 -83.08
CA ALA A 315 -31.77 35.26 -83.86
C ALA A 315 -32.07 36.56 -83.08
N ILE A 316 -32.76 36.48 -81.93
CA ILE A 316 -33.07 37.66 -81.09
C ILE A 316 -31.76 38.21 -80.49
N GLU A 317 -31.51 39.51 -80.59
CA GLU A 317 -30.28 40.08 -80.05
C GLU A 317 -30.28 40.08 -78.52
N THR A 318 -29.10 40.09 -77.89
CA THR A 318 -28.98 40.03 -76.42
C THR A 318 -29.65 41.21 -75.72
N VAL A 319 -29.62 42.39 -76.35
CA VAL A 319 -30.29 43.60 -75.83
C VAL A 319 -31.81 43.45 -75.86
N ASP A 320 -32.35 42.70 -76.82
CA ASP A 320 -33.78 42.45 -76.95
C ASP A 320 -34.26 41.40 -75.96
N ILE A 321 -33.45 40.35 -75.72
CA ILE A 321 -33.72 39.37 -74.66
C ILE A 321 -33.79 40.06 -73.30
N ALA A 322 -32.86 40.97 -72.99
CA ALA A 322 -32.84 41.71 -71.72
C ALA A 322 -34.00 42.72 -71.55
N ALA A 323 -34.71 43.04 -72.63
CA ALA A 323 -35.84 43.96 -72.62
C ALA A 323 -37.20 43.26 -72.53
N LEU A 324 -37.21 41.92 -72.55
CA LEU A 324 -38.41 41.15 -72.32
C LEU A 324 -38.90 41.32 -70.86
N THR A 325 -40.17 41.03 -70.66
CA THR A 325 -40.76 40.97 -69.32
C THR A 325 -40.63 39.55 -68.77
N THR A 326 -40.73 39.40 -67.45
CA THR A 326 -40.74 38.08 -66.80
C THR A 326 -41.83 37.16 -67.36
N SER A 327 -43.03 37.68 -67.67
CA SER A 327 -44.12 36.92 -68.30
C SER A 327 -43.81 36.46 -69.73
N GLN A 328 -42.95 37.18 -70.45
CA GLN A 328 -42.49 36.82 -71.79
C GLN A 328 -41.39 35.76 -71.71
N ILE A 329 -40.45 35.89 -70.77
CA ILE A 329 -39.40 34.90 -70.53
C ILE A 329 -40.00 33.57 -70.05
N VAL A 330 -40.95 33.59 -69.10
CA VAL A 330 -41.64 32.38 -68.61
C VAL A 330 -42.53 31.73 -69.68
N ALA A 331 -42.90 32.48 -70.71
CA ALA A 331 -43.65 31.91 -71.82
C ALA A 331 -42.78 30.99 -72.69
N LEU A 332 -41.46 31.21 -72.78
CA LEU A 332 -40.59 30.39 -73.63
C LEU A 332 -40.64 28.92 -73.22
N THR A 333 -40.73 28.03 -74.21
CA THR A 333 -40.70 26.59 -73.95
C THR A 333 -39.29 26.14 -73.52
N THR A 334 -39.20 24.99 -72.86
CA THR A 334 -37.91 24.36 -72.51
C THR A 334 -37.04 24.11 -73.75
N GLU A 335 -37.64 23.76 -74.89
CA GLU A 335 -36.94 23.61 -76.17
C GLU A 335 -36.43 24.95 -76.72
N GLN A 336 -37.22 26.02 -76.64
CA GLN A 336 -36.80 27.37 -77.03
C GLN A 336 -35.65 27.89 -76.17
N ILE A 337 -35.64 27.58 -74.87
CA ILE A 337 -34.53 27.94 -73.99
C ILE A 337 -33.30 27.09 -74.33
N SER A 338 -33.40 25.77 -74.37
CA SER A 338 -32.24 24.87 -74.52
C SER A 338 -31.57 24.94 -75.88
N LEU A 339 -32.35 25.02 -76.95
CA LEU A 339 -31.86 25.00 -78.34
C LEU A 339 -31.91 26.37 -79.00
N GLY A 340 -32.76 27.28 -78.51
CA GLY A 340 -32.96 28.60 -79.09
C GLY A 340 -32.10 29.68 -78.45
N LEU A 341 -31.86 29.68 -77.14
CA LEU A 341 -31.00 30.69 -76.53
C LEU A 341 -29.54 30.25 -76.49
N ASN A 342 -28.61 31.09 -76.92
CA ASN A 342 -27.18 30.86 -76.70
C ASN A 342 -26.72 31.40 -75.34
N THR A 343 -25.50 31.06 -74.93
CA THR A 343 -24.92 31.47 -73.65
C THR A 343 -24.89 32.98 -73.42
N ARG A 344 -24.66 33.79 -74.46
CA ARG A 344 -24.69 35.26 -74.34
C ARG A 344 -26.10 35.79 -74.12
N GLN A 345 -27.12 35.17 -74.72
CA GLN A 345 -28.51 35.55 -74.50
C GLN A 345 -28.99 35.17 -73.09
N ILE A 346 -28.58 34.00 -72.58
CA ILE A 346 -28.84 33.59 -71.19
C ILE A 346 -28.18 34.57 -70.21
N GLN A 347 -26.92 34.92 -70.45
CA GLN A 347 -26.21 35.91 -69.63
C GLN A 347 -26.87 37.30 -69.65
N ALA A 348 -27.56 37.66 -70.74
CA ALA A 348 -28.22 38.95 -70.88
C ALA A 348 -29.51 39.08 -70.05
N LEU A 349 -30.09 37.97 -69.57
CA LEU A 349 -31.25 38.01 -68.68
C LEU A 349 -30.93 38.80 -67.40
N THR A 350 -31.89 39.55 -66.90
CA THR A 350 -31.78 40.18 -65.57
C THR A 350 -31.92 39.14 -64.46
N THR A 351 -31.48 39.47 -63.25
CA THR A 351 -31.67 38.60 -62.08
C THR A 351 -33.15 38.35 -61.77
N THR A 352 -34.03 39.32 -62.06
CA THR A 352 -35.48 39.17 -61.92
C THR A 352 -36.08 38.21 -62.95
N GLU A 353 -35.58 38.21 -64.19
CA GLU A 353 -36.01 37.25 -65.22
C GLU A 353 -35.53 35.84 -64.91
N VAL A 354 -34.29 35.66 -64.47
CA VAL A 354 -33.76 34.35 -64.04
C VAL A 354 -34.55 33.81 -62.84
N ALA A 355 -34.85 34.65 -61.85
CA ALA A 355 -35.67 34.27 -60.70
C ALA A 355 -37.14 33.94 -61.08
N ALA A 356 -37.63 34.45 -62.21
CA ALA A 356 -38.98 34.21 -62.69
C ALA A 356 -39.12 32.89 -63.48
N LEU A 357 -38.04 32.34 -64.04
CA LEU A 357 -38.05 31.07 -64.78
C LEU A 357 -38.76 29.98 -63.96
N SER A 358 -39.60 29.18 -64.61
CA SER A 358 -40.19 28.03 -63.92
C SER A 358 -39.12 26.99 -63.60
N SER A 359 -39.37 26.15 -62.58
CA SER A 359 -38.50 25.01 -62.28
C SER A 359 -38.29 24.08 -63.49
N ASP A 360 -39.30 23.92 -64.34
CA ASP A 360 -39.22 23.11 -65.55
C ASP A 360 -38.33 23.78 -66.62
N GLN A 361 -38.46 25.10 -66.81
CA GLN A 361 -37.57 25.87 -67.69
C GLN A 361 -36.11 25.84 -67.24
N LEU A 362 -35.86 25.80 -65.92
CA LEU A 362 -34.51 25.68 -65.39
C LEU A 362 -33.96 24.25 -65.54
N GLN A 363 -34.72 23.25 -65.09
CA GLN A 363 -34.29 21.85 -65.07
C GLN A 363 -34.21 21.25 -66.48
N ASN A 364 -35.24 21.44 -67.30
CA ASN A 364 -35.37 20.81 -68.62
C ASN A 364 -35.10 21.78 -69.77
N GLY A 365 -35.00 23.09 -69.50
CA GLY A 365 -34.73 24.12 -70.51
C GLY A 365 -33.29 24.64 -70.52
N LEU A 366 -32.55 24.65 -69.40
CA LEU A 366 -31.14 25.07 -69.43
C LEU A 366 -30.19 23.87 -69.58
N THR A 367 -29.33 23.95 -70.59
CA THR A 367 -28.13 23.09 -70.70
C THR A 367 -27.08 23.48 -69.65
N THR A 368 -26.11 22.60 -69.40
CA THR A 368 -24.99 22.89 -68.49
C THR A 368 -24.17 24.10 -68.94
N ASP A 369 -23.95 24.26 -70.25
CA ASP A 369 -23.18 25.39 -70.80
C ASP A 369 -23.93 26.72 -70.60
N GLN A 370 -25.26 26.70 -70.71
CA GLN A 370 -26.09 27.86 -70.44
C GLN A 370 -26.15 28.20 -68.95
N LEU A 371 -26.15 27.19 -68.08
CA LEU A 371 -26.09 27.40 -66.64
C LEU A 371 -24.74 28.01 -66.21
N VAL A 372 -23.63 27.54 -66.79
CA VAL A 372 -22.28 28.14 -66.63
C VAL A 372 -22.24 29.58 -67.11
N ALA A 373 -23.05 29.94 -68.12
CA ALA A 373 -23.07 31.30 -68.67
C ALA A 373 -23.81 32.32 -67.77
N LEU A 374 -24.56 31.86 -66.76
CA LEU A 374 -25.16 32.75 -65.78
C LEU A 374 -24.06 33.47 -64.99
N THR A 375 -24.29 34.74 -64.71
CA THR A 375 -23.46 35.50 -63.78
C THR A 375 -23.72 35.05 -62.34
N THR A 376 -22.74 35.27 -61.47
CA THR A 376 -22.86 35.04 -60.02
C THR A 376 -24.10 35.68 -59.40
N GLY A 377 -24.47 36.88 -59.85
CA GLY A 377 -25.68 37.57 -59.39
C GLY A 377 -26.98 36.89 -59.84
N GLN A 378 -27.00 36.30 -61.04
CA GLN A 378 -28.14 35.53 -61.55
C GLN A 378 -28.29 34.18 -60.84
N VAL A 379 -27.18 33.47 -60.59
CA VAL A 379 -27.21 32.23 -59.81
C VAL A 379 -27.69 32.49 -58.37
N ALA A 380 -27.19 33.54 -57.73
CA ALA A 380 -27.65 33.95 -56.40
C ALA A 380 -29.12 34.38 -56.35
N ALA A 381 -29.70 34.80 -57.49
CA ALA A 381 -31.11 35.17 -57.59
C ALA A 381 -32.07 33.97 -57.76
N LEU A 382 -31.56 32.76 -58.00
CA LEU A 382 -32.39 31.56 -58.10
C LEU A 382 -33.18 31.35 -56.80
N THR A 383 -34.46 31.06 -56.90
CA THR A 383 -35.28 30.72 -55.73
C THR A 383 -34.90 29.33 -55.17
N THR A 384 -35.23 29.07 -53.91
CA THR A 384 -35.03 27.74 -53.30
C THR A 384 -35.78 26.64 -54.07
N GLY A 385 -37.00 26.95 -54.56
CA GLY A 385 -37.80 26.04 -55.38
C GLY A 385 -37.23 25.76 -56.77
N GLN A 386 -36.50 26.71 -57.35
CA GLN A 386 -35.76 26.50 -58.60
C GLN A 386 -34.53 25.61 -58.35
N LEU A 387 -33.75 25.90 -57.32
CA LEU A 387 -32.50 25.20 -57.03
C LEU A 387 -32.72 23.71 -56.70
N VAL A 388 -33.77 23.38 -55.93
CA VAL A 388 -34.09 21.98 -55.55
C VAL A 388 -34.51 21.11 -56.74
N THR A 389 -34.86 21.73 -57.88
CA THR A 389 -35.23 21.01 -59.11
C THR A 389 -34.08 20.76 -60.07
N LEU A 390 -32.93 21.41 -59.88
CA LEU A 390 -31.76 21.17 -60.72
C LEU A 390 -31.31 19.70 -60.66
N SER A 391 -30.99 19.14 -61.83
CA SER A 391 -30.34 17.82 -61.91
C SER A 391 -28.94 17.87 -61.29
N THR A 392 -28.40 16.69 -60.94
CA THR A 392 -27.03 16.60 -60.40
C THR A 392 -25.99 17.12 -61.39
N ASN A 393 -26.16 16.88 -62.70
CA ASN A 393 -25.25 17.40 -63.74
C ASN A 393 -25.31 18.93 -63.83
N GLN A 394 -26.50 19.52 -63.71
CA GLN A 394 -26.66 20.97 -63.68
C GLN A 394 -26.02 21.56 -62.43
N LEU A 395 -26.27 20.98 -61.25
CA LEU A 395 -25.65 21.47 -60.02
C LEU A 395 -24.12 21.37 -60.08
N GLN A 396 -23.56 20.31 -60.67
CA GLN A 396 -22.11 20.16 -60.89
C GLN A 396 -21.54 21.19 -61.87
N ALA A 397 -22.34 21.69 -62.80
CA ALA A 397 -21.92 22.69 -63.78
C ALA A 397 -21.84 24.11 -63.20
N ILE A 398 -22.48 24.40 -62.07
CA ILE A 398 -22.39 25.72 -61.43
C ILE A 398 -20.94 25.99 -60.97
N GLU A 399 -20.37 27.14 -61.29
CA GLU A 399 -18.99 27.43 -60.91
C GLU A 399 -18.84 27.58 -59.38
N THR A 400 -17.65 27.31 -58.85
CA THR A 400 -17.40 27.37 -57.39
C THR A 400 -17.67 28.77 -56.80
N GLN A 401 -17.40 29.82 -57.57
CA GLN A 401 -17.69 31.21 -57.19
C GLN A 401 -19.20 31.45 -57.04
N ASP A 402 -20.00 30.82 -57.89
CA ASP A 402 -21.45 30.97 -57.88
C ASP A 402 -22.08 30.16 -56.74
N VAL A 403 -21.56 28.95 -56.47
CA VAL A 403 -21.94 28.18 -55.28
C VAL A 403 -21.64 28.95 -53.99
N ALA A 404 -20.48 29.63 -53.91
CA ALA A 404 -20.12 30.46 -52.77
C ALA A 404 -21.03 31.69 -52.61
N ALA A 405 -21.67 32.17 -53.68
CA ALA A 405 -22.60 33.29 -53.64
C ALA A 405 -24.05 32.91 -53.26
N LEU A 406 -24.37 31.62 -53.19
CA LEU A 406 -25.68 31.16 -52.73
C LEU A 406 -25.91 31.57 -51.27
N THR A 407 -27.13 31.99 -50.97
CA THR A 407 -27.57 32.26 -49.60
C THR A 407 -27.64 30.97 -48.76
N THR A 408 -27.61 31.13 -47.45
CA THR A 408 -27.81 30.01 -46.51
C THR A 408 -29.14 29.29 -46.71
N SER A 409 -30.21 30.02 -47.05
CA SER A 409 -31.52 29.42 -47.36
C SER A 409 -31.52 28.60 -48.66
N GLN A 410 -30.75 29.01 -49.68
CA GLN A 410 -30.58 28.24 -50.92
C GLN A 410 -29.82 26.94 -50.66
N ILE A 411 -28.72 26.99 -49.88
CA ILE A 411 -27.96 25.79 -49.50
C ILE A 411 -28.80 24.84 -48.65
N ALA A 412 -29.52 25.35 -47.65
CA ALA A 412 -30.42 24.56 -46.80
C ALA A 412 -31.60 23.92 -47.57
N ALA A 413 -31.96 24.46 -48.74
CA ALA A 413 -33.05 23.93 -49.57
C ALA A 413 -32.63 22.76 -50.48
N LEU A 414 -31.33 22.53 -50.69
CA LEU A 414 -30.84 21.41 -51.50
C LEU A 414 -31.28 20.07 -50.89
N THR A 415 -31.58 19.08 -51.72
CA THR A 415 -31.84 17.73 -51.18
C THR A 415 -30.54 17.05 -50.74
N THR A 416 -30.64 16.05 -49.87
CA THR A 416 -29.51 15.17 -49.52
C THR A 416 -28.88 14.54 -50.76
N HIS A 417 -29.69 14.15 -51.75
CA HIS A 417 -29.21 13.62 -53.03
C HIS A 417 -28.41 14.66 -53.84
N GLN A 418 -28.89 15.91 -53.91
CA GLN A 418 -28.19 16.99 -54.60
C GLN A 418 -26.86 17.34 -53.94
N ILE A 419 -26.76 17.36 -52.61
CA ILE A 419 -25.47 17.56 -51.93
C ILE A 419 -24.53 16.38 -52.20
N ARG A 420 -25.04 15.15 -52.08
CA ARG A 420 -24.21 13.94 -52.20
C ARG A 420 -23.68 13.68 -53.60
N GLN A 421 -24.52 13.90 -54.61
CA GLN A 421 -24.26 13.51 -56.00
C GLN A 421 -24.16 14.70 -56.95
N GLY A 422 -24.68 15.88 -56.57
CA GLY A 422 -24.73 17.06 -57.41
C GLY A 422 -23.70 18.13 -57.09
N LEU A 423 -23.07 18.12 -55.90
CA LEU A 423 -21.95 19.00 -55.59
C LEU A 423 -20.63 18.26 -55.75
N THR A 424 -19.73 18.85 -56.55
CA THR A 424 -18.33 18.43 -56.63
C THR A 424 -17.59 18.76 -55.33
N THR A 425 -16.45 18.11 -55.13
CA THR A 425 -15.56 18.35 -53.99
C THR A 425 -15.08 19.80 -53.93
N ALA A 426 -14.76 20.41 -55.09
CA ALA A 426 -14.35 21.82 -55.17
C ALA A 426 -15.49 22.79 -54.80
N GLN A 427 -16.73 22.50 -55.24
CA GLN A 427 -17.90 23.32 -54.88
C GLN A 427 -18.22 23.21 -53.39
N LEU A 428 -18.12 22.01 -52.81
CA LEU A 428 -18.33 21.82 -51.38
C LEU A 428 -17.28 22.57 -50.55
N GLN A 429 -16.01 22.54 -50.98
CA GLN A 429 -14.93 23.31 -50.34
C GLN A 429 -15.13 24.83 -50.46
N ALA A 430 -15.77 25.30 -51.53
CA ALA A 430 -16.04 26.72 -51.78
C ALA A 430 -17.14 27.31 -50.89
N LEU A 431 -17.93 26.48 -50.19
CA LEU A 431 -18.94 26.97 -49.25
C LEU A 431 -18.30 27.72 -48.08
N SER A 432 -18.89 28.84 -47.68
CA SER A 432 -18.54 29.52 -46.44
C SER A 432 -18.92 28.70 -45.20
N THR A 433 -18.30 29.01 -44.06
CA THR A 433 -18.66 28.41 -42.76
C THR A 433 -20.12 28.66 -42.40
N THR A 434 -20.69 29.82 -42.76
CA THR A 434 -22.11 30.12 -42.57
C THR A 434 -23.04 29.28 -43.44
N GLN A 435 -22.62 28.92 -44.65
CA GLN A 435 -23.39 28.02 -45.52
C GLN A 435 -23.32 26.58 -45.04
N ILE A 436 -22.17 26.12 -44.54
CA ILE A 436 -22.01 24.80 -43.92
C ILE A 436 -22.87 24.69 -42.66
N ALA A 437 -22.83 25.70 -41.78
CA ALA A 437 -23.67 25.74 -40.57
C ALA A 437 -25.18 25.83 -40.87
N ALA A 438 -25.55 26.29 -42.07
CA ALA A 438 -26.96 26.34 -42.50
C ALA A 438 -27.49 25.02 -43.06
N LEU A 439 -26.62 24.03 -43.28
CA LEU A 439 -27.05 22.70 -43.67
C LEU A 439 -27.90 22.10 -42.55
N THR A 440 -28.97 21.41 -42.92
CA THR A 440 -29.79 20.69 -41.95
C THR A 440 -29.08 19.44 -41.47
N THR A 441 -29.46 18.96 -40.28
CA THR A 441 -28.96 17.71 -39.70
C THR A 441 -29.04 16.52 -40.67
N GLU A 442 -30.11 16.42 -41.46
CA GLU A 442 -30.27 15.36 -42.45
C GLU A 442 -29.31 15.52 -43.65
N GLN A 443 -29.03 16.77 -44.07
CA GLN A 443 -28.04 17.08 -45.10
C GLN A 443 -26.62 16.75 -44.66
N ILE A 444 -26.25 17.03 -43.41
CA ILE A 444 -24.95 16.63 -42.85
C ILE A 444 -24.85 15.11 -42.75
N GLN A 445 -25.85 14.45 -42.14
CA GLN A 445 -25.81 13.00 -41.90
C GLN A 445 -25.89 12.17 -43.20
N SER A 446 -26.82 12.48 -44.09
CA SER A 446 -27.13 11.65 -45.27
C SER A 446 -26.71 12.29 -46.59
N GLY A 447 -26.56 13.61 -46.64
CA GLY A 447 -26.12 14.35 -47.82
C GLY A 447 -24.61 14.35 -48.03
N LEU A 448 -23.79 14.30 -46.98
CA LEU A 448 -22.33 14.22 -47.14
C LEU A 448 -21.84 12.77 -47.22
N SER A 449 -21.03 12.46 -48.23
CA SER A 449 -20.37 11.15 -48.36
C SER A 449 -19.02 11.10 -47.64
N THR A 450 -18.49 9.90 -47.40
CA THR A 450 -17.15 9.69 -46.81
C THR A 450 -16.01 10.23 -47.69
N SER A 451 -16.23 10.44 -48.99
CA SER A 451 -15.29 11.12 -49.88
C SER A 451 -15.41 12.65 -49.85
N GLN A 452 -16.51 13.19 -49.35
CA GLN A 452 -16.78 14.63 -49.27
C GLN A 452 -16.35 15.24 -47.93
N ILE A 453 -16.52 14.50 -46.82
CA ILE A 453 -16.08 14.95 -45.48
C ILE A 453 -14.60 15.37 -45.44
N PRO A 454 -13.62 14.60 -45.99
CA PRO A 454 -12.21 14.97 -45.92
C PRO A 454 -11.84 16.24 -46.71
N VAL A 455 -12.72 16.69 -47.60
CA VAL A 455 -12.48 17.87 -48.46
C VAL A 455 -12.88 19.17 -47.77
N LEU A 456 -13.76 19.10 -46.76
CA LEU A 456 -14.11 20.27 -45.94
C LEU A 456 -12.86 20.83 -45.25
N THR A 457 -12.72 22.15 -45.27
CA THR A 457 -11.66 22.83 -44.52
C THR A 457 -11.87 22.67 -43.02
N THR A 458 -10.80 22.88 -42.25
CA THR A 458 -10.86 22.85 -40.78
C THR A 458 -11.84 23.89 -40.22
N GLU A 459 -11.93 25.07 -40.84
CA GLU A 459 -12.90 26.11 -40.46
C GLU A 459 -14.35 25.67 -40.73
N GLN A 460 -14.60 24.97 -41.84
CA GLN A 460 -15.92 24.43 -42.15
C GLN A 460 -16.33 23.32 -41.18
N ILE A 461 -15.40 22.42 -40.80
CA ILE A 461 -15.67 21.38 -39.80
C ILE A 461 -15.97 21.99 -38.43
N ALA A 462 -15.20 23.00 -38.00
CA ALA A 462 -15.45 23.72 -36.75
C ALA A 462 -16.81 24.44 -36.73
N ALA A 463 -17.35 24.79 -37.90
CA ALA A 463 -18.65 25.45 -38.03
C ALA A 463 -19.86 24.51 -37.94
N ILE A 464 -19.67 23.19 -38.00
CA ILE A 464 -20.76 22.20 -37.88
C ILE A 464 -21.27 22.18 -36.44
N GLU A 465 -22.59 22.25 -36.23
CA GLU A 465 -23.17 22.31 -34.89
C GLU A 465 -22.99 20.98 -34.14
N THR A 466 -22.95 21.02 -32.80
CA THR A 466 -22.74 19.81 -31.97
C THR A 466 -23.82 18.75 -32.17
N THR A 467 -25.06 19.19 -32.43
CA THR A 467 -26.19 18.32 -32.81
C THR A 467 -25.89 17.56 -34.10
N ASP A 468 -25.30 18.23 -35.08
CA ASP A 468 -24.98 17.63 -36.38
C ASP A 468 -23.76 16.71 -36.31
N ILE A 469 -22.75 17.07 -35.50
CA ILE A 469 -21.61 16.18 -35.21
C ILE A 469 -22.09 14.87 -34.57
N SER A 470 -23.04 14.92 -33.63
CA SER A 470 -23.52 13.75 -32.90
C SER A 470 -24.29 12.73 -33.76
N VAL A 471 -24.78 13.14 -34.93
CA VAL A 471 -25.54 12.27 -35.85
C VAL A 471 -24.72 11.76 -37.03
N LEU A 472 -23.48 12.22 -37.22
CA LEU A 472 -22.58 11.69 -38.24
C LEU A 472 -22.49 10.17 -38.13
N THR A 473 -22.52 9.48 -39.25
CA THR A 473 -22.29 8.04 -39.28
C THR A 473 -20.86 7.72 -38.86
N THR A 474 -20.64 6.53 -38.31
CA THR A 474 -19.30 6.05 -37.94
C THR A 474 -18.33 6.07 -39.12
N ALA A 475 -18.82 5.79 -40.34
CA ALA A 475 -18.02 5.87 -41.56
C ALA A 475 -17.62 7.31 -41.93
N GLN A 476 -18.48 8.30 -41.68
CA GLN A 476 -18.14 9.72 -41.89
C GLN A 476 -17.13 10.21 -40.86
N VAL A 477 -17.30 9.84 -39.58
CA VAL A 477 -16.36 10.18 -38.51
C VAL A 477 -14.99 9.55 -38.79
N ALA A 478 -14.94 8.27 -39.18
CA ALA A 478 -13.71 7.59 -39.58
C ALA A 478 -13.02 8.24 -40.80
N ALA A 479 -13.77 8.92 -41.67
CA ALA A 479 -13.21 9.61 -42.83
C ALA A 479 -12.54 10.96 -42.50
N LEU A 480 -12.78 11.55 -41.33
CA LEU A 480 -12.14 12.82 -40.94
C LEU A 480 -10.61 12.71 -40.96
N THR A 481 -9.93 13.73 -41.48
CA THR A 481 -8.46 13.78 -41.36
C THR A 481 -8.06 14.15 -39.94
N THR A 482 -6.81 13.88 -39.55
CA THR A 482 -6.30 14.31 -38.24
C THR A 482 -6.35 15.82 -38.05
N ALA A 483 -6.12 16.61 -39.10
CA ALA A 483 -6.26 18.07 -39.06
C ALA A 483 -7.71 18.50 -38.80
N GLN A 484 -8.69 17.77 -39.34
CA GLN A 484 -10.10 18.02 -39.08
C GLN A 484 -10.53 17.58 -37.67
N ILE A 485 -9.96 16.50 -37.13
CA ILE A 485 -10.17 16.11 -35.73
C ILE A 485 -9.66 17.19 -34.78
N VAL A 486 -8.45 17.71 -35.01
CA VAL A 486 -7.88 18.84 -34.24
C VAL A 486 -8.72 20.12 -34.39
N ALA A 487 -9.40 20.30 -35.53
CA ALA A 487 -10.24 21.47 -35.75
C ALA A 487 -11.62 21.40 -35.07
N LEU A 488 -12.04 20.21 -34.61
CA LEU A 488 -13.26 20.11 -33.81
C LEU A 488 -13.06 20.83 -32.49
N THR A 489 -14.04 21.64 -32.12
CA THR A 489 -14.07 22.26 -30.81
C THR A 489 -14.25 21.20 -29.72
N THR A 490 -13.81 21.52 -28.51
CA THR A 490 -14.01 20.66 -27.33
C THR A 490 -15.46 20.24 -27.11
N HIS A 491 -16.42 21.12 -27.43
CA HIS A 491 -17.85 20.79 -27.32
C HIS A 491 -18.32 19.80 -28.40
N GLN A 492 -17.73 19.84 -29.60
CA GLN A 492 -18.02 18.88 -30.67
C GLN A 492 -17.38 17.52 -30.39
N ILE A 493 -16.15 17.47 -29.87
CA ILE A 493 -15.56 16.20 -29.42
C ILE A 493 -16.40 15.57 -28.29
N ALA A 494 -16.81 16.38 -27.31
CA ALA A 494 -17.68 15.93 -26.23
C ALA A 494 -19.09 15.53 -26.67
N SER A 495 -19.56 15.94 -27.86
CA SER A 495 -20.87 15.53 -28.41
C SER A 495 -20.82 14.23 -29.24
N LEU A 496 -19.63 13.68 -29.52
CA LEU A 496 -19.48 12.40 -30.19
C LEU A 496 -20.06 11.27 -29.32
N ASN A 497 -20.89 10.42 -29.90
CA ASN A 497 -21.37 9.22 -29.22
C ASN A 497 -20.28 8.12 -29.18
N THR A 498 -20.51 7.08 -28.37
CA THR A 498 -19.54 6.01 -28.16
C THR A 498 -19.19 5.26 -29.45
N SER A 499 -20.17 5.01 -30.34
CA SER A 499 -19.92 4.36 -31.63
C SER A 499 -19.07 5.21 -32.56
N GLN A 500 -19.24 6.54 -32.54
CA GLN A 500 -18.45 7.47 -33.34
C GLN A 500 -17.00 7.55 -32.86
N LEU A 501 -16.77 7.66 -31.55
CA LEU A 501 -15.42 7.61 -30.97
C LEU A 501 -14.72 6.28 -31.31
N GLN A 502 -15.45 5.16 -31.26
CA GLN A 502 -14.88 3.85 -31.55
C GLN A 502 -14.51 3.69 -33.04
N ALA A 503 -15.15 4.46 -33.91
CA ALA A 503 -14.86 4.45 -35.35
C ALA A 503 -13.58 5.20 -35.71
N LEU A 504 -13.04 6.03 -34.81
CA LEU A 504 -11.77 6.72 -35.04
C LEU A 504 -10.61 5.73 -35.09
N SER A 505 -9.69 5.92 -36.04
CA SER A 505 -8.40 5.23 -36.05
C SER A 505 -7.53 5.66 -34.86
N THR A 506 -6.53 4.84 -34.54
CA THR A 506 -5.53 5.17 -33.52
C THR A 506 -4.79 6.47 -33.82
N THR A 507 -4.53 6.78 -35.10
CA THR A 507 -3.91 8.05 -35.52
C THR A 507 -4.83 9.24 -35.31
N GLN A 508 -6.13 9.09 -35.51
CA GLN A 508 -7.12 10.14 -35.21
C GLN A 508 -7.26 10.36 -33.70
N VAL A 509 -7.33 9.30 -32.90
CA VAL A 509 -7.39 9.40 -31.44
C VAL A 509 -6.12 10.05 -30.86
N ALA A 510 -4.94 9.69 -31.37
CA ALA A 510 -3.67 10.33 -30.99
C ALA A 510 -3.61 11.82 -31.37
N ALA A 511 -4.42 12.28 -32.34
CA ALA A 511 -4.50 13.68 -32.74
C ALA A 511 -5.45 14.53 -31.88
N ILE A 512 -6.30 13.92 -31.04
CA ILE A 512 -7.22 14.66 -30.16
C ILE A 512 -6.42 15.49 -29.14
N GLU A 513 -6.74 16.76 -28.98
CA GLU A 513 -5.97 17.62 -28.05
C GLU A 513 -6.23 17.23 -26.59
N THR A 514 -5.29 17.57 -25.70
CA THR A 514 -5.38 17.18 -24.27
C THR A 514 -6.62 17.78 -23.58
N VAL A 515 -7.02 18.99 -23.98
CA VAL A 515 -8.23 19.64 -23.46
C VAL A 515 -9.50 18.90 -23.87
N ASP A 516 -9.49 18.29 -25.04
CA ASP A 516 -10.63 17.52 -25.56
C ASP A 516 -10.72 16.14 -24.90
N ILE A 517 -9.58 15.48 -24.67
CA ILE A 517 -9.53 14.23 -23.88
C ILE A 517 -10.08 14.48 -22.47
N ALA A 518 -9.72 15.59 -21.82
CA ALA A 518 -10.22 15.95 -20.50
C ALA A 518 -11.74 16.25 -20.49
N ALA A 519 -12.33 16.60 -21.63
CA ALA A 519 -13.76 16.88 -21.76
C ALA A 519 -14.62 15.64 -22.01
N LEU A 520 -14.03 14.49 -22.37
CA LEU A 520 -14.77 13.25 -22.58
C LEU A 520 -15.41 12.74 -21.29
N SER A 521 -16.65 12.27 -21.36
CA SER A 521 -17.30 11.61 -20.22
C SER A 521 -16.67 10.24 -19.93
N THR A 522 -16.89 9.74 -18.70
CA THR A 522 -16.49 8.37 -18.32
C THR A 522 -17.09 7.32 -19.25
N LEU A 523 -18.34 7.50 -19.69
CA LEU A 523 -19.00 6.58 -20.62
C LEU A 523 -18.34 6.59 -22.01
N GLN A 524 -17.97 7.78 -22.51
CA GLN A 524 -17.28 7.93 -23.80
C GLN A 524 -15.91 7.27 -23.80
N ILE A 525 -15.15 7.37 -22.70
CA ILE A 525 -13.85 6.70 -22.58
C ILE A 525 -14.05 5.18 -22.48
N ASN A 526 -14.97 4.72 -21.63
CA ASN A 526 -15.14 3.28 -21.34
C ASN A 526 -15.67 2.50 -22.54
N GLN A 527 -16.73 3.03 -23.16
CA GLN A 527 -17.46 2.34 -24.23
C GLN A 527 -17.16 2.88 -25.62
N GLY A 528 -16.53 4.05 -25.72
CA GLY A 528 -16.21 4.68 -26.99
C GLY A 528 -14.77 4.53 -27.45
N LEU A 529 -13.84 4.08 -26.59
CA LEU A 529 -12.45 3.83 -26.99
C LEU A 529 -12.06 2.37 -26.80
N ALA A 530 -11.62 1.71 -27.87
CA ALA A 530 -11.03 0.38 -27.81
C ALA A 530 -9.64 0.39 -27.14
N THR A 531 -9.18 -0.77 -26.68
CA THR A 531 -7.86 -0.93 -26.05
C THR A 531 -6.70 -0.45 -26.94
N THR A 532 -6.78 -0.68 -28.26
CA THR A 532 -5.79 -0.18 -29.22
C THR A 532 -5.81 1.34 -29.38
N GLN A 533 -6.96 1.99 -29.19
CA GLN A 533 -7.08 3.45 -29.22
C GLN A 533 -6.55 4.07 -27.92
N ILE A 534 -6.81 3.45 -26.77
CA ILE A 534 -6.25 3.86 -25.48
C ILE A 534 -4.71 3.77 -25.50
N ALA A 535 -4.16 2.66 -25.99
CA ALA A 535 -2.71 2.47 -26.15
C ALA A 535 -2.06 3.39 -27.21
N ALA A 536 -2.85 4.12 -27.99
CA ALA A 536 -2.36 5.11 -28.95
C ALA A 536 -2.32 6.53 -28.39
N LEU A 537 -2.86 6.75 -27.17
CA LEU A 537 -2.79 8.05 -26.51
C LEU A 537 -1.35 8.38 -26.13
N SER A 538 -0.96 9.62 -26.36
CA SER A 538 0.31 10.14 -25.88
C SER A 538 0.31 10.26 -24.35
N THR A 539 1.50 10.30 -23.76
CA THR A 539 1.67 10.55 -22.31
C THR A 539 0.96 11.82 -21.85
N ASN A 540 0.98 12.89 -22.67
CA ASN A 540 0.29 14.13 -22.33
C ASN A 540 -1.24 13.98 -22.31
N GLN A 541 -1.80 13.17 -23.21
CA GLN A 541 -3.24 12.87 -23.23
C GLN A 541 -3.63 12.00 -22.02
N ILE A 542 -2.80 11.01 -21.65
CA ILE A 542 -3.02 10.20 -20.44
C ILE A 542 -2.94 11.06 -19.18
N SER A 543 -1.94 11.94 -19.06
CA SER A 543 -1.83 12.88 -17.93
C SER A 543 -2.97 13.90 -17.88
N ALA A 544 -3.68 14.13 -18.98
CA ALA A 544 -4.84 15.03 -19.03
C ALA A 544 -6.14 14.39 -18.49
N LEU A 545 -6.18 13.06 -18.32
CA LEU A 545 -7.35 12.38 -17.77
C LEU A 545 -7.57 12.74 -16.30
N GLY A 546 -8.78 13.18 -15.95
CA GLY A 546 -9.20 13.37 -14.58
C GLY A 546 -9.27 12.06 -13.78
N THR A 547 -9.32 12.17 -12.46
CA THR A 547 -9.40 10.99 -11.56
C THR A 547 -10.66 10.16 -11.80
N GLU A 548 -11.81 10.82 -12.05
CA GLU A 548 -13.07 10.13 -12.38
C GLU A 548 -12.98 9.38 -13.72
N GLN A 549 -12.34 9.98 -14.72
CA GLN A 549 -12.12 9.37 -16.04
C GLN A 549 -11.21 8.15 -15.95
N LEU A 550 -10.13 8.21 -15.17
CA LEU A 550 -9.31 7.03 -14.92
C LEU A 550 -10.10 5.96 -14.16
N LYS A 551 -10.77 6.31 -13.05
CA LYS A 551 -11.35 5.34 -12.12
C LYS A 551 -12.60 4.65 -12.65
N PHE A 552 -13.47 5.40 -13.31
CA PHE A 552 -14.76 4.93 -13.79
C PHE A 552 -14.85 4.91 -15.32
N GLY A 553 -13.98 5.65 -16.00
CA GLY A 553 -13.94 5.72 -17.45
C GLY A 553 -13.04 4.68 -18.10
N LEU A 554 -12.00 4.15 -17.44
CA LEU A 554 -11.20 3.05 -18.01
C LEU A 554 -11.61 1.69 -17.42
N SER A 555 -11.93 0.75 -18.28
CA SER A 555 -12.06 -0.67 -17.90
C SER A 555 -10.70 -1.28 -17.56
N THR A 556 -10.72 -2.43 -16.89
CA THR A 556 -9.49 -3.20 -16.57
C THR A 556 -8.70 -3.59 -17.82
N ALA A 557 -9.39 -3.96 -18.90
CA ALA A 557 -8.75 -4.27 -20.18
C ALA A 557 -8.08 -3.03 -20.82
N GLN A 558 -8.69 -1.85 -20.67
CA GLN A 558 -8.10 -0.60 -21.17
C GLN A 558 -6.91 -0.14 -20.32
N ILE A 559 -6.95 -0.32 -18.99
CA ILE A 559 -5.79 -0.08 -18.12
C ILE A 559 -4.62 -1.02 -18.49
N GLN A 560 -4.91 -2.30 -18.69
CA GLN A 560 -3.90 -3.27 -19.10
C GLN A 560 -3.30 -2.97 -20.49
N ALA A 561 -4.03 -2.27 -21.36
CA ALA A 561 -3.54 -1.87 -22.67
C ALA A 561 -2.55 -0.69 -22.63
N LEU A 562 -2.47 0.06 -21.52
CA LEU A 562 -1.53 1.17 -21.39
C LEU A 562 -0.08 0.70 -21.44
N THR A 563 0.79 1.50 -22.02
CA THR A 563 2.23 1.23 -21.96
C THR A 563 2.81 1.58 -20.59
N THR A 564 3.98 1.02 -20.25
CA THR A 564 4.72 1.40 -19.04
C THR A 564 5.06 2.90 -19.02
N THR A 565 5.26 3.50 -20.19
CA THR A 565 5.55 4.94 -20.34
C THR A 565 4.30 5.80 -20.09
N GLU A 566 3.12 5.36 -20.54
CA GLU A 566 1.85 6.02 -20.25
C GLU A 566 1.48 5.97 -18.77
N LEU A 567 1.65 4.81 -18.12
CA LEU A 567 1.43 4.69 -16.67
C LEU A 567 2.42 5.54 -15.86
N ALA A 568 3.69 5.58 -16.26
CA ALA A 568 4.69 6.44 -15.62
C ALA A 568 4.45 7.95 -15.83
N ALA A 569 3.53 8.33 -16.72
CA ALA A 569 3.10 9.71 -16.95
C ALA A 569 1.96 10.16 -16.02
N LEU A 570 1.30 9.23 -15.32
CA LEU A 570 0.27 9.56 -14.33
C LEU A 570 0.89 10.31 -13.14
N ASN A 571 0.24 11.39 -12.70
CA ASN A 571 0.66 12.11 -11.50
C ASN A 571 0.16 11.40 -10.22
N THR A 572 0.68 11.81 -9.07
CA THR A 572 0.36 11.20 -7.77
C THR A 572 -1.12 11.27 -7.41
N THR A 573 -1.84 12.34 -7.77
CA THR A 573 -3.29 12.46 -7.56
C THR A 573 -4.08 11.46 -8.42
N GLN A 574 -3.68 11.28 -9.67
CA GLN A 574 -4.25 10.30 -10.59
C GLN A 574 -4.02 8.85 -10.09
N ILE A 575 -2.86 8.55 -9.53
CA ILE A 575 -2.59 7.23 -8.92
C ILE A 575 -3.44 7.03 -7.67
N GLN A 576 -3.43 7.98 -6.73
CA GLN A 576 -4.10 7.85 -5.43
C GLN A 576 -5.62 7.71 -5.55
N SER A 577 -6.25 8.57 -6.36
CA SER A 577 -7.71 8.70 -6.42
C SER A 577 -8.31 8.28 -7.76
N GLY A 578 -7.48 8.13 -8.80
CA GLY A 578 -7.91 7.79 -10.15
C GLY A 578 -7.81 6.31 -10.49
N LEU A 579 -7.16 5.46 -9.69
CA LEU A 579 -7.15 4.00 -9.91
C LEU A 579 -8.00 3.28 -8.86
N SER A 580 -8.88 2.39 -9.30
CA SER A 580 -9.60 1.46 -8.41
C SER A 580 -8.74 0.23 -8.11
N THR A 581 -9.09 -0.51 -7.06
CA THR A 581 -8.41 -1.77 -6.71
C THR A 581 -8.49 -2.82 -7.82
N ALA A 582 -9.63 -2.89 -8.53
CA ALA A 582 -9.78 -3.78 -9.69
C ALA A 582 -8.84 -3.39 -10.86
N GLN A 583 -8.59 -2.09 -11.05
CA GLN A 583 -7.65 -1.61 -12.06
C GLN A 583 -6.19 -1.84 -11.64
N ILE A 584 -5.87 -1.76 -10.34
CA ILE A 584 -4.56 -2.14 -9.81
C ILE A 584 -4.28 -3.62 -10.08
N VAL A 585 -5.24 -4.50 -9.79
CA VAL A 585 -5.14 -5.95 -10.07
C VAL A 585 -5.00 -6.25 -11.57
N ALA A 586 -5.53 -5.38 -12.44
CA ALA A 586 -5.49 -5.59 -13.89
C ALA A 586 -4.13 -5.22 -14.52
N LEU A 587 -3.28 -4.49 -13.80
CA LEU A 587 -1.93 -4.16 -14.28
C LEU A 587 -1.10 -5.44 -14.43
N THR A 588 -0.23 -5.46 -15.42
CA THR A 588 0.80 -6.49 -15.52
C THR A 588 1.93 -6.21 -14.54
N THR A 589 2.67 -7.24 -14.17
CA THR A 589 3.86 -7.12 -13.30
C THR A 589 4.90 -6.14 -13.87
N GLU A 590 5.05 -6.06 -15.19
CA GLU A 590 5.94 -5.08 -15.84
C GLU A 590 5.40 -3.64 -15.72
N GLN A 591 4.09 -3.46 -15.86
CA GLN A 591 3.42 -2.17 -15.65
C GLN A 591 3.55 -1.70 -14.21
N PHE A 592 3.39 -2.61 -13.24
CA PHE A 592 3.55 -2.28 -11.83
C PHE A 592 4.99 -1.92 -11.48
N ALA A 593 5.96 -2.69 -11.99
CA ALA A 593 7.40 -2.42 -11.81
C ALA A 593 7.85 -1.10 -12.45
N ALA A 594 7.10 -0.53 -13.39
CA ALA A 594 7.38 0.77 -14.01
C ALA A 594 6.98 1.99 -13.15
N PHE A 595 6.25 1.80 -12.04
CA PHE A 595 5.88 2.90 -11.16
C PHE A 595 7.10 3.55 -10.52
N LYS A 596 7.12 4.88 -10.51
CA LYS A 596 8.12 5.68 -9.79
C LYS A 596 7.87 5.62 -8.28
N THR A 597 8.88 5.96 -7.50
CA THR A 597 8.81 5.94 -6.02
C THR A 597 7.74 6.88 -5.47
N ASP A 598 7.57 8.06 -6.06
CA ASP A 598 6.51 9.02 -5.69
C ASP A 598 5.11 8.51 -6.05
N GLN A 599 4.97 7.79 -7.17
CA GLN A 599 3.71 7.14 -7.55
C GLN A 599 3.35 6.00 -6.58
N LEU A 600 4.30 5.16 -6.18
CA LEU A 600 4.08 4.12 -5.17
C LEU A 600 3.68 4.72 -3.82
N GLN A 601 4.34 5.80 -3.39
CA GLN A 601 3.99 6.51 -2.16
C GLN A 601 2.57 7.09 -2.20
N ALA A 602 2.07 7.44 -3.39
CA ALA A 602 0.72 7.98 -3.57
C ALA A 602 -0.40 6.93 -3.47
N LEU A 603 -0.09 5.63 -3.58
CA LEU A 603 -1.11 4.58 -3.49
C LEU A 603 -1.83 4.59 -2.12
N GLY A 604 -3.15 4.45 -2.12
CA GLY A 604 -3.92 4.19 -0.91
C GLY A 604 -3.65 2.78 -0.36
N THR A 605 -3.91 2.57 0.93
CA THR A 605 -3.73 1.26 1.59
C THR A 605 -4.56 0.15 0.92
N ALA A 606 -5.80 0.45 0.50
CA ALA A 606 -6.63 -0.51 -0.23
C ALA A 606 -6.05 -0.88 -1.61
N GLN A 607 -5.37 0.06 -2.29
CA GLN A 607 -4.72 -0.22 -3.57
C GLN A 607 -3.48 -1.12 -3.36
N VAL A 608 -2.67 -0.84 -2.31
CA VAL A 608 -1.53 -1.68 -1.93
C VAL A 608 -1.99 -3.09 -1.53
N ASN A 609 -3.09 -3.20 -0.79
CA ASN A 609 -3.67 -4.50 -0.42
C ASN A 609 -4.15 -5.32 -1.62
N ALA A 610 -4.60 -4.64 -2.68
CA ALA A 610 -5.06 -5.26 -3.90
C ALA A 610 -3.93 -5.73 -4.84
N MET A 611 -2.67 -5.35 -4.57
CA MET A 611 -1.54 -5.79 -5.39
C MET A 611 -1.37 -7.30 -5.33
N GLU A 612 -1.05 -7.93 -6.46
CA GLU A 612 -0.67 -9.34 -6.44
C GLU A 612 0.74 -9.51 -5.85
N THR A 613 1.02 -10.64 -5.21
CA THR A 613 2.34 -10.87 -4.59
C THR A 613 3.47 -10.84 -5.62
N ARG A 614 3.23 -11.35 -6.83
CA ARG A 614 4.17 -11.25 -7.97
C ARG A 614 4.55 -9.81 -8.32
N ASP A 615 3.64 -8.86 -8.15
CA ASP A 615 3.87 -7.45 -8.48
C ASP A 615 4.73 -6.78 -7.40
N LEU A 616 4.46 -7.10 -6.13
CA LEU A 616 5.28 -6.69 -4.99
C LEU A 616 6.71 -7.21 -5.09
N VAL A 617 6.89 -8.48 -5.45
CA VAL A 617 8.22 -9.10 -5.59
C VAL A 617 9.01 -8.52 -6.77
N ALA A 618 8.33 -8.05 -7.82
CA ALA A 618 8.97 -7.42 -8.97
C ALA A 618 9.47 -5.99 -8.69
N LEU A 619 9.04 -5.35 -7.59
CA LEU A 619 9.52 -4.04 -7.20
C LEU A 619 11.00 -4.08 -6.78
N SER A 620 11.76 -3.08 -7.22
CA SER A 620 13.11 -2.86 -6.71
C SER A 620 13.11 -2.51 -5.21
N THR A 621 14.25 -2.68 -4.55
CA THR A 621 14.42 -2.29 -3.15
C THR A 621 14.14 -0.81 -2.90
N SER A 622 14.45 0.07 -3.86
CA SER A 622 14.13 1.51 -3.76
C SER A 622 12.63 1.78 -3.85
N GLN A 623 11.90 1.00 -4.64
CA GLN A 623 10.44 1.07 -4.75
C GLN A 623 9.74 0.54 -3.50
N ILE A 624 10.21 -0.56 -2.91
CA ILE A 624 9.71 -1.06 -1.61
C ILE A 624 9.94 -0.03 -0.50
N VAL A 625 11.12 0.59 -0.45
CA VAL A 625 11.44 1.64 0.52
C VAL A 625 10.57 2.90 0.35
N ALA A 626 10.01 3.14 -0.84
CA ALA A 626 9.11 4.27 -1.08
C ALA A 626 7.72 4.10 -0.44
N LEU A 627 7.34 2.88 -0.04
CA LEU A 627 6.08 2.62 0.66
C LEU A 627 6.07 3.31 2.03
N THR A 628 5.00 4.01 2.36
CA THR A 628 4.81 4.60 3.68
C THR A 628 4.57 3.52 4.75
N THR A 629 4.82 3.87 6.01
CA THR A 629 4.53 3.00 7.17
C THR A 629 3.06 2.58 7.22
N SER A 630 2.14 3.47 6.83
CA SER A 630 0.71 3.12 6.74
C SER A 630 0.40 2.14 5.62
N GLN A 631 1.07 2.24 4.46
CA GLN A 631 0.92 1.28 3.35
C GLN A 631 1.47 -0.09 3.71
N ILE A 632 2.60 -0.16 4.43
CA ILE A 632 3.14 -1.46 4.91
C ILE A 632 2.20 -2.04 5.98
N ARG A 633 1.81 -1.25 6.99
CA ARG A 633 1.05 -1.76 8.14
C ARG A 633 -0.39 -2.13 7.79
N GLN A 634 -1.06 -1.31 7.00
CA GLN A 634 -2.50 -1.46 6.71
C GLN A 634 -2.79 -1.88 5.27
N GLY A 635 -1.83 -1.70 4.36
CA GLY A 635 -1.96 -2.11 2.98
C GLY A 635 -1.49 -3.54 2.77
N LEU A 636 -0.30 -3.92 3.25
CA LEU A 636 0.21 -5.27 3.02
C LEU A 636 -0.49 -6.31 3.89
N ASN A 637 -1.04 -7.33 3.24
CA ASN A 637 -1.54 -8.53 3.90
C ASN A 637 -0.39 -9.51 4.22
N THR A 638 -0.71 -10.59 4.92
CA THR A 638 0.29 -11.57 5.38
C THR A 638 0.96 -12.33 4.24
N ASP A 639 0.21 -12.70 3.20
CA ASP A 639 0.74 -13.43 2.04
C ASP A 639 1.72 -12.54 1.24
N GLN A 640 1.39 -11.25 1.11
CA GLN A 640 2.24 -10.26 0.46
C GLN A 640 3.56 -10.02 1.21
N LEU A 641 3.55 -10.07 2.55
CA LEU A 641 4.76 -9.92 3.37
C LEU A 641 5.63 -11.17 3.34
N ASP A 642 5.02 -12.36 3.40
CA ASP A 642 5.72 -13.65 3.30
C ASP A 642 6.46 -13.80 1.95
N ASP A 643 5.86 -13.31 0.86
CA ASP A 643 6.46 -13.40 -0.48
C ASP A 643 7.59 -12.38 -0.76
N LEU A 644 7.80 -11.36 0.08
CA LEU A 644 8.89 -10.38 -0.14
C LEU A 644 10.26 -11.06 -0.15
N THR A 645 11.17 -10.58 -0.99
CA THR A 645 12.54 -11.12 -0.98
C THR A 645 13.31 -10.67 0.27
N THR A 646 14.30 -11.45 0.68
CA THR A 646 15.24 -11.07 1.76
C THR A 646 15.91 -9.72 1.49
N ALA A 647 16.22 -9.41 0.22
CA ALA A 647 16.77 -8.11 -0.17
C ALA A 647 15.79 -6.95 0.01
N GLN A 648 14.49 -7.17 -0.25
CA GLN A 648 13.45 -6.17 -0.04
C GLN A 648 13.18 -5.92 1.45
N ILE A 649 13.12 -6.96 2.28
CA ILE A 649 13.00 -6.84 3.75
C ILE A 649 14.22 -6.13 4.35
N ALA A 650 15.43 -6.52 3.94
CA ALA A 650 16.68 -5.88 4.39
C ALA A 650 16.83 -4.42 3.92
N ALA A 651 16.08 -3.99 2.91
CA ALA A 651 16.10 -2.62 2.41
C ALA A 651 15.20 -1.68 3.21
N LEU A 652 14.17 -2.18 3.90
CA LEU A 652 13.24 -1.37 4.69
C LEU A 652 13.99 -0.46 5.67
N THR A 653 13.52 0.77 5.83
CA THR A 653 14.11 1.69 6.80
C THR A 653 13.81 1.25 8.22
N THR A 654 14.57 1.76 9.19
CA THR A 654 14.31 1.50 10.61
C THR A 654 12.91 1.98 11.04
N GLU A 655 12.39 3.06 10.45
CA GLU A 655 11.04 3.56 10.70
C GLU A 655 9.96 2.64 10.10
N GLN A 656 10.17 2.11 8.89
CA GLN A 656 9.28 1.12 8.27
C GLN A 656 9.23 -0.19 9.06
N ILE A 657 10.35 -0.59 9.67
CA ILE A 657 10.42 -1.78 10.53
C ILE A 657 9.68 -1.54 11.86
N SER A 658 9.97 -0.45 12.58
CA SER A 658 9.42 -0.23 13.93
C SER A 658 7.98 0.31 13.97
N THR A 659 7.52 0.96 12.90
CA THR A 659 6.18 1.56 12.85
C THR A 659 5.36 1.15 11.64
N GLY A 660 5.97 0.48 10.66
CA GLY A 660 5.29 -0.02 9.47
C GLY A 660 4.84 -1.47 9.57
N LEU A 661 5.32 -2.24 10.56
CA LEU A 661 4.85 -3.59 10.81
C LEU A 661 4.06 -3.66 12.13
N SER A 662 3.31 -4.74 12.30
CA SER A 662 2.63 -5.11 13.53
C SER A 662 3.16 -6.48 13.99
N PRO A 663 2.96 -6.87 15.26
CA PRO A 663 3.40 -8.19 15.73
C PRO A 663 2.89 -9.34 14.84
N ALA A 664 1.61 -9.31 14.43
CA ALA A 664 1.06 -10.32 13.52
C ALA A 664 1.74 -10.35 12.14
N GLN A 665 2.18 -9.19 11.64
CA GLN A 665 2.90 -9.09 10.37
C GLN A 665 4.38 -9.53 10.49
N PHE A 666 5.01 -9.36 11.66
CA PHE A 666 6.32 -9.95 11.92
C PHE A 666 6.26 -11.48 11.98
N ALA A 667 5.20 -12.03 12.57
CA ALA A 667 5.07 -13.47 12.79
C ALA A 667 4.97 -14.28 11.49
N VAL A 668 4.58 -13.63 10.38
CA VAL A 668 4.46 -14.27 9.06
C VAL A 668 5.74 -14.19 8.22
N LEU A 669 6.75 -13.42 8.63
CA LEU A 669 8.02 -13.38 7.92
C LEU A 669 8.72 -14.74 7.99
N THR A 670 9.42 -15.15 6.94
CA THR A 670 10.24 -16.37 6.98
C THR A 670 11.47 -16.17 7.88
N THR A 671 12.06 -17.27 8.35
CA THR A 671 13.34 -17.22 9.08
C THR A 671 14.45 -16.56 8.26
N GLU A 672 14.48 -16.78 6.94
CA GLU A 672 15.44 -16.15 6.04
C GLU A 672 15.25 -14.63 5.96
N GLN A 673 14.00 -14.15 5.92
CA GLN A 673 13.69 -12.72 5.95
C GLN A 673 14.08 -12.06 7.28
N ILE A 674 13.83 -12.72 8.42
CA ILE A 674 14.25 -12.23 9.75
C ILE A 674 15.78 -12.17 9.85
N VAL A 675 16.49 -13.18 9.35
CA VAL A 675 17.96 -13.19 9.32
C VAL A 675 18.52 -12.12 8.38
N ALA A 676 17.78 -11.73 7.34
CA ALA A 676 18.20 -10.67 6.43
C ALA A 676 18.13 -9.26 7.05
N LEU A 677 17.42 -9.08 8.17
CA LEU A 677 17.36 -7.79 8.87
C LEU A 677 18.75 -7.37 9.38
N ARG A 678 19.09 -6.10 9.17
CA ARG A 678 20.31 -5.50 9.71
C ARG A 678 20.18 -5.29 11.21
N THR A 679 21.29 -5.27 11.93
CA THR A 679 21.33 -4.98 13.38
C THR A 679 20.66 -3.64 13.72
N SER A 680 20.78 -2.63 12.84
CA SER A 680 20.09 -1.34 12.98
C SER A 680 18.56 -1.45 12.85
N GLN A 681 18.03 -2.45 12.16
CA GLN A 681 16.58 -2.73 12.07
C GLN A 681 16.10 -3.54 13.29
N ILE A 682 16.95 -4.45 13.81
CA ILE A 682 16.62 -5.25 15.01
C ILE A 682 16.55 -4.37 16.26
N VAL A 683 17.49 -3.42 16.43
CA VAL A 683 17.55 -2.57 17.64
C VAL A 683 16.36 -1.62 17.79
N VAL A 684 15.62 -1.35 16.70
CA VAL A 684 14.44 -0.48 16.71
C VAL A 684 13.12 -1.23 16.88
N LEU A 685 13.14 -2.56 16.96
CA LEU A 685 11.94 -3.35 17.25
C LEU A 685 11.41 -2.97 18.63
N THR A 686 10.11 -2.80 18.71
CA THR A 686 9.42 -2.58 19.99
C THR A 686 9.47 -3.84 20.85
N THR A 687 9.29 -3.69 22.15
CA THR A 687 9.22 -4.82 23.08
C THR A 687 8.07 -5.77 22.73
N ASP A 688 6.97 -5.25 22.16
CA ASP A 688 5.82 -6.04 21.71
C ASP A 688 6.13 -6.84 20.43
N GLU A 689 6.87 -6.27 19.47
CA GLU A 689 7.33 -7.00 18.29
C GLU A 689 8.33 -8.10 18.66
N ILE A 690 9.19 -7.87 19.65
CA ILE A 690 10.10 -8.91 20.16
C ILE A 690 9.33 -10.02 20.87
N ALA A 691 8.45 -9.68 21.81
CA ALA A 691 7.75 -10.65 22.66
C ALA A 691 6.65 -11.42 21.91
N ASN A 692 5.88 -10.72 21.08
CA ASN A 692 4.65 -11.21 20.47
C ASN A 692 4.70 -11.23 18.93
N GLY A 693 5.69 -10.59 18.32
CA GLY A 693 5.84 -10.54 16.86
C GLY A 693 6.77 -11.61 16.28
N LEU A 694 7.80 -12.02 17.02
CA LEU A 694 8.69 -13.10 16.59
C LEU A 694 8.24 -14.44 17.16
N THR A 695 7.93 -15.38 16.27
CA THR A 695 7.75 -16.78 16.64
C THR A 695 9.03 -17.35 17.21
N THR A 696 8.90 -18.45 17.95
CA THR A 696 10.04 -19.15 18.53
C THR A 696 11.05 -19.58 17.45
N THR A 697 10.59 -20.08 16.30
CA THR A 697 11.49 -20.50 15.22
C THR A 697 12.24 -19.31 14.59
N GLN A 698 11.58 -18.17 14.41
CA GLN A 698 12.21 -16.95 13.89
C GLN A 698 13.24 -16.38 14.87
N PHE A 699 12.92 -16.36 16.16
CA PHE A 699 13.85 -15.86 17.18
C PHE A 699 15.10 -16.74 17.29
N ALA A 700 14.94 -18.08 17.24
CA ALA A 700 16.07 -19.02 17.22
C ALA A 700 16.97 -18.86 15.98
N ALA A 701 16.41 -18.39 14.87
CA ALA A 701 17.15 -18.17 13.63
C ALA A 701 18.03 -16.92 13.66
N LEU A 702 17.83 -15.99 14.62
CA LEU A 702 18.64 -14.78 14.73
C LEU A 702 20.12 -15.12 14.84
N THR A 703 20.92 -14.38 14.09
CA THR A 703 22.39 -14.48 14.15
C THR A 703 22.90 -13.97 15.50
N THR A 704 24.10 -14.40 15.89
CA THR A 704 24.75 -13.92 17.13
C THR A 704 24.96 -12.40 17.11
N GLU A 705 25.20 -11.81 15.93
CA GLU A 705 25.34 -10.35 15.78
C GLU A 705 24.00 -9.63 16.03
N GLN A 706 22.90 -10.11 15.43
CA GLN A 706 21.56 -9.56 15.65
C GLN A 706 21.12 -9.68 17.11
N LEU A 707 21.39 -10.82 17.76
CA LEU A 707 21.06 -11.02 19.17
C LEU A 707 21.86 -10.09 20.09
N SER A 708 23.17 -9.92 19.81
CA SER A 708 24.02 -9.00 20.57
C SER A 708 23.61 -7.52 20.42
N ALA A 709 22.93 -7.18 19.32
CA ALA A 709 22.44 -5.82 19.04
C ALA A 709 21.13 -5.46 19.78
N LEU A 710 20.44 -6.42 20.40
CA LEU A 710 19.23 -6.15 21.19
C LEU A 710 19.55 -5.25 22.38
N THR A 711 18.64 -4.36 22.73
CA THR A 711 18.76 -3.56 23.95
C THR A 711 18.36 -4.37 25.18
N SER A 712 18.81 -3.95 26.37
CA SER A 712 18.37 -4.56 27.64
C SER A 712 16.84 -4.57 27.80
N LEU A 713 16.14 -3.54 27.30
CA LEU A 713 14.67 -3.51 27.33
C LEU A 713 14.03 -4.57 26.42
N GLN A 714 14.61 -4.81 25.24
CA GLN A 714 14.14 -5.86 24.33
C GLN A 714 14.41 -7.26 24.90
N ILE A 715 15.56 -7.48 25.55
CA ILE A 715 15.87 -8.74 26.23
C ILE A 715 14.91 -8.99 27.41
N ALA A 716 14.64 -7.98 28.23
CA ALA A 716 13.67 -8.08 29.32
C ALA A 716 12.24 -8.37 28.84
N ALA A 717 11.90 -8.05 27.60
CA ALA A 717 10.58 -8.30 27.02
C ALA A 717 10.38 -9.72 26.50
N LEU A 718 11.44 -10.54 26.38
CA LEU A 718 11.34 -11.90 25.86
C LEU A 718 10.38 -12.75 26.69
N SER A 719 9.60 -13.62 26.04
CA SER A 719 8.80 -14.59 26.78
C SER A 719 9.68 -15.68 27.39
N THR A 720 9.20 -16.33 28.45
CA THR A 720 9.89 -17.48 29.05
C THR A 720 10.08 -18.61 28.04
N ASP A 721 9.16 -18.78 27.09
CA ASP A 721 9.27 -19.78 26.01
C ASP A 721 10.39 -19.42 25.02
N GLN A 722 10.54 -18.12 24.70
CA GLN A 722 11.62 -17.62 23.87
C GLN A 722 13.00 -17.85 24.52
N ILE A 723 13.09 -17.68 25.85
CA ILE A 723 14.30 -17.96 26.63
C ILE A 723 14.57 -19.46 26.75
N ALA A 724 13.57 -20.26 27.15
CA ALA A 724 13.73 -21.66 27.51
C ALA A 724 14.02 -22.56 26.30
N SER A 725 13.30 -22.38 25.19
CA SER A 725 13.29 -23.34 24.10
C SER A 725 14.28 -23.04 22.96
N LEU A 726 14.88 -21.84 22.93
CA LEU A 726 15.49 -21.32 21.68
C LEU A 726 16.83 -20.63 21.82
N LEU A 727 17.17 -20.13 23.00
CA LEU A 727 18.52 -19.64 23.25
C LEU A 727 19.44 -20.85 23.37
N GLY A 728 20.00 -21.31 22.25
CA GLY A 728 21.10 -22.26 22.30
C GLY A 728 22.23 -21.72 23.20
N THR A 729 23.10 -22.60 23.67
CA THR A 729 24.20 -22.23 24.57
C THR A 729 25.11 -21.15 23.94
N ALA A 730 25.29 -21.18 22.62
CA ALA A 730 26.05 -20.17 21.89
C ALA A 730 25.37 -18.78 21.89
N GLN A 731 24.04 -18.74 21.73
CA GLN A 731 23.26 -17.50 21.74
C GLN A 731 23.26 -16.84 23.12
N LEU A 732 23.13 -17.61 24.20
CA LEU A 732 23.16 -17.06 25.55
C LEU A 732 24.54 -16.46 25.90
N GLY A 733 25.63 -17.08 25.41
CA GLY A 733 27.00 -16.64 25.70
C GLY A 733 27.42 -15.34 25.00
N VAL A 734 26.72 -14.91 23.95
CA VAL A 734 27.01 -13.63 23.27
C VAL A 734 26.28 -12.44 23.91
N LEU A 735 25.38 -12.67 24.87
CA LEU A 735 24.76 -11.58 25.61
C LEU A 735 25.78 -10.89 26.51
N THR A 736 25.71 -9.56 26.50
CA THR A 736 26.48 -8.69 27.39
C THR A 736 26.01 -8.83 28.83
N THR A 737 26.87 -8.45 29.78
CA THR A 737 26.55 -8.45 31.21
C THR A 737 25.33 -7.57 31.54
N SER A 738 25.15 -6.44 30.85
CA SER A 738 23.96 -5.58 31.00
C SER A 738 22.68 -6.19 30.43
N GLN A 739 22.76 -7.04 29.42
CA GLN A 739 21.59 -7.77 28.91
C GLN A 739 21.22 -8.93 29.85
N ILE A 740 22.20 -9.64 30.39
CA ILE A 740 21.95 -10.69 31.40
C ILE A 740 21.32 -10.11 32.66
N ALA A 741 21.85 -8.99 33.17
CA ALA A 741 21.27 -8.28 34.33
C ALA A 741 19.85 -7.75 34.08
N SER A 742 19.42 -7.65 32.82
CA SER A 742 18.06 -7.19 32.46
C SER A 742 17.03 -8.31 32.34
N LEU A 743 17.46 -9.58 32.41
CA LEU A 743 16.52 -10.71 32.42
C LEU A 743 15.61 -10.64 33.66
N THR A 744 14.36 -11.06 33.53
CA THR A 744 13.47 -11.19 34.68
C THR A 744 13.79 -12.47 35.46
N THR A 745 13.36 -12.54 36.72
CA THR A 745 13.50 -13.76 37.53
C THR A 745 12.81 -14.96 36.89
N ASP A 746 11.66 -14.75 36.23
CA ASP A 746 10.93 -15.80 35.51
C ASP A 746 11.72 -16.29 34.28
N GLN A 747 12.36 -15.37 33.54
CA GLN A 747 13.23 -15.72 32.42
C GLN A 747 14.46 -16.51 32.89
N ILE A 748 15.08 -16.15 34.02
CA ILE A 748 16.19 -16.90 34.61
C ILE A 748 15.74 -18.30 35.04
N ALA A 749 14.60 -18.41 35.72
CA ALA A 749 14.03 -19.71 36.11
C ALA A 749 13.66 -20.59 34.92
N ALA A 750 13.36 -19.99 33.75
CA ALA A 750 13.05 -20.70 32.52
C ALA A 750 14.28 -21.30 31.79
N LEU A 751 15.50 -20.89 32.14
CA LEU A 751 16.73 -21.44 31.53
C LEU A 751 16.90 -22.92 31.86
N SER A 752 17.19 -23.75 30.85
CA SER A 752 17.57 -25.13 31.07
C SER A 752 18.92 -25.25 31.78
N THR A 753 19.14 -26.38 32.45
CA THR A 753 20.42 -26.70 33.10
C THR A 753 21.60 -26.68 32.12
N SER A 754 21.39 -27.06 30.85
CA SER A 754 22.42 -26.98 29.81
C SER A 754 22.77 -25.55 29.42
N GLN A 755 21.77 -24.66 29.31
CA GLN A 755 21.97 -23.24 29.04
C GLN A 755 22.72 -22.56 30.19
N ILE A 756 22.41 -22.90 31.43
CA ILE A 756 23.16 -22.43 32.60
C ILE A 756 24.61 -22.92 32.56
N ALA A 757 24.83 -24.23 32.43
CA ALA A 757 26.16 -24.82 32.49
C ALA A 757 27.10 -24.37 31.35
N ASN A 758 26.56 -24.25 30.13
CA ASN A 758 27.37 -24.09 28.93
C ASN A 758 27.14 -22.75 28.20
N GLY A 759 26.12 -21.99 28.56
CA GLY A 759 25.76 -20.74 27.91
C GLY A 759 26.17 -19.48 28.67
N LEU A 760 26.36 -19.55 29.99
CA LEU A 760 26.82 -18.40 30.78
C LEU A 760 28.33 -18.46 31.03
N GLY A 761 29.07 -17.41 30.70
CA GLY A 761 30.44 -17.24 31.18
C GLY A 761 30.47 -16.73 32.63
N THR A 762 31.64 -16.77 33.26
CA THR A 762 31.82 -16.27 34.64
C THR A 762 31.50 -14.78 34.77
N ALA A 763 31.80 -13.99 33.74
CA ALA A 763 31.44 -12.56 33.71
C ALA A 763 29.92 -12.34 33.65
N GLN A 764 29.18 -13.16 32.91
CA GLN A 764 27.72 -13.12 32.89
C GLN A 764 27.12 -13.54 34.23
N VAL A 765 27.68 -14.56 34.88
CA VAL A 765 27.23 -15.02 36.21
C VAL A 765 27.44 -13.93 37.26
N ALA A 766 28.61 -13.29 37.27
CA ALA A 766 28.89 -12.16 38.17
C ALA A 766 28.01 -10.93 37.89
N ALA A 767 27.37 -10.87 36.71
CA ALA A 767 26.45 -9.78 36.35
C ALA A 767 24.99 -10.09 36.69
N LEU A 768 24.67 -11.31 37.15
CA LEU A 768 23.34 -11.61 37.65
C LEU A 768 23.03 -10.72 38.86
N THR A 769 21.80 -10.23 38.94
CA THR A 769 21.36 -9.54 40.14
C THR A 769 21.10 -10.56 41.25
N THR A 770 21.20 -10.12 42.50
CA THR A 770 20.91 -10.98 43.67
C THR A 770 19.51 -11.59 43.61
N GLU A 771 18.51 -10.86 43.08
CA GLU A 771 17.15 -11.38 42.86
C GLU A 771 17.11 -12.48 41.79
N GLN A 772 17.87 -12.33 40.70
CA GLN A 772 18.01 -13.36 39.66
C GLN A 772 18.70 -14.62 40.19
N VAL A 773 19.74 -14.48 41.01
CA VAL A 773 20.42 -15.62 41.65
C VAL A 773 19.47 -16.35 42.59
N GLN A 774 18.67 -15.62 43.37
CA GLN A 774 17.66 -16.20 44.24
C GLN A 774 16.56 -16.94 43.46
N ALA A 775 16.24 -16.52 42.23
CA ALA A 775 15.25 -17.18 41.38
C ALA A 775 15.75 -18.50 40.75
N LEU A 776 17.05 -18.83 40.83
CA LEU A 776 17.59 -20.08 40.31
C LEU A 776 16.99 -21.29 41.01
N THR A 777 16.52 -22.25 40.25
CA THR A 777 16.11 -23.54 40.80
C THR A 777 17.32 -24.34 41.32
N THR A 778 17.07 -25.27 42.24
CA THR A 778 18.12 -26.17 42.75
C THR A 778 18.78 -26.99 41.63
N SER A 779 18.03 -27.35 40.58
CA SER A 779 18.57 -28.06 39.41
C SER A 779 19.44 -27.17 38.52
N GLN A 780 19.14 -25.87 38.43
CA GLN A 780 20.00 -24.93 37.71
C GLN A 780 21.30 -24.71 38.47
N LEU A 781 21.26 -24.52 39.80
CA LEU A 781 22.46 -24.37 40.64
C LEU A 781 23.39 -25.58 40.58
N THR A 782 22.86 -26.82 40.60
CA THR A 782 23.69 -28.02 40.43
C THR A 782 24.36 -28.12 39.06
N ALA A 783 23.81 -27.45 38.05
CA ALA A 783 24.35 -27.45 36.70
C ALA A 783 25.51 -26.44 36.51
N PHE A 784 25.69 -25.47 37.41
CA PHE A 784 26.82 -24.55 37.34
C PHE A 784 28.16 -25.31 37.41
N SER A 785 29.13 -24.89 36.61
CA SER A 785 30.52 -25.29 36.79
C SER A 785 31.12 -24.66 38.06
N THR A 786 32.22 -25.21 38.55
CA THR A 786 32.97 -24.65 39.70
C THR A 786 33.39 -23.20 39.45
N GLY A 787 33.85 -22.88 38.24
CA GLY A 787 34.23 -21.51 37.87
C GLY A 787 33.04 -20.54 37.88
N GLN A 788 31.86 -20.98 37.49
CA GLN A 788 30.66 -20.15 37.55
C GLN A 788 30.16 -19.97 38.99
N ILE A 789 30.19 -21.01 39.84
CA ILE A 789 29.91 -20.87 41.29
C ILE A 789 30.88 -19.89 41.95
N GLY A 790 32.16 -19.98 41.61
CA GLY A 790 33.18 -19.06 42.11
C GLY A 790 33.01 -17.62 41.62
N ALA A 791 32.22 -17.38 40.57
CA ALA A 791 31.92 -16.05 40.06
C ALA A 791 30.75 -15.36 40.78
N LEU A 792 29.98 -16.08 41.62
CA LEU A 792 28.90 -15.49 42.43
C LEU A 792 29.46 -14.51 43.45
N GLU A 793 28.84 -13.34 43.58
CA GLU A 793 29.27 -12.38 44.58
C GLU A 793 28.87 -12.85 45.98
N THR A 794 29.54 -12.34 47.02
CA THR A 794 29.24 -12.72 48.41
C THR A 794 27.81 -12.36 48.83
N ALA A 795 27.25 -11.29 48.25
CA ALA A 795 25.87 -10.89 48.49
C ALA A 795 24.87 -11.87 47.86
N ASP A 796 25.22 -12.44 46.69
CA ASP A 796 24.37 -13.41 46.00
C ASP A 796 24.33 -14.74 46.76
N LEU A 797 25.48 -15.20 47.25
CA LEU A 797 25.59 -16.42 48.05
C LEU A 797 24.80 -16.33 49.36
N ALA A 798 24.82 -15.17 50.02
CA ALA A 798 24.08 -14.91 51.26
C ALA A 798 22.56 -14.70 51.05
N ALA A 799 22.11 -14.60 49.80
CA ALA A 799 20.70 -14.46 49.44
C ALA A 799 20.06 -15.80 49.03
N LEU A 800 20.86 -16.87 48.93
CA LEU A 800 20.37 -18.20 48.58
C LEU A 800 19.50 -18.76 49.70
N SER A 801 18.45 -19.48 49.31
CA SER A 801 17.68 -20.26 50.26
C SER A 801 18.49 -21.45 50.76
N THR A 802 18.12 -21.96 51.94
CA THR A 802 18.75 -23.15 52.52
C THR A 802 18.64 -24.39 51.60
N SER A 803 17.56 -24.51 50.82
CA SER A 803 17.42 -25.58 49.82
C SER A 803 18.37 -25.41 48.63
N GLN A 804 18.65 -24.18 48.19
CA GLN A 804 19.62 -23.88 47.14
C GLN A 804 21.05 -24.17 47.61
N ILE A 805 21.41 -23.83 48.85
CA ILE A 805 22.70 -24.18 49.45
C ILE A 805 22.87 -25.70 49.59
N ALA A 806 21.84 -26.41 50.08
CA ALA A 806 21.85 -27.86 50.19
C ALA A 806 21.92 -28.58 48.84
N ALA A 807 21.59 -27.89 47.73
CA ALA A 807 21.67 -28.45 46.38
C ALA A 807 23.08 -28.40 45.79
N LEU A 808 23.99 -27.53 46.27
CA LEU A 808 25.34 -27.43 45.72
C LEU A 808 26.10 -28.77 45.79
N THR A 809 26.87 -29.10 44.77
CA THR A 809 27.67 -30.32 44.80
C THR A 809 28.90 -30.13 45.70
N THR A 810 29.46 -31.24 46.19
CA THR A 810 30.71 -31.20 46.97
C THR A 810 31.85 -30.53 46.19
N GLU A 811 31.94 -30.77 44.88
CA GLU A 811 32.96 -30.16 44.02
C GLU A 811 32.75 -28.65 43.84
N GLN A 812 31.49 -28.21 43.67
CA GLN A 812 31.14 -26.78 43.61
C GLN A 812 31.52 -26.04 44.90
N ILE A 813 31.31 -26.65 46.07
CA ILE A 813 31.74 -26.06 47.34
C ILE A 813 33.26 -26.07 47.44
N ASN A 814 33.92 -27.20 47.21
CA ASN A 814 35.35 -27.37 47.48
C ASN A 814 36.22 -26.53 46.54
N SER A 815 35.94 -26.62 45.24
CA SER A 815 36.77 -26.04 44.18
C SER A 815 36.15 -24.80 43.53
N GLY A 816 34.86 -24.56 43.74
CA GLY A 816 34.18 -23.36 43.23
C GLY A 816 34.23 -22.18 44.21
N LEU A 817 33.93 -22.42 45.50
CA LEU A 817 33.85 -21.34 46.48
C LEU A 817 35.22 -20.99 47.08
N SER A 818 35.56 -19.71 47.06
CA SER A 818 36.71 -19.17 47.79
C SER A 818 36.46 -19.15 49.30
N THR A 819 37.54 -19.01 50.08
CA THR A 819 37.46 -18.84 51.54
C THR A 819 36.65 -17.59 51.93
N THR A 820 36.75 -16.50 51.17
CA THR A 820 35.94 -15.29 51.39
C THR A 820 34.45 -15.54 51.14
N GLN A 821 34.10 -16.32 50.12
CA GLN A 821 32.71 -16.69 49.82
C GLN A 821 32.12 -17.62 50.89
N ILE A 822 32.89 -18.59 51.41
CA ILE A 822 32.47 -19.44 52.54
C ILE A 822 32.24 -18.60 53.81
N ALA A 823 33.14 -17.66 54.11
CA ALA A 823 33.00 -16.75 55.26
C ALA A 823 31.78 -15.82 55.15
N ALA A 824 31.29 -15.55 53.93
CA ALA A 824 30.14 -14.68 53.69
C ALA A 824 28.79 -15.39 53.89
N LEU A 825 28.75 -16.72 53.94
CA LEU A 825 27.52 -17.47 54.20
C LEU A 825 27.00 -17.15 55.61
N THR A 826 25.68 -17.11 55.76
CA THR A 826 25.04 -16.98 57.06
C THR A 826 25.16 -18.28 57.86
N THR A 827 24.95 -18.20 59.17
CA THR A 827 24.94 -19.39 60.03
C THR A 827 23.83 -20.38 59.66
N THR A 828 22.68 -19.87 59.17
CA THR A 828 21.57 -20.71 58.69
C THR A 828 21.92 -21.43 57.39
N GLU A 829 22.65 -20.81 56.48
CA GLU A 829 23.12 -21.45 55.24
C GLU A 829 24.19 -22.50 55.53
N ILE A 830 25.13 -22.23 56.45
CA ILE A 830 26.11 -23.23 56.91
C ILE A 830 25.41 -24.43 57.55
N ALA A 831 24.40 -24.20 58.40
CA ALA A 831 23.60 -25.28 58.99
C ALA A 831 22.75 -26.07 57.97
N ALA A 832 22.48 -25.49 56.79
CA ALA A 832 21.76 -26.15 55.72
C ALA A 832 22.63 -27.10 54.88
N LEU A 833 23.95 -27.02 54.98
CA LEU A 833 24.85 -27.95 54.31
C LEU A 833 24.58 -29.39 54.78
N THR A 834 24.48 -30.32 53.85
CA THR A 834 24.42 -31.75 54.17
C THR A 834 25.72 -32.21 54.81
N THR A 835 25.66 -33.30 55.57
CA THR A 835 26.85 -33.91 56.18
C THR A 835 27.91 -34.29 55.13
N THR A 836 27.50 -34.74 53.95
CA THR A 836 28.42 -35.02 52.83
C THR A 836 29.08 -33.76 52.26
N GLN A 837 28.33 -32.66 52.12
CA GLN A 837 28.90 -31.36 51.70
C GLN A 837 29.90 -30.83 52.72
N VAL A 838 29.65 -30.99 54.02
CA VAL A 838 30.61 -30.61 55.07
C VAL A 838 31.85 -31.50 55.03
N GLN A 839 31.67 -32.82 54.99
CA GLN A 839 32.77 -33.79 55.01
C GLN A 839 33.70 -33.72 53.79
N SER A 840 33.11 -33.72 52.59
CA SER A 840 33.84 -33.87 51.33
C SER A 840 33.83 -32.61 50.47
N GLY A 841 32.94 -31.67 50.77
CA GLY A 841 32.81 -30.41 50.04
C GLY A 841 33.60 -29.26 50.65
N LEU A 842 33.95 -29.27 51.94
CA LEU A 842 34.80 -28.23 52.53
C LEU A 842 36.26 -28.70 52.60
N SER A 843 37.18 -27.92 52.06
CA SER A 843 38.61 -28.10 52.31
C SER A 843 39.00 -27.62 53.71
N SER A 844 40.14 -28.08 54.23
CA SER A 844 40.67 -27.57 55.52
C SER A 844 40.85 -26.04 55.52
N ALA A 845 41.23 -25.44 54.38
CA ALA A 845 41.34 -23.99 54.26
C ALA A 845 39.98 -23.28 54.32
N GLN A 846 38.92 -23.89 53.81
CA GLN A 846 37.56 -23.35 53.91
C GLN A 846 36.98 -23.56 55.31
N ILE A 847 37.33 -24.63 56.03
CA ILE A 847 36.99 -24.82 57.45
C ILE A 847 37.63 -23.72 58.29
N VAL A 848 38.91 -23.41 58.08
CA VAL A 848 39.61 -22.29 58.74
C VAL A 848 38.98 -20.93 58.39
N ALA A 849 38.37 -20.80 57.22
CA ALA A 849 37.75 -19.55 56.79
C ALA A 849 36.36 -19.32 57.39
N LEU A 850 35.75 -20.33 58.02
CA LEU A 850 34.49 -20.15 58.73
C LEU A 850 34.71 -19.14 59.86
N THR A 851 33.76 -18.23 60.00
CA THR A 851 33.69 -17.38 61.18
C THR A 851 33.35 -18.24 62.39
N THR A 852 33.83 -17.82 63.57
CA THR A 852 33.53 -18.49 64.84
C THR A 852 32.03 -18.66 65.09
N GLY A 853 31.19 -17.72 64.62
CA GLY A 853 29.74 -17.85 64.68
C GLY A 853 29.17 -18.93 63.74
N GLN A 854 29.76 -19.14 62.56
CA GLN A 854 29.39 -20.22 61.64
C GLN A 854 29.79 -21.59 62.19
N VAL A 855 30.98 -21.71 62.80
CA VAL A 855 31.41 -22.97 63.44
C VAL A 855 30.48 -23.33 64.61
N ALA A 856 30.15 -22.37 65.46
CA ALA A 856 29.17 -22.57 66.54
C ALA A 856 27.78 -22.98 66.00
N GLY A 857 27.41 -22.50 64.81
CA GLY A 857 26.15 -22.82 64.14
C GLY A 857 26.08 -24.20 63.47
N LEU A 858 27.18 -24.96 63.40
CA LEU A 858 27.17 -26.32 62.85
C LEU A 858 26.24 -27.23 63.65
N THR A 859 25.45 -28.07 62.98
CA THR A 859 24.71 -29.11 63.70
C THR A 859 25.65 -30.20 64.20
N SER A 860 25.28 -30.93 65.26
CA SER A 860 26.07 -32.06 65.76
C SER A 860 26.37 -33.09 64.66
N ASN A 861 25.41 -33.35 63.77
CA ASN A 861 25.60 -34.26 62.65
C ASN A 861 26.65 -33.76 61.63
N GLN A 862 26.70 -32.45 61.37
CA GLN A 862 27.72 -31.87 60.50
C GLN A 862 29.10 -31.90 61.14
N LEU A 863 29.18 -31.65 62.45
CA LEU A 863 30.44 -31.71 63.20
C LEU A 863 31.01 -33.13 63.22
N ILE A 864 30.17 -34.14 63.46
CA ILE A 864 30.54 -35.58 63.38
C ILE A 864 30.96 -35.98 61.97
N ALA A 865 30.41 -35.34 60.94
CA ALA A 865 30.75 -35.65 59.56
C ALA A 865 32.12 -35.11 59.14
N LEU A 866 32.72 -34.17 59.89
CA LEU A 866 34.04 -33.65 59.56
C LEU A 866 35.07 -34.78 59.53
N SER A 867 35.94 -34.74 58.52
CA SER A 867 37.12 -35.59 58.50
C SER A 867 38.11 -35.15 59.57
N THR A 868 38.96 -36.08 60.00
CA THR A 868 40.02 -35.82 60.97
C THR A 868 40.92 -34.63 60.57
N ALA A 869 41.21 -34.47 59.28
CA ALA A 869 42.00 -33.34 58.78
C ALA A 869 41.27 -31.99 58.87
N GLN A 870 39.93 -31.98 58.83
CA GLN A 870 39.12 -30.79 59.04
C GLN A 870 38.97 -30.47 60.53
N ILE A 871 38.80 -31.47 61.39
CA ILE A 871 38.80 -31.30 62.87
C ILE A 871 40.12 -30.70 63.34
N VAL A 872 41.25 -31.20 62.85
CA VAL A 872 42.59 -30.67 63.16
C VAL A 872 42.79 -29.25 62.61
N ALA A 873 42.06 -28.86 61.57
CA ALA A 873 42.15 -27.52 60.98
C ALA A 873 41.36 -26.47 61.76
N LEU A 874 40.43 -26.84 62.65
CA LEU A 874 39.65 -25.88 63.44
C LEU A 874 40.56 -24.99 64.30
N GLU A 875 40.32 -23.69 64.27
CA GLU A 875 41.08 -22.77 65.12
C GLU A 875 40.66 -22.93 66.59
N THR A 876 41.53 -22.57 67.53
CA THR A 876 41.23 -22.69 68.96
C THR A 876 40.01 -21.85 69.36
N GLN A 877 39.81 -20.70 68.72
CA GLN A 877 38.64 -19.85 68.98
C GLN A 877 37.33 -20.50 68.52
N ASP A 878 37.38 -21.25 67.43
CA ASP A 878 36.23 -21.94 66.87
C ASP A 878 35.82 -23.15 67.73
N ILE A 879 36.81 -23.91 68.22
CA ILE A 879 36.57 -24.99 69.18
C ILE A 879 35.95 -24.44 70.47
N ALA A 880 36.43 -23.28 70.96
CA ALA A 880 35.90 -22.66 72.18
C ALA A 880 34.46 -22.17 72.01
N ALA A 881 34.02 -21.91 70.77
CA ALA A 881 32.67 -21.47 70.46
C ALA A 881 31.67 -22.62 70.29
N LEU A 882 32.14 -23.88 70.22
CA LEU A 882 31.26 -25.03 70.21
C LEU A 882 30.46 -25.12 71.51
N THR A 883 29.22 -25.55 71.41
CA THR A 883 28.39 -25.88 72.58
C THR A 883 28.89 -27.16 73.24
N THR A 884 28.60 -27.33 74.52
CA THR A 884 28.88 -28.56 75.26
C THR A 884 28.26 -29.79 74.60
N GLY A 885 27.05 -29.66 74.03
CA GLY A 885 26.40 -30.74 73.27
C GLY A 885 27.11 -31.11 71.97
N GLN A 886 27.74 -30.15 71.28
CA GLN A 886 28.58 -30.41 70.10
C GLN A 886 29.86 -31.16 70.48
N ILE A 887 30.55 -30.74 71.54
CA ILE A 887 31.76 -31.40 72.05
C ILE A 887 31.46 -32.84 72.49
N ALA A 888 30.39 -33.05 73.24
CA ALA A 888 29.94 -34.38 73.66
C ALA A 888 29.60 -35.32 72.49
N SER A 889 29.23 -34.74 71.33
CA SER A 889 28.84 -35.50 70.15
C SER A 889 30.01 -35.98 69.27
N LEU A 890 31.22 -35.46 69.47
CA LEU A 890 32.41 -35.87 68.69
C LEU A 890 32.73 -37.36 68.87
N ALA A 891 33.23 -38.01 67.82
CA ALA A 891 33.76 -39.37 67.98
C ALA A 891 35.04 -39.36 68.82
N THR A 892 35.31 -40.46 69.52
CA THR A 892 36.53 -40.61 70.33
C THR A 892 37.80 -40.41 69.52
N ASP A 893 37.79 -40.87 68.27
CA ASP A 893 38.93 -40.74 67.35
C ASP A 893 39.16 -39.28 66.93
N ASP A 894 38.10 -38.46 66.81
CA ASP A 894 38.21 -37.04 66.48
C ASP A 894 38.72 -36.24 67.68
N VAL A 895 38.25 -36.55 68.88
CA VAL A 895 38.78 -35.97 70.12
C VAL A 895 40.26 -36.33 70.28
N ALA A 896 40.65 -37.58 70.01
CA ALA A 896 42.05 -38.03 70.05
C ALA A 896 42.92 -37.37 68.96
N ALA A 897 42.32 -36.94 67.85
CA ALA A 897 43.04 -36.26 66.77
C ALA A 897 43.31 -34.78 67.05
N LEU A 898 42.57 -34.14 67.96
CA LEU A 898 42.80 -32.74 68.33
C LEU A 898 44.26 -32.51 68.73
N THR A 899 44.84 -31.42 68.27
CA THR A 899 46.20 -31.06 68.68
C THR A 899 46.24 -30.70 70.17
N THR A 900 47.41 -30.81 70.78
CA THR A 900 47.62 -30.41 72.18
C THR A 900 47.24 -28.94 72.42
N THR A 901 47.45 -28.07 71.43
CA THR A 901 47.04 -26.65 71.49
C THR A 901 45.53 -26.47 71.42
N GLN A 902 44.82 -27.24 70.59
CA GLN A 902 43.36 -27.25 70.51
C GLN A 902 42.72 -27.74 71.82
N ILE A 903 43.30 -28.76 72.48
CA ILE A 903 42.85 -29.19 73.81
C ILE A 903 43.13 -28.11 74.87
N GLN A 904 44.35 -27.59 74.91
CA GLN A 904 44.78 -26.64 75.96
C GLN A 904 44.08 -25.29 75.88
N SER A 905 43.97 -24.70 74.69
CA SER A 905 43.51 -23.33 74.49
C SER A 905 42.21 -23.23 73.71
N GLY A 906 41.74 -24.34 73.13
CA GLY A 906 40.47 -24.39 72.41
C GLY A 906 39.30 -24.91 73.24
N LEU A 907 39.50 -25.75 74.27
CA LEU A 907 38.41 -26.22 75.11
C LEU A 907 38.24 -25.35 76.37
N THR A 908 37.02 -24.88 76.63
CA THR A 908 36.67 -24.26 77.92
C THR A 908 36.53 -25.32 79.01
N THR A 909 36.52 -24.89 80.28
CA THR A 909 36.26 -25.80 81.41
C THR A 909 34.88 -26.47 81.31
N GLU A 910 33.84 -25.77 80.85
CA GLU A 910 32.52 -26.38 80.64
C GLU A 910 32.53 -27.41 79.50
N GLN A 911 33.32 -27.20 78.47
CA GLN A 911 33.47 -28.17 77.37
C GLN A 911 34.28 -29.40 77.80
N ILE A 912 35.28 -29.23 78.67
CA ILE A 912 36.02 -30.35 79.27
C ILE A 912 35.10 -31.21 80.14
N VAL A 913 34.22 -30.58 80.94
CA VAL A 913 33.16 -31.29 81.70
C VAL A 913 32.19 -32.01 80.76
N ALA A 914 31.93 -31.45 79.59
CA ALA A 914 30.99 -32.04 78.63
C ALA A 914 31.57 -33.22 77.83
N LEU A 915 32.87 -33.51 77.95
CA LEU A 915 33.44 -34.72 77.35
C LEU A 915 32.79 -35.93 78.00
N THR A 916 32.39 -36.88 77.18
CA THR A 916 31.95 -38.18 77.68
C THR A 916 33.14 -38.93 78.29
N THR A 917 32.88 -39.78 79.26
CA THR A 917 33.91 -40.63 79.87
C THR A 917 34.68 -41.44 78.83
N GLN A 918 34.03 -41.86 77.74
CA GLN A 918 34.71 -42.57 76.65
C GLN A 918 35.66 -41.66 75.84
N GLN A 919 35.29 -40.40 75.60
CA GLN A 919 36.17 -39.41 74.96
C GLN A 919 37.37 -39.07 75.85
N VAL A 920 37.16 -38.94 77.17
CA VAL A 920 38.25 -38.72 78.13
C VAL A 920 39.24 -39.89 78.12
N VAL A 921 38.75 -41.13 78.13
CA VAL A 921 39.59 -42.32 77.98
C VAL A 921 40.29 -42.37 76.61
N GLY A 922 39.68 -41.79 75.57
CA GLY A 922 40.28 -41.65 74.24
C GLY A 922 41.41 -40.63 74.15
N LEU A 923 41.59 -39.73 75.13
CA LEU A 923 42.64 -38.71 75.10
C LEU A 923 44.03 -39.34 75.07
N THR A 924 44.88 -38.85 74.18
CA THR A 924 46.28 -39.25 74.16
C THR A 924 47.01 -38.69 75.39
N THR A 925 48.10 -39.34 75.79
CA THR A 925 48.95 -38.87 76.88
C THR A 925 49.47 -37.45 76.65
N GLY A 926 49.76 -37.09 75.39
CA GLY A 926 50.17 -35.73 75.02
C GLY A 926 49.05 -34.69 75.21
N GLN A 927 47.81 -35.03 74.88
CA GLN A 927 46.65 -34.15 75.09
C GLN A 927 46.33 -33.96 76.57
N LEU A 928 46.41 -35.03 77.37
CA LEU A 928 46.21 -34.94 78.82
C LEU A 928 47.27 -34.06 79.49
N VAL A 929 48.54 -34.16 79.06
CA VAL A 929 49.63 -33.28 79.50
C VAL A 929 49.43 -31.83 79.05
N ALA A 930 48.71 -31.60 77.95
CA ALA A 930 48.43 -30.25 77.47
C ALA A 930 47.34 -29.53 78.29
N LEU A 931 46.46 -30.26 78.99
CA LEU A 931 45.42 -29.68 79.82
C LEU A 931 46.00 -28.72 80.86
N THR A 932 45.38 -27.54 80.96
CA THR A 932 45.68 -26.63 82.06
C THR A 932 45.20 -27.24 83.38
N THR A 933 45.79 -26.79 84.49
CA THR A 933 45.35 -27.22 85.82
C THR A 933 43.87 -26.92 86.08
N ASN A 934 43.35 -25.80 85.54
CA ASN A 934 41.94 -25.45 85.65
C ASN A 934 41.04 -26.44 84.88
N GLN A 935 41.41 -26.80 83.65
CA GLN A 935 40.68 -27.80 82.86
C GLN A 935 40.68 -29.17 83.56
N LEU A 936 41.84 -29.64 84.03
CA LEU A 936 41.94 -30.92 84.75
C LEU A 936 41.09 -30.91 86.04
N SER A 937 41.08 -29.78 86.77
CA SER A 937 40.30 -29.65 88.00
C SER A 937 38.79 -29.58 87.77
N SER A 938 38.39 -29.20 86.56
CA SER A 938 36.97 -29.15 86.15
C SER A 938 36.43 -30.49 85.70
N MET A 939 37.28 -31.48 85.39
CA MET A 939 36.80 -32.81 84.95
C MET A 939 35.91 -33.48 86.00
N GLU A 940 34.90 -34.22 85.55
CA GLU A 940 34.05 -34.97 86.47
C GLU A 940 34.86 -36.09 87.15
N THR A 941 34.52 -36.43 88.40
CA THR A 941 35.21 -37.51 89.11
C THR A 941 35.10 -38.84 88.36
N ALA A 942 33.98 -39.11 87.69
CA ALA A 942 33.81 -40.29 86.85
C ALA A 942 34.82 -40.34 85.69
N ASP A 943 35.15 -39.21 85.09
CA ASP A 943 36.09 -39.09 83.98
C ASP A 943 37.54 -39.25 84.42
N VAL A 944 37.91 -38.65 85.55
CA VAL A 944 39.24 -38.85 86.14
C VAL A 944 39.41 -40.29 86.61
N LEU A 945 38.36 -40.92 87.17
CA LEU A 945 38.38 -42.34 87.54
C LEU A 945 38.62 -43.24 86.32
N ALA A 946 38.06 -42.89 85.17
CA ALA A 946 38.16 -43.70 83.97
C ALA A 946 39.55 -43.65 83.32
N LEU A 947 40.41 -42.70 83.70
CA LEU A 947 41.78 -42.60 83.18
C LEU A 947 42.55 -43.91 83.37
N GLN A 948 43.13 -44.39 82.28
CA GLN A 948 44.01 -45.55 82.34
C GLN A 948 45.28 -45.21 83.13
N THR A 949 45.92 -46.22 83.73
CA THR A 949 47.16 -46.02 84.49
C THR A 949 48.27 -45.38 83.66
N THR A 950 48.30 -45.62 82.34
CA THR A 950 49.22 -44.97 81.39
C THR A 950 48.92 -43.48 81.17
N GLN A 951 47.65 -43.08 81.15
CA GLN A 951 47.21 -41.69 81.07
C GLN A 951 47.50 -40.96 82.38
N LEU A 952 47.19 -41.59 83.52
CA LEU A 952 47.44 -41.02 84.84
C LEU A 952 48.93 -40.78 85.08
N VAL A 953 49.79 -41.72 84.70
CA VAL A 953 51.25 -41.59 84.82
C VAL A 953 51.83 -40.56 83.85
N ALA A 954 51.14 -40.22 82.76
CA ALA A 954 51.60 -39.17 81.86
C ALA A 954 51.44 -37.76 82.45
N LEU A 955 50.55 -37.54 83.42
CA LEU A 955 50.33 -36.23 84.05
C LEU A 955 51.61 -35.68 84.67
N THR A 956 51.84 -34.37 84.49
CA THR A 956 52.97 -33.71 85.13
C THR A 956 52.77 -33.58 86.64
N THR A 957 53.86 -33.44 87.40
CA THR A 957 53.79 -33.20 88.86
C THR A 957 52.97 -31.96 89.20
N THR A 958 52.99 -30.91 88.36
CA THR A 958 52.14 -29.72 88.51
C THR A 958 50.65 -30.03 88.27
N GLN A 959 50.32 -30.87 87.30
CA GLN A 959 48.93 -31.30 87.06
C GLN A 959 48.42 -32.20 88.19
N ILE A 960 49.24 -33.09 88.74
CA ILE A 960 48.87 -33.89 89.92
C ILE A 960 48.61 -32.98 91.14
N GLN A 961 49.52 -32.05 91.40
CA GLN A 961 49.43 -31.17 92.58
C GLN A 961 48.29 -30.15 92.50
N ALA A 962 48.17 -29.45 91.36
CA ALA A 962 47.33 -28.26 91.22
C ALA A 962 46.17 -28.45 90.24
N GLY A 963 46.17 -29.53 89.47
CA GLY A 963 45.13 -29.85 88.50
C GLY A 963 44.15 -30.93 88.96
N LEU A 964 44.47 -31.75 89.97
CA LEU A 964 43.53 -32.70 90.56
C LEU A 964 42.96 -32.19 91.87
N THR A 965 41.64 -32.25 92.04
CA THR A 965 40.99 -31.92 93.31
C THR A 965 41.10 -33.08 94.31
N THR A 966 40.88 -32.82 95.60
CA THR A 966 40.84 -33.87 96.62
C THR A 966 39.77 -34.92 96.31
N ASP A 967 38.64 -34.52 95.74
CA ASP A 967 37.54 -35.41 95.37
C ASP A 967 37.92 -36.31 94.18
N GLN A 968 38.65 -35.76 93.20
CA GLN A 968 39.17 -36.52 92.06
C GLN A 968 40.28 -37.51 92.44
N VAL A 969 41.08 -37.22 93.47
CA VAL A 969 42.13 -38.15 93.96
C VAL A 969 41.55 -39.20 94.91
N HIS A 970 40.55 -38.84 95.72
CA HIS A 970 39.90 -39.74 96.68
C HIS A 970 39.33 -41.00 96.02
N ILE A 971 38.82 -40.86 94.81
CA ILE A 971 38.18 -41.93 94.05
C ILE A 971 39.17 -42.89 93.36
N PHE A 972 40.49 -42.62 93.37
CA PHE A 972 41.45 -43.46 92.65
C PHE A 972 41.40 -44.92 93.09
N THR A 973 41.47 -45.84 92.15
CA THR A 973 41.61 -47.26 92.50
C THR A 973 43.00 -47.54 93.07
N THR A 974 43.15 -48.62 93.85
CA THR A 974 44.47 -49.04 94.35
C THR A 974 45.49 -49.27 93.24
N ASP A 975 45.03 -49.64 92.04
CA ASP A 975 45.87 -49.81 90.85
C ASP A 975 46.33 -48.45 90.28
N GLN A 976 45.44 -47.45 90.24
CA GLN A 976 45.78 -46.08 89.85
C GLN A 976 46.78 -45.44 90.83
N VAL A 977 46.57 -45.63 92.14
CA VAL A 977 47.50 -45.15 93.18
C VAL A 977 48.86 -45.83 93.09
N SER A 978 48.89 -47.14 92.85
CA SER A 978 50.13 -47.91 92.71
C SER A 978 50.89 -47.59 91.42
N ALA A 979 50.19 -47.15 90.36
CA ALA A 979 50.80 -46.76 89.10
C ALA A 979 51.54 -45.42 89.19
N LEU A 980 51.17 -44.52 90.10
CA LEU A 980 51.81 -43.20 90.26
C LEU A 980 53.32 -43.34 90.49
N THR A 981 54.09 -42.56 89.74
CA THR A 981 55.56 -42.50 89.91
C THR A 981 55.94 -41.89 91.25
N ASN A 982 57.19 -42.12 91.68
CA ASN A 982 57.71 -41.55 92.93
C ASN A 982 57.58 -40.01 92.95
N ASP A 983 57.85 -39.35 91.82
CA ASP A 983 57.77 -37.89 91.69
C ASP A 983 56.32 -37.39 91.73
N GLN A 984 55.37 -38.12 91.13
CA GLN A 984 53.95 -37.77 91.19
C GLN A 984 53.39 -37.96 92.61
N ARG A 985 53.76 -39.03 93.31
CA ARG A 985 53.37 -39.24 94.72
C ARG A 985 53.94 -38.18 95.65
N ALA A 986 55.17 -37.73 95.40
CA ALA A 986 55.80 -36.64 96.13
C ALA A 986 55.16 -35.27 95.84
N ALA A 987 54.53 -35.10 94.68
CA ALA A 987 53.86 -33.85 94.29
C ALA A 987 52.46 -33.70 94.87
N LEU A 988 51.84 -34.78 95.35
CA LEU A 988 50.53 -34.74 96.00
C LEU A 988 50.56 -33.84 97.24
N THR A 989 49.50 -33.04 97.43
CA THR A 989 49.35 -32.21 98.63
C THR A 989 48.99 -33.04 99.85
N THR A 990 49.21 -32.49 101.05
CA THR A 990 48.80 -33.14 102.30
C THR A 990 47.31 -33.50 102.31
N ASP A 991 46.46 -32.66 101.71
CA ASP A 991 45.02 -32.88 101.64
C ASP A 991 44.66 -33.98 100.62
N GLN A 992 45.36 -34.05 99.48
CA GLN A 992 45.21 -35.14 98.52
C GLN A 992 45.68 -36.49 99.13
N LEU A 993 46.80 -36.52 99.87
CA LEU A 993 47.27 -37.72 100.59
C LEU A 993 46.28 -38.18 101.66
N ALA A 994 45.74 -37.23 102.43
CA ALA A 994 44.75 -37.53 103.46
C ALA A 994 43.46 -38.11 102.86
N ALA A 995 43.05 -37.60 101.69
CA ALA A 995 41.93 -38.16 100.94
C ALA A 995 42.19 -39.60 100.46
N MET A 996 43.44 -40.08 100.43
CA MET A 996 43.81 -41.44 99.99
C MET A 996 44.04 -42.45 101.13
N ASN A 997 43.76 -42.08 102.38
CA ASN A 997 44.18 -42.84 103.56
C ASN A 997 43.67 -44.30 103.59
N ASP A 998 42.48 -44.54 103.05
CA ASP A 998 41.88 -45.88 102.96
C ASP A 998 42.57 -46.76 101.90
N GLN A 999 43.06 -46.16 100.80
CA GLN A 999 43.84 -46.89 99.80
C GLN A 999 45.26 -47.24 100.28
N ILE A 1000 45.80 -46.54 101.29
CA ILE A 1000 47.20 -46.68 101.76
C ILE A 1000 47.36 -47.66 102.95
N SER A 1001 46.34 -47.85 103.78
CA SER A 1001 46.43 -48.56 105.08
C SER A 1001 46.58 -50.10 105.03
N TYR A 1002 46.61 -50.74 103.85
CA TYR A 1002 46.50 -52.20 103.69
C TYR A 1002 47.85 -52.97 103.63
N LEU A 1003 48.99 -52.42 104.10
CA LEU A 1003 50.34 -52.85 103.66
C LEU A 1003 51.46 -53.20 104.72
N TYR A 1004 51.30 -53.23 106.07
CA TYR A 1004 52.47 -53.35 107.00
C TYR A 1004 52.29 -54.13 108.38
N VAL A 1005 53.26 -54.97 108.85
CA VAL A 1005 53.30 -55.78 110.15
C VAL A 1005 54.68 -55.66 110.88
N THR A 1006 54.81 -55.74 112.22
CA THR A 1006 56.07 -55.38 112.98
C THR A 1006 56.55 -56.31 114.11
N PRO A 1007 57.89 -56.46 114.31
CA PRO A 1007 58.50 -56.79 115.62
C PRO A 1007 59.70 -55.89 116.05
N ILE A 1008 60.15 -56.05 117.31
CA ILE A 1008 61.33 -55.39 117.90
C ILE A 1008 62.61 -56.15 117.57
N VAL A 1009 63.59 -55.41 117.06
CA VAL A 1009 64.90 -55.86 116.63
C VAL A 1009 65.98 -55.12 117.43
N LEU A 1010 66.98 -55.85 117.91
CA LEU A 1010 68.15 -55.33 118.60
C LEU A 1010 69.38 -55.47 117.70
N ASP A 1011 70.15 -54.39 117.58
CA ASP A 1011 71.45 -54.38 116.93
C ASP A 1011 72.51 -54.92 117.89
N LEU A 1012 72.96 -56.16 117.67
CA LEU A 1012 73.94 -56.82 118.55
C LEU A 1012 75.38 -56.53 118.17
N ASN A 1013 75.65 -56.06 116.96
CA ASN A 1013 77.01 -55.95 116.43
C ASN A 1013 77.52 -54.49 116.43
N GLY A 1014 76.61 -53.51 116.57
CA GLY A 1014 76.89 -52.08 116.65
C GLY A 1014 76.95 -51.36 115.30
N ASP A 1015 76.49 -51.96 114.19
CA ASP A 1015 76.47 -51.36 112.85
C ASP A 1015 75.12 -50.78 112.41
N GLY A 1016 74.11 -50.83 113.29
CA GLY A 1016 72.74 -50.39 113.05
C GLY A 1016 71.87 -51.49 112.46
N ILE A 1017 70.54 -51.37 112.64
CA ILE A 1017 69.61 -52.43 112.24
C ILE A 1017 69.56 -52.58 110.71
N SER A 1018 69.83 -53.81 110.23
CA SER A 1018 69.79 -54.15 108.81
C SER A 1018 68.79 -55.27 108.52
N THR A 1019 68.04 -55.12 107.42
CA THR A 1019 66.92 -55.99 107.06
C THR A 1019 67.08 -56.64 105.69
N LEU A 1020 66.31 -57.71 105.44
CA LEU A 1020 66.17 -58.41 104.16
C LEU A 1020 64.85 -58.01 103.50
N SER A 1021 64.86 -57.84 102.17
CA SER A 1021 63.63 -57.61 101.40
C SER A 1021 62.68 -58.80 101.49
N ILE A 1022 61.38 -58.60 101.22
CA ILE A 1022 60.39 -59.69 101.20
C ILE A 1022 60.78 -60.87 100.28
N GLU A 1023 61.53 -60.59 99.20
CA GLU A 1023 62.00 -61.59 98.23
C GLU A 1023 63.11 -62.48 98.78
N ASN A 1024 63.92 -61.93 99.70
CA ASN A 1024 65.05 -62.61 100.34
C ASN A 1024 64.79 -62.89 101.84
N GLY A 1025 63.59 -62.56 102.33
CA GLY A 1025 63.19 -62.74 103.71
C GLY A 1025 62.72 -64.17 103.98
N VAL A 1026 61.87 -64.33 104.98
CA VAL A 1026 61.49 -65.65 105.49
C VAL A 1026 59.99 -65.92 105.38
N GLN A 1027 59.62 -67.16 105.65
CA GLN A 1027 58.24 -67.58 105.86
C GLN A 1027 57.98 -67.71 107.35
N PHE A 1028 57.34 -66.70 107.94
CA PHE A 1028 57.04 -66.66 109.37
C PHE A 1028 55.59 -66.23 109.60
N ASP A 1029 54.97 -66.74 110.65
CA ASP A 1029 53.61 -66.34 111.02
C ASP A 1029 53.66 -65.05 111.84
N MET A 1030 53.96 -63.95 111.15
CA MET A 1030 54.17 -62.64 111.79
C MET A 1030 52.92 -62.10 112.50
N LEU A 1031 51.74 -62.64 112.18
CA LEU A 1031 50.45 -62.20 112.73
C LEU A 1031 49.93 -63.10 113.86
N GLY A 1032 50.59 -64.22 114.17
CA GLY A 1032 50.14 -65.18 115.19
C GLY A 1032 48.82 -65.88 114.83
N THR A 1033 48.58 -66.11 113.54
CA THR A 1033 47.30 -66.63 113.00
C THR A 1033 47.28 -68.14 112.74
N GLY A 1034 48.41 -68.81 112.90
CA GLY A 1034 48.69 -70.18 112.50
C GLY A 1034 49.13 -70.36 111.04
N GLN A 1035 49.31 -69.27 110.27
CA GLN A 1035 49.75 -69.33 108.86
C GLN A 1035 51.00 -68.50 108.61
N LYS A 1036 52.03 -69.13 108.03
CA LYS A 1036 53.27 -68.46 107.63
C LYS A 1036 53.05 -67.67 106.34
N ILE A 1037 53.51 -66.42 106.32
CA ILE A 1037 53.51 -65.52 105.16
C ILE A 1037 54.94 -65.13 104.79
N ALA A 1038 55.16 -64.80 103.52
CA ALA A 1038 56.43 -64.21 103.09
C ALA A 1038 56.53 -62.82 103.68
N THR A 1039 57.62 -62.55 104.38
CA THR A 1039 57.86 -61.29 105.06
C THR A 1039 59.32 -60.91 104.92
N GLY A 1040 59.60 -59.60 104.86
CA GLY A 1040 60.93 -59.10 105.16
C GLY A 1040 61.41 -59.61 106.52
N TRP A 1041 62.72 -59.65 106.72
CA TRP A 1041 63.32 -60.25 107.92
C TRP A 1041 64.56 -59.48 108.39
N ILE A 1042 65.11 -59.83 109.54
CA ILE A 1042 66.39 -59.30 110.01
C ILE A 1042 67.58 -60.00 109.32
N THR A 1043 68.74 -59.36 109.30
CA THR A 1043 69.99 -60.02 108.90
C THR A 1043 70.65 -60.72 110.09
N GLY A 1044 71.46 -61.76 109.85
CA GLY A 1044 72.01 -62.63 110.91
C GLY A 1044 73.00 -61.99 111.90
N GLY A 1045 73.24 -60.68 111.81
CA GLY A 1045 74.03 -59.91 112.79
C GLY A 1045 73.18 -59.28 113.91
N ASP A 1046 71.86 -59.24 113.74
CA ASP A 1046 70.90 -58.64 114.67
C ASP A 1046 70.04 -59.71 115.34
N ALA A 1047 69.23 -59.31 116.32
CA ALA A 1047 68.36 -60.22 117.05
C ALA A 1047 66.93 -59.74 117.13
N LEU A 1048 65.98 -60.67 117.07
CA LEU A 1048 64.60 -60.41 117.46
C LEU A 1048 64.48 -60.52 118.98
N LEU A 1049 63.77 -59.58 119.59
CA LEU A 1049 63.36 -59.70 120.98
C LEU A 1049 62.20 -60.68 121.08
N VAL A 1050 62.35 -61.69 121.94
CA VAL A 1050 61.41 -62.80 122.04
C VAL A 1050 61.10 -63.15 123.48
N MET A 1051 59.93 -63.75 123.70
CA MET A 1051 59.55 -64.37 124.96
C MET A 1051 58.73 -65.61 124.62
N ASP A 1052 59.20 -66.77 125.08
CA ASP A 1052 58.45 -68.03 124.94
C ASP A 1052 57.27 -67.99 125.91
N ARG A 1053 56.12 -67.51 125.41
CA ARG A 1053 54.93 -67.25 126.21
C ARG A 1053 54.12 -68.51 126.46
N ASN A 1054 54.24 -69.51 125.59
CA ASN A 1054 53.54 -70.78 125.74
C ASN A 1054 54.39 -71.82 126.52
N HIS A 1055 55.65 -71.49 126.80
CA HIS A 1055 56.64 -72.29 127.53
C HIS A 1055 56.97 -73.64 126.86
N ASP A 1056 56.92 -73.72 125.52
CA ASP A 1056 57.24 -74.93 124.76
C ASP A 1056 58.73 -75.08 124.39
N GLY A 1057 59.52 -74.04 124.66
CA GLY A 1057 60.96 -73.97 124.42
C GLY A 1057 61.36 -73.53 123.01
N LEU A 1058 60.41 -73.10 122.17
CA LEU A 1058 60.63 -72.60 120.81
C LEU A 1058 59.95 -71.24 120.63
N ILE A 1059 60.44 -70.44 119.68
CA ILE A 1059 59.74 -69.24 119.19
C ILE A 1059 59.20 -69.55 117.81
N ASN A 1060 57.88 -69.63 117.67
CA ASN A 1060 57.26 -70.20 116.48
C ASN A 1060 56.20 -69.33 115.80
N ASP A 1061 55.75 -68.24 116.43
CA ASP A 1061 54.87 -67.25 115.80
C ASP A 1061 55.09 -65.81 116.30
N GLY A 1062 54.43 -64.85 115.64
CA GLY A 1062 54.56 -63.42 115.91
C GLY A 1062 53.99 -62.97 117.26
N SER A 1063 53.15 -63.78 117.92
CA SER A 1063 52.68 -63.50 119.28
C SER A 1063 53.77 -63.70 120.33
N GLU A 1064 54.84 -64.41 119.99
CA GLU A 1064 56.04 -64.65 120.82
C GLU A 1064 57.15 -63.62 120.54
N LEU A 1065 57.05 -62.90 119.43
CA LEU A 1065 57.82 -61.68 119.17
C LEU A 1065 57.20 -60.49 119.90
N PHE A 1066 57.97 -59.43 120.10
CA PHE A 1066 57.43 -58.14 120.59
C PHE A 1066 57.07 -57.25 119.41
N GLY A 1067 55.78 -57.05 119.14
CA GLY A 1067 55.32 -56.44 117.90
C GLY A 1067 53.81 -56.27 117.80
N GLY A 1068 53.33 -55.95 116.59
CA GLY A 1068 51.90 -55.74 116.32
C GLY A 1068 51.00 -56.97 116.55
N ALA A 1069 51.60 -58.16 116.70
CA ALA A 1069 50.89 -59.41 117.00
C ALA A 1069 50.95 -59.80 118.49
N THR A 1070 51.70 -59.07 119.32
CA THR A 1070 51.75 -59.35 120.77
C THR A 1070 50.41 -59.00 121.41
N VAL A 1071 49.79 -59.95 122.10
CA VAL A 1071 48.54 -59.72 122.83
C VAL A 1071 48.83 -59.13 124.21
N LEU A 1072 48.27 -57.96 124.48
CA LEU A 1072 48.37 -57.28 125.77
C LEU A 1072 47.41 -57.93 126.80
N ALA A 1073 47.60 -57.64 128.09
CA ALA A 1073 46.73 -58.16 129.16
C ALA A 1073 45.24 -57.80 129.00
N SER A 1074 44.91 -56.81 128.16
CA SER A 1074 43.53 -56.44 127.79
C SER A 1074 42.85 -57.41 126.81
N GLY A 1075 43.62 -58.29 126.15
CA GLY A 1075 43.15 -59.16 125.07
C GLY A 1075 43.22 -58.53 123.67
N GLU A 1076 43.61 -57.26 123.55
CA GLU A 1076 43.91 -56.61 122.27
C GLU A 1076 45.38 -56.78 121.90
N THR A 1077 45.71 -56.76 120.60
CA THR A 1077 47.10 -56.75 120.15
C THR A 1077 47.73 -55.37 120.32
N ALA A 1078 49.03 -55.32 120.59
CA ALA A 1078 49.76 -54.08 120.72
C ALA A 1078 49.77 -53.32 119.38
N SER A 1079 49.70 -51.99 119.43
CA SER A 1079 49.77 -51.16 118.21
C SER A 1079 51.17 -51.12 117.60
N ASN A 1080 52.19 -51.43 118.39
CA ASN A 1080 53.60 -51.56 117.99
C ASN A 1080 54.37 -52.33 119.09
N GLY A 1081 55.58 -52.78 118.82
CA GLY A 1081 56.42 -53.60 119.69
C GLY A 1081 56.96 -52.91 120.94
N PHE A 1082 57.17 -51.58 120.97
CA PHE A 1082 57.54 -50.89 122.20
C PHE A 1082 56.38 -50.82 123.20
N VAL A 1083 55.14 -50.68 122.69
CA VAL A 1083 53.92 -50.83 123.50
C VAL A 1083 53.81 -52.25 124.06
N ALA A 1084 54.22 -53.26 123.29
CA ALA A 1084 54.27 -54.63 123.78
C ALA A 1084 55.30 -54.83 124.91
N MET A 1085 56.48 -54.19 124.83
CA MET A 1085 57.51 -54.30 125.87
C MET A 1085 57.13 -53.56 127.17
N GLN A 1086 56.46 -52.41 127.08
CA GLN A 1086 56.00 -51.66 128.27
C GLN A 1086 55.06 -52.45 129.18
N ALA A 1087 54.39 -53.48 128.66
CA ALA A 1087 53.54 -54.34 129.47
C ALA A 1087 54.32 -55.22 130.47
N LEU A 1088 55.64 -55.33 130.35
CA LEU A 1088 56.49 -56.19 131.20
C LEU A 1088 57.27 -55.44 132.29
N ASP A 1089 57.23 -54.11 132.30
CA ASP A 1089 57.91 -53.28 133.31
C ASP A 1089 57.08 -53.32 134.61
N SER A 1090 57.52 -54.17 135.54
CA SER A 1090 56.78 -54.50 136.76
C SER A 1090 56.92 -53.42 137.84
N ASN A 1091 58.00 -52.64 137.79
CA ASN A 1091 58.31 -51.60 138.75
C ASN A 1091 57.94 -50.18 138.22
N GLY A 1092 57.70 -50.05 136.91
CA GLY A 1092 57.23 -48.86 136.22
C GLY A 1092 58.28 -47.77 136.01
N ASP A 1093 59.57 -48.11 136.01
CA ASP A 1093 60.67 -47.14 135.87
C ASP A 1093 61.03 -46.80 134.39
N GLY A 1094 60.32 -47.41 133.44
CA GLY A 1094 60.44 -47.16 132.00
C GLY A 1094 61.56 -47.95 131.33
N VAL A 1095 62.20 -48.85 132.06
CA VAL A 1095 63.26 -49.72 131.54
C VAL A 1095 63.03 -51.15 132.02
N LEU A 1096 63.42 -52.14 131.23
CA LEU A 1096 63.41 -53.53 131.70
C LEU A 1096 64.80 -53.86 132.23
N THR A 1097 64.89 -54.41 133.44
CA THR A 1097 66.15 -54.86 134.09
C THR A 1097 65.96 -56.14 134.91
N GLN A 1098 67.01 -56.70 135.51
CA GLN A 1098 66.90 -57.84 136.45
C GLN A 1098 65.99 -57.59 137.67
N ALA A 1099 65.60 -56.33 137.92
CA ALA A 1099 64.62 -56.01 138.95
C ALA A 1099 63.18 -56.36 138.54
N ASP A 1100 62.92 -56.62 137.25
CA ASP A 1100 61.60 -56.94 136.72
C ASP A 1100 61.28 -58.43 136.74
N ASP A 1101 60.06 -58.75 137.17
CA ASP A 1101 59.61 -60.15 137.36
C ASP A 1101 59.79 -60.99 136.09
N ALA A 1102 59.56 -60.40 134.92
CA ALA A 1102 59.64 -61.06 133.61
C ALA A 1102 61.03 -61.06 132.97
N TRP A 1103 62.04 -60.42 133.58
CA TRP A 1103 63.38 -60.30 132.97
C TRP A 1103 64.02 -61.64 132.65
N GLY A 1104 63.83 -62.63 133.54
CA GLY A 1104 64.37 -63.99 133.36
C GLY A 1104 63.73 -64.77 132.21
N ASP A 1105 62.56 -64.35 131.74
CA ASP A 1105 61.81 -65.00 130.65
C ASP A 1105 62.10 -64.37 129.28
N LEU A 1106 62.77 -63.22 129.25
CA LEU A 1106 63.17 -62.57 128.01
C LEU A 1106 64.32 -63.33 127.35
N GLY A 1107 64.19 -63.50 126.04
CA GLY A 1107 65.20 -64.09 125.19
C GLY A 1107 65.49 -63.21 123.98
N LEU A 1108 66.57 -63.56 123.30
CA LEU A 1108 66.91 -63.04 121.99
C LEU A 1108 66.99 -64.20 121.02
N TRP A 1109 66.34 -64.03 119.87
CA TRP A 1109 66.48 -64.94 118.75
C TRP A 1109 67.41 -64.34 117.71
N VAL A 1110 68.62 -64.90 117.65
CA VAL A 1110 69.62 -64.57 116.62
C VAL A 1110 69.53 -65.63 115.55
N ASP A 1111 68.68 -65.40 114.56
CA ASP A 1111 68.51 -66.27 113.39
C ASP A 1111 69.70 -66.09 112.43
N GLY A 1112 70.83 -66.71 112.79
CA GLY A 1112 72.10 -66.54 112.10
C GLY A 1112 72.11 -67.11 110.68
N ASN A 1113 71.17 -68.00 110.38
CA ASN A 1113 71.02 -68.61 109.06
C ASN A 1113 69.86 -68.01 108.25
N ALA A 1114 69.01 -67.18 108.87
CA ALA A 1114 67.85 -66.50 108.32
C ALA A 1114 66.80 -67.46 107.72
N ASP A 1115 66.51 -68.59 108.38
CA ASP A 1115 65.51 -69.57 107.93
C ASP A 1115 64.12 -69.37 108.56
N GLY A 1116 63.99 -68.45 109.54
CA GLY A 1116 62.74 -68.16 110.22
C GLY A 1116 62.23 -69.32 111.09
N VAL A 1117 63.11 -70.23 111.55
CA VAL A 1117 62.78 -71.32 112.47
C VAL A 1117 63.68 -71.28 113.71
N SER A 1118 63.13 -70.95 114.87
CA SER A 1118 63.92 -70.88 116.11
C SER A 1118 64.50 -72.24 116.52
N GLN A 1119 65.84 -72.31 116.70
CA GLN A 1119 66.52 -73.48 117.27
C GLN A 1119 67.23 -73.16 118.60
N THR A 1120 67.49 -74.18 119.42
CA THR A 1120 67.97 -74.01 120.80
C THR A 1120 69.35 -73.33 120.90
N ASP A 1121 70.22 -73.48 119.91
CA ASP A 1121 71.52 -72.81 119.87
C ASP A 1121 71.44 -71.34 119.38
N GLU A 1122 70.33 -70.96 118.75
CA GLU A 1122 70.04 -69.59 118.28
C GLU A 1122 69.34 -68.71 119.34
N LEU A 1123 68.68 -69.34 120.30
CA LEU A 1123 68.07 -68.63 121.43
C LEU A 1123 69.11 -68.31 122.50
N LYS A 1124 69.27 -67.02 122.78
CA LYS A 1124 70.16 -66.49 123.83
C LYS A 1124 69.34 -65.87 124.95
N THR A 1125 69.79 -66.02 126.19
CA THR A 1125 69.27 -65.21 127.29
C THR A 1125 69.95 -63.85 127.28
N LEU A 1126 69.28 -62.80 127.74
CA LEU A 1126 69.85 -61.44 127.80
C LEU A 1126 71.15 -61.43 128.62
N ASP A 1127 71.19 -62.13 129.76
CA ASP A 1127 72.39 -62.26 130.59
C ASP A 1127 73.56 -62.93 129.83
N SER A 1128 73.29 -63.92 128.95
CA SER A 1128 74.33 -64.64 128.21
C SER A 1128 75.05 -63.79 127.17
N VAL A 1129 74.39 -62.74 126.68
CA VAL A 1129 74.98 -61.73 125.79
C VAL A 1129 75.35 -60.44 126.53
N GLY A 1130 75.29 -60.47 127.87
CA GLY A 1130 75.71 -59.38 128.72
C GLY A 1130 74.76 -58.18 128.74
N ILE A 1131 73.51 -58.32 128.30
CA ILE A 1131 72.53 -57.23 128.35
C ILE A 1131 72.01 -57.08 129.78
N THR A 1132 72.00 -55.84 130.28
CA THR A 1132 71.58 -55.53 131.65
C THR A 1132 70.34 -54.65 131.70
N GLN A 1133 69.99 -53.97 130.60
CA GLN A 1133 68.84 -53.05 130.56
C GLN A 1133 68.27 -52.87 129.13
N LEU A 1134 66.94 -52.75 128.98
CA LEU A 1134 66.27 -52.32 127.73
C LEU A 1134 65.44 -51.03 127.97
N ASP A 1135 65.60 -49.98 127.17
CA ASP A 1135 64.84 -48.71 127.31
C ASP A 1135 63.52 -48.71 126.52
N LEU A 1136 62.41 -48.47 127.20
CA LEU A 1136 61.08 -48.55 126.60
C LEU A 1136 60.62 -47.25 125.89
N THR A 1137 61.46 -46.22 125.87
CA THR A 1137 61.15 -44.91 125.27
C THR A 1137 61.62 -44.81 123.82
N SER A 1138 60.70 -44.74 122.85
CA SER A 1138 61.03 -44.72 121.42
C SER A 1138 60.80 -43.38 120.69
N ALA A 1139 61.52 -43.17 119.58
CA ALA A 1139 61.40 -42.00 118.69
C ALA A 1139 61.03 -42.40 117.24
N ASN A 1140 60.18 -41.60 116.57
CA ASN A 1140 59.80 -41.80 115.16
C ASN A 1140 60.93 -41.38 114.21
N THR A 1141 61.42 -42.31 113.39
CA THR A 1141 62.57 -42.06 112.50
C THR A 1141 62.29 -42.37 111.02
N ALA A 1142 61.22 -43.14 110.72
CA ALA A 1142 60.69 -43.42 109.39
C ALA A 1142 61.75 -43.54 108.27
N SER A 1143 62.65 -44.51 108.41
CA SER A 1143 63.68 -44.82 107.40
C SER A 1143 63.40 -46.18 106.76
N PHE A 1144 63.68 -46.32 105.47
CA PHE A 1144 63.46 -47.57 104.75
C PHE A 1144 64.76 -48.29 104.49
N ASP A 1145 64.78 -49.59 104.78
CA ASP A 1145 65.85 -50.49 104.41
C ASP A 1145 65.26 -51.72 103.70
N ASN A 1146 65.76 -52.02 102.49
CA ASN A 1146 65.34 -53.14 101.65
C ASN A 1146 63.81 -53.34 101.47
N GLY A 1147 63.05 -52.24 101.52
CA GLY A 1147 61.59 -52.23 101.37
C GLY A 1147 60.81 -52.40 102.67
N ASN A 1148 61.50 -52.53 103.80
CA ASN A 1148 60.96 -52.53 105.15
C ASN A 1148 61.13 -51.15 105.79
N LEU A 1149 60.26 -50.79 106.72
CA LEU A 1149 60.28 -49.50 107.40
C LEU A 1149 60.80 -49.66 108.83
N ILE A 1150 61.91 -49.02 109.14
CA ILE A 1150 62.41 -48.84 110.51
C ILE A 1150 61.71 -47.57 111.05
N GLY A 1151 60.63 -47.78 111.80
CA GLY A 1151 59.69 -46.69 112.11
C GLY A 1151 59.89 -46.08 113.49
N LEU A 1152 60.25 -46.88 114.50
CA LEU A 1152 60.47 -46.43 115.87
C LEU A 1152 61.81 -46.97 116.39
N THR A 1153 62.64 -46.14 117.01
CA THR A 1153 63.96 -46.56 117.54
C THR A 1153 64.12 -46.19 119.01
N SER A 1154 64.78 -47.04 119.79
CA SER A 1154 65.20 -46.89 121.20
C SER A 1154 66.60 -47.52 121.41
N SER A 1155 67.02 -47.77 122.66
CA SER A 1155 68.32 -48.35 122.99
C SER A 1155 68.31 -49.38 124.13
N TYR A 1156 69.33 -50.23 124.18
CA TYR A 1156 69.58 -51.16 125.29
C TYR A 1156 71.03 -51.05 125.81
N GLU A 1157 71.29 -51.45 127.06
CA GLU A 1157 72.61 -51.35 127.71
C GLU A 1157 73.20 -52.72 128.06
N THR A 1158 74.51 -52.87 127.93
CA THR A 1158 75.27 -54.09 128.29
C THR A 1158 76.13 -53.91 129.55
N GLN A 1159 76.67 -55.01 130.09
CA GLN A 1159 77.37 -55.08 131.37
C GLN A 1159 78.63 -54.18 131.44
N ASP A 1160 79.17 -53.73 130.31
CA ASP A 1160 80.28 -52.78 130.24
C ASP A 1160 79.84 -51.29 130.29
N GLY A 1161 78.53 -51.03 130.29
CA GLY A 1161 77.90 -49.71 130.33
C GLY A 1161 77.61 -49.10 128.95
N SER A 1162 77.82 -49.84 127.85
CA SER A 1162 77.59 -49.34 126.48
C SER A 1162 76.13 -49.47 126.06
N ALA A 1163 75.60 -48.42 125.43
CA ALA A 1163 74.25 -48.40 124.85
C ALA A 1163 74.26 -48.71 123.35
N HIS A 1164 73.33 -49.57 122.91
CA HIS A 1164 73.18 -50.09 121.56
C HIS A 1164 71.76 -49.87 121.04
N GLN A 1165 71.55 -49.88 119.71
CA GLN A 1165 70.26 -49.56 119.12
C GLN A 1165 69.28 -50.75 119.23
N MET A 1166 68.01 -50.42 119.42
CA MET A 1166 66.91 -51.32 119.10
C MET A 1166 65.78 -50.57 118.39
N ALA A 1167 64.99 -51.25 117.56
CA ALA A 1167 63.91 -50.61 116.81
C ALA A 1167 62.73 -51.54 116.60
N ASP A 1168 61.58 -50.91 116.39
CA ASP A 1168 60.39 -51.55 115.86
C ASP A 1168 60.43 -51.45 114.34
N VAL A 1169 60.43 -52.59 113.68
CA VAL A 1169 60.63 -52.70 112.24
C VAL A 1169 59.35 -53.20 111.59
N TRP A 1170 58.76 -52.39 110.72
CA TRP A 1170 57.63 -52.77 109.87
C TRP A 1170 58.15 -53.51 108.64
N PHE A 1171 58.09 -54.84 108.69
CA PHE A 1171 58.42 -55.66 107.56
C PHE A 1171 57.33 -55.57 106.49
N ARG A 1172 57.77 -55.52 105.22
CA ARG A 1172 56.87 -55.72 104.09
C ARG A 1172 56.45 -57.19 104.07
N ALA A 1173 55.15 -57.45 104.03
CA ALA A 1173 54.60 -58.80 104.09
C ALA A 1173 53.53 -59.04 103.01
N ASP A 1174 53.40 -60.31 102.59
CA ASP A 1174 52.39 -60.77 101.64
C ASP A 1174 51.01 -60.91 102.30
N LYS A 1175 49.94 -60.73 101.50
CA LYS A 1175 48.55 -60.74 101.96
C LYS A 1175 48.13 -62.11 102.53
N ALA A 1176 47.54 -62.13 103.74
CA ALA A 1176 46.79 -63.29 104.23
C ALA A 1176 45.48 -63.47 103.41
N PRO A 1177 45.12 -64.70 102.97
CA PRO A 1177 43.88 -64.93 102.24
C PRO A 1177 42.65 -64.61 103.11
N ALA A 1178 41.71 -63.82 102.58
CA ALA A 1178 40.54 -63.34 103.32
C ALA A 1178 39.58 -64.48 103.72
N SER A 1179 39.16 -64.46 104.99
CA SER A 1179 38.10 -65.31 105.56
C SER A 1179 36.72 -64.99 104.94
N SER A 1180 35.97 -66.03 104.58
CA SER A 1180 34.78 -65.99 103.72
C SER A 1180 33.44 -65.78 104.44
N THR A 1181 33.28 -64.75 105.26
CA THR A 1181 31.96 -64.40 105.83
C THR A 1181 31.85 -62.91 106.15
N ASP A 1182 31.32 -62.10 105.21
CA ASP A 1182 30.75 -60.79 105.54
C ASP A 1182 29.37 -60.61 104.89
N THR A 1183 28.34 -60.96 105.65
CA THR A 1183 26.91 -60.92 105.30
C THR A 1183 26.35 -59.48 105.19
N ALA A 1184 27.16 -58.45 105.44
CA ALA A 1184 26.73 -57.05 105.46
C ALA A 1184 26.51 -56.43 104.06
N LEU A 1185 27.20 -56.93 103.01
CA LEU A 1185 27.02 -56.42 101.64
C LEU A 1185 25.69 -56.86 101.00
N GLN A 1186 25.23 -58.09 101.27
CA GLN A 1186 23.96 -58.61 100.74
C GLN A 1186 22.74 -57.81 101.23
N GLY A 1187 22.78 -57.32 102.48
CA GLY A 1187 21.71 -56.48 103.04
C GLY A 1187 21.59 -55.10 102.38
N LYS A 1188 22.72 -54.49 101.99
CA LYS A 1188 22.73 -53.15 101.36
C LYS A 1188 22.25 -53.19 99.89
N VAL A 1189 22.58 -54.26 99.16
CA VAL A 1189 22.13 -54.44 97.76
C VAL A 1189 20.62 -54.76 97.68
N SER A 1190 20.11 -55.60 98.58
CA SER A 1190 18.66 -55.89 98.63
C SER A 1190 17.84 -54.63 98.97
N SER A 1191 18.35 -53.79 99.86
CA SER A 1191 17.68 -52.54 100.27
C SER A 1191 17.60 -51.51 99.14
N LEU A 1192 18.59 -51.50 98.23
CA LEU A 1192 18.62 -50.62 97.07
C LEU A 1192 17.66 -51.09 95.97
N VAL A 1193 17.54 -52.41 95.76
CA VAL A 1193 16.56 -53.02 94.85
C VAL A 1193 15.13 -52.74 95.30
N ASP A 1194 14.86 -52.83 96.60
CA ASP A 1194 13.54 -52.50 97.17
C ASP A 1194 13.21 -50.99 97.06
N ALA A 1195 14.20 -50.11 97.20
CA ALA A 1195 14.02 -48.66 97.05
C ALA A 1195 13.71 -48.25 95.60
N MET A 1196 14.27 -48.95 94.60
CA MET A 1196 13.99 -48.71 93.17
C MET A 1196 12.61 -49.22 92.73
N ALA A 1197 12.06 -50.24 93.40
CA ALA A 1197 10.74 -50.80 93.11
C ALA A 1197 9.56 -49.95 93.65
N LEU A 1198 9.83 -48.94 94.49
CA LEU A 1198 8.83 -48.14 95.21
C LEU A 1198 8.53 -46.76 94.60
N TYR A 1199 9.13 -46.40 93.45
CA TYR A 1199 8.92 -45.10 92.83
C TYR A 1199 7.56 -45.02 92.10
N PRO A 1200 6.62 -44.12 92.47
CA PRO A 1200 5.29 -44.08 91.87
C PRO A 1200 5.27 -43.34 90.51
N ASP A 1201 4.70 -43.99 89.49
CA ASP A 1201 4.31 -43.40 88.20
C ASP A 1201 3.22 -42.32 88.38
N THR A 1202 3.57 -41.04 88.39
CA THR A 1202 2.62 -39.97 88.05
C THR A 1202 3.31 -38.77 87.40
N PRO A 1203 2.93 -38.39 86.17
CA PRO A 1203 3.10 -37.04 85.68
C PRO A 1203 1.77 -36.29 85.80
N ASN A 1204 1.70 -35.23 86.61
CA ASN A 1204 0.68 -34.21 86.39
C ASN A 1204 1.13 -32.79 86.79
N ALA A 1205 0.89 -31.88 85.85
CA ALA A 1205 0.30 -30.54 86.00
C ALA A 1205 1.15 -29.34 85.55
N ALA A 1206 0.70 -28.74 84.42
CA ALA A 1206 0.58 -27.30 84.07
C ALA A 1206 1.15 -27.03 82.66
N LEU A 1207 0.59 -26.25 81.73
CA LEU A 1207 -0.58 -25.36 81.57
C LEU A 1207 -0.65 -25.00 80.03
N PRO A 1208 -1.70 -24.37 79.50
CA PRO A 1208 -2.20 -24.61 78.14
C PRO A 1208 -1.65 -23.67 77.06
N GLY A 1209 -1.42 -24.20 75.85
CA GLY A 1209 -1.65 -23.45 74.62
C GLY A 1209 -0.63 -23.57 73.49
N ILE A 1210 -0.32 -24.76 72.94
CA ILE A 1210 0.00 -24.96 71.51
C ILE A 1210 -0.39 -26.40 71.11
N ALA A 1211 -1.07 -26.57 69.97
CA ALA A 1211 -1.54 -27.85 69.41
C ALA A 1211 -0.46 -28.50 68.48
N PRO A 1212 -0.56 -29.79 68.11
CA PRO A 1212 0.58 -30.71 68.03
C PRO A 1212 1.11 -31.02 66.62
N MET A 1213 2.38 -31.43 66.54
CA MET A 1213 2.93 -32.31 65.49
C MET A 1213 3.66 -33.47 66.19
N ILE A 1214 3.30 -34.72 65.89
CA ILE A 1214 4.02 -35.96 66.30
C ILE A 1214 4.16 -36.86 65.04
N PRO A 1215 5.10 -37.83 64.99
CA PRO A 1215 4.86 -39.12 65.64
C PRO A 1215 6.05 -39.74 66.40
N ALA A 1216 5.64 -40.43 67.47
CA ALA A 1216 6.32 -41.33 68.38
C ALA A 1216 7.50 -42.18 67.87
N ALA A 1217 8.53 -42.28 68.73
CA ALA A 1217 9.34 -43.48 68.87
C ALA A 1217 9.71 -43.70 70.35
N ASN A 1218 8.96 -44.61 70.99
CA ASN A 1218 9.46 -45.65 71.89
C ASN A 1218 10.39 -45.25 73.06
N GLU A 1219 9.83 -44.64 74.11
CA GLU A 1219 10.48 -44.70 75.44
C GLU A 1219 9.74 -45.71 76.32
N THR A 1220 10.43 -46.81 76.61
CA THR A 1220 10.04 -47.78 77.64
C THR A 1220 10.60 -47.28 78.97
N PRO A 1221 9.91 -47.44 80.12
CA PRO A 1221 10.44 -47.00 81.40
C PRO A 1221 11.62 -47.89 81.80
N VAL A 1222 12.83 -47.33 81.74
CA VAL A 1222 14.13 -47.99 81.99
C VAL A 1222 14.23 -48.60 83.40
N ALA A 1223 13.43 -48.12 84.35
CA ALA A 1223 13.48 -48.56 85.75
C ALA A 1223 13.05 -50.02 85.96
N GLY A 1224 12.02 -50.51 85.25
CA GLY A 1224 11.55 -51.91 85.38
C GLY A 1224 12.50 -52.92 84.73
N SER A 1225 13.16 -52.52 83.64
CA SER A 1225 14.14 -53.33 82.90
C SER A 1225 15.46 -53.48 83.66
N MET A 1226 15.90 -52.42 84.35
CA MET A 1226 17.13 -52.43 85.15
C MET A 1226 17.00 -53.34 86.39
N ALA A 1227 15.85 -53.35 87.06
CA ALA A 1227 15.59 -54.25 88.19
C ALA A 1227 15.63 -55.74 87.79
N GLY A 1228 15.11 -56.07 86.60
CA GLY A 1228 15.16 -57.43 86.06
C GLY A 1228 16.56 -57.89 85.61
N ILE A 1229 17.43 -56.97 85.18
CA ILE A 1229 18.81 -57.27 84.78
C ILE A 1229 19.70 -57.42 86.01
N LEU A 1230 19.57 -56.55 87.01
CA LEU A 1230 20.33 -56.61 88.28
C LEU A 1230 20.03 -57.87 89.09
N GLY A 1231 18.80 -58.39 89.03
CA GLY A 1231 18.42 -59.66 89.69
C GLY A 1231 19.08 -60.92 89.11
N ASN A 1232 19.78 -60.81 87.96
CA ASN A 1232 20.49 -61.93 87.34
C ASN A 1232 21.97 -62.01 87.74
N PHE A 1233 22.45 -61.14 88.64
CA PHE A 1233 23.86 -61.12 89.06
C PHE A 1233 24.00 -61.29 90.58
N ASP A 1234 25.06 -61.94 91.02
CA ASP A 1234 25.43 -62.00 92.44
C ASP A 1234 26.16 -60.72 92.91
N ALA A 1235 26.48 -60.65 94.21
CA ALA A 1235 27.16 -59.49 94.83
C ALA A 1235 28.59 -59.23 94.30
N ASN A 1236 29.13 -60.10 93.43
CA ASN A 1236 30.44 -59.98 92.80
C ASN A 1236 30.35 -59.73 91.29
N GLY A 1237 29.14 -59.50 90.73
CA GLY A 1237 28.94 -59.22 89.31
C GLY A 1237 28.94 -60.46 88.40
N ASN A 1238 28.81 -61.67 88.96
CA ASN A 1238 28.71 -62.88 88.16
C ASN A 1238 27.26 -63.21 87.80
N SER A 1239 27.00 -63.57 86.54
CA SER A 1239 25.68 -63.97 86.05
C SER A 1239 25.22 -65.28 86.71
N LEU A 1240 24.03 -65.30 87.30
CA LEU A 1240 23.37 -66.46 87.91
C LEU A 1240 22.87 -67.49 86.88
N ASN A 1241 22.89 -67.17 85.58
CA ASN A 1241 22.50 -68.08 84.50
C ASN A 1241 23.55 -68.06 83.38
N ALA A 1242 24.23 -69.20 83.18
CA ALA A 1242 25.19 -69.39 82.09
C ALA A 1242 24.54 -70.16 80.92
N SER A 1243 24.43 -69.54 79.73
CA SER A 1243 24.36 -70.19 78.40
C SER A 1243 24.57 -69.16 77.26
N PRO A 1244 25.10 -69.55 76.08
CA PRO A 1244 25.92 -68.69 75.23
C PRO A 1244 25.15 -67.93 74.12
N LEU A 1245 25.70 -66.75 73.81
CA LEU A 1245 25.23 -65.74 72.85
C LEU A 1245 25.19 -66.21 71.40
N MET A 1246 24.09 -65.86 70.70
CA MET A 1246 23.83 -66.11 69.29
C MET A 1246 24.30 -64.91 68.43
N GLN A 1247 25.11 -65.20 67.41
CA GLN A 1247 25.51 -64.29 66.34
C GLN A 1247 24.32 -63.93 65.44
N CYS A 1248 24.23 -62.67 64.99
CA CYS A 1248 23.37 -62.27 63.86
C CYS A 1248 24.21 -61.62 62.76
N THR A 1249 24.39 -62.37 61.67
CA THR A 1249 24.92 -61.97 60.36
C THR A 1249 23.82 -61.40 59.46
N GLY A 1250 24.18 -60.53 58.50
CA GLY A 1250 23.25 -59.76 57.65
C GLY A 1250 22.76 -60.39 56.32
N LEU A 1251 22.18 -59.48 55.51
CA LEU A 1251 21.75 -59.51 54.09
C LEU A 1251 20.34 -60.12 53.77
N PRO A 1252 19.58 -59.54 52.81
CA PRO A 1252 19.83 -59.78 51.38
C PRO A 1252 19.69 -58.56 50.44
N GLY A 1253 20.64 -58.42 49.52
CA GLY A 1253 20.45 -57.76 48.23
C GLY A 1253 20.29 -58.82 47.14
N VAL A 1254 19.30 -58.67 46.26
CA VAL A 1254 19.10 -59.53 45.08
C VAL A 1254 18.77 -58.69 43.85
N SER A 1255 19.41 -59.12 42.76
CA SER A 1255 18.92 -59.09 41.37
C SER A 1255 19.19 -57.85 40.52
N SER A 1256 20.36 -57.87 39.89
CA SER A 1256 20.57 -57.40 38.52
C SER A 1256 19.94 -58.38 37.52
N ALA A 1257 18.98 -57.93 36.71
CA ALA A 1257 18.61 -58.58 35.45
C ALA A 1257 18.10 -57.54 34.43
N THR A 1258 18.95 -57.26 33.45
CA THR A 1258 18.64 -56.67 32.14
C THR A 1258 17.66 -57.53 31.34
N LEU A 1259 16.68 -56.92 30.65
CA LEU A 1259 16.50 -56.90 29.18
C LEU A 1259 15.13 -56.27 28.77
N PRO A 1260 14.94 -55.87 27.48
CA PRO A 1260 14.14 -54.71 27.05
C PRO A 1260 12.89 -55.09 26.21
N ALA A 1261 12.31 -54.05 25.59
CA ALA A 1261 11.19 -54.02 24.63
C ALA A 1261 9.79 -53.96 25.27
N GLY A 1262 8.83 -53.17 24.80
CA GLY A 1262 8.78 -52.31 23.62
C GLY A 1262 7.47 -51.51 23.63
N THR A 1263 7.48 -50.47 22.80
CA THR A 1263 6.37 -49.74 22.18
C THR A 1263 4.95 -50.33 22.29
N ALA A 1264 3.98 -49.51 22.70
CA ALA A 1264 2.81 -49.07 21.92
C ALA A 1264 1.56 -48.84 22.80
N GLY A 1265 0.86 -47.73 22.53
CA GLY A 1265 -0.43 -47.34 23.13
C GLY A 1265 -0.26 -46.05 23.94
N GLY A 1266 -0.60 -44.85 23.47
CA GLY A 1266 -1.75 -44.50 22.63
C GLY A 1266 -2.82 -43.86 23.51
N ASN A 1267 -2.80 -42.53 23.56
CA ASN A 1267 -3.88 -41.60 23.91
C ASN A 1267 -4.67 -41.81 25.21
N LEU A 1268 -4.48 -40.90 26.16
CA LEU A 1268 -5.60 -40.13 26.70
C LEU A 1268 -5.15 -38.70 27.07
N LEU A 1269 -5.43 -37.76 26.16
CA LEU A 1269 -5.66 -36.34 26.46
C LEU A 1269 -6.89 -36.27 27.37
N ILE A 1270 -6.86 -35.55 28.50
CA ILE A 1270 -7.43 -34.19 28.72
C ILE A 1270 -6.82 -33.62 30.05
N PRO A 1271 -6.92 -32.33 30.38
CA PRO A 1271 -5.75 -31.49 30.64
C PRO A 1271 -5.71 -30.91 32.06
N GLU A 1272 -4.53 -30.61 32.56
CA GLU A 1272 -4.33 -29.39 33.32
C GLU A 1272 -2.89 -28.90 33.09
N ARG A 1273 -2.83 -27.70 32.53
CA ARG A 1273 -1.69 -26.89 32.08
C ARG A 1273 -1.07 -27.28 30.74
#